data_AF-A0A2N9FCP0-F1
#
_entry.id   AF-A0A2N9FCP0-F1
#
_cell.length_a   1.000
_cell.length_b   1.000
_cell.length_c   1.000
_cell.angle_alpha   90.00
_cell.angle_beta   90.00
_cell.angle_gamma   90.00
#
_symmetry.space_group_name_H-M   'P 1'
#
loop_
_entity.id
_entity.type
_entity.pdbx_description
1 polymer ?
#
loop_
_entity_poly.entity_id
_entity_poly.type
_entity_poly.pdbx_seq_one_letter_code
_entity_poly.pdbx_strand_id
1 'polypeptide(L)'
;MTLVSKDGSFVLGFFTPGKSTNRYLGIWYNNNPVDQTVVWVANRLNPINDSSGVLMVNSSGSLVLLSQNSSTVAWSANSTKQALNPIVQLLDSGNLVLGWDSRIGLEWHLSAWKSLDDPSPGELTNGIERHNYAEKVMKKGSKKYFRTGLWNGNYFSGVPALKANTVFNYIFVSNKDESPVCQCLEGFKPKSSETWNPDEWSKGCVRKRQLSCQDKDKIGFVKFVGIKLPDTTNSWMNRSMNLEECRVKCLNNCSCTAYSNSNISDGGSGCIIWYRDLIDIRQISANEQELYIRMSASDIEAKKGHKMKLAVVVVAATLAVVFGMLLIGFYICRSRTNLKDLSTIAGATDNFAINNKLGEGGFGSIYKGVLEDEQEIAVKRLSRSSGQGLNEFKNEVRLIAKLQHRNLVKLLAYYFGMARTFAGDQSEGNTNRVVGTYGYMAPEYAFEGHFSTKSDVFSFGILLLEIISGKKCRAFFHPNHNHNLIGHAWILWNEGRPLELVDECLGNSCTLSEVLHCIHLSLLCVQHRPEDRPSMSSVVVVLGSESALPQPKKPGFFFEKDSNEAHGFSIDSITPSQYISDGKSSLVSKDGSFELGFFNPGSSKNHYLGIWYKKIPVQTVVWVANRLNPINDSSGLLMINSTGSVVLMSQNKSVVWSIGLGTQKQAKNPMLQLLDSGNLVLRDGNSGTPLWESFDYPSDTFLPGLKMGWDLRKGTKWHLTAWKSPDDPSPGDFTYGIEMHSYPEPVIWKGTKKFYRTGPWNGLRFSGSPDLKPNPVYDYNFVSTEFEVYYTYTLKNESVISRIVLNQTSNTCERYIWIEDSQVWHRYTSVPRDYCDYYGLCGSNGNCISTGSPVCQCLQGFKPKSLEKWSLMDWSQGCVRNKPLSCHKDGFVKFVDIKLPDTTYSWVNESMGLKECSAKCLNNCSCMAYTNSDIRKSGSGCVMWFGDLVDIRQFPSGGQELYIRMSGSELEARHVHKIKKAVAVVAALAAVSGMLLVGFYICRSRTNLQVKTERSRSIDYQNNEGQKEDLELPFLDLSTIACATNNFAINNKLGEGGFGSVYKGILDDKQEIAVKRLSKSSGQGVNEFKNEMHPKISDFGMARTFGGDQSEGSTNRVVGTYGYMAPEYAFDGQFSTKSDVFSFGILLLEIISGKKSRAFCHPDHSHNLIGHAWILWNEDRPLELIDEFLRKSCTVSEVLRCIHLSLLCVQQRPEDRPSISSVIVMLGSESALPQPKQPGFFLEKDSNEGHCISSKHESSSTNEITVTLLEAR
;
A
#
# COMPACT_ATOMS: atom_id res chain seq x y z
N MET A 1 -15.90 55.63 -34.76
CA MET A 1 -17.23 55.00 -34.77
C MET A 1 -17.08 53.55 -34.29
N THR A 2 -18.08 53.01 -33.61
CA THR A 2 -18.13 51.62 -33.14
C THR A 2 -19.42 50.97 -33.63
N LEU A 3 -19.45 49.64 -33.75
CA LEU A 3 -20.70 48.88 -33.91
C LEU A 3 -20.98 48.15 -32.60
N VAL A 4 -22.25 48.10 -32.19
CA VAL A 4 -22.71 47.43 -30.97
C VAL A 4 -23.71 46.34 -31.38
N SER A 5 -23.73 45.21 -30.68
CA SER A 5 -24.77 44.19 -30.88
C SER A 5 -26.16 44.71 -30.47
N LYS A 6 -27.22 44.09 -30.97
CA LYS A 6 -28.60 44.55 -30.75
C LYS A 6 -29.05 44.34 -29.30
N ASP A 7 -28.54 43.31 -28.65
CA ASP A 7 -28.71 43.06 -27.22
C ASP A 7 -27.82 43.95 -26.32
N GLY A 8 -26.86 44.66 -26.91
CA GLY A 8 -25.89 45.49 -26.21
C GLY A 8 -24.72 44.74 -25.56
N SER A 9 -24.58 43.42 -25.71
CA SER A 9 -23.53 42.63 -25.06
C SER A 9 -22.11 42.85 -25.60
N PHE A 10 -21.97 43.18 -26.89
CA PHE A 10 -20.68 43.25 -27.60
C PHE A 10 -20.49 44.57 -28.33
N VAL A 11 -19.24 45.02 -28.41
CA VAL A 11 -18.81 46.20 -29.19
C VAL A 11 -17.65 45.83 -30.10
N LEU A 12 -17.73 46.22 -31.37
CA LEU A 12 -16.64 46.18 -32.37
C LEU A 12 -16.09 47.59 -32.57
N GLY A 13 -14.77 47.73 -32.53
CA GLY A 13 -14.11 49.01 -32.80
C GLY A 13 -12.58 48.94 -32.78
N PHE A 14 -11.96 50.12 -32.81
CA PHE A 14 -10.52 50.27 -32.67
C PHE A 14 -10.12 50.35 -31.19
N PHE A 15 -9.08 49.61 -30.81
CA PHE A 15 -8.49 49.63 -29.47
C PHE A 15 -6.95 49.63 -29.56
N THR A 16 -6.31 49.90 -28.43
CA THR A 16 -4.86 49.87 -28.25
C THR A 16 -4.58 49.09 -26.95
N PRO A 17 -3.93 47.92 -26.98
CA PRO A 17 -3.70 47.11 -25.79
C PRO A 17 -2.57 47.67 -24.91
N GLY A 18 -2.89 47.95 -23.64
CA GLY A 18 -1.91 48.28 -22.60
C GLY A 18 -1.00 49.46 -22.97
N LYS A 19 0.32 49.19 -23.07
CA LYS A 19 1.37 50.16 -23.43
C LYS A 19 1.72 50.16 -24.93
N SER A 20 0.98 49.43 -25.76
CA SER A 20 1.26 49.35 -27.20
C SER A 20 1.10 50.72 -27.89
N THR A 21 1.98 51.01 -28.85
CA THR A 21 1.80 52.12 -29.80
C THR A 21 0.85 51.76 -30.95
N ASN A 22 0.52 50.47 -31.09
CA ASN A 22 -0.08 49.93 -32.29
C ASN A 22 -1.60 49.80 -32.13
N ARG A 23 -2.35 50.17 -33.18
CA ARG A 23 -3.81 50.10 -33.21
C ARG A 23 -4.31 48.81 -33.84
N TYR A 24 -5.37 48.27 -33.26
CA TYR A 24 -6.03 47.06 -33.70
C TYR A 24 -7.54 47.24 -33.78
N LEU A 25 -8.19 46.53 -34.70
CA LEU A 25 -9.64 46.37 -34.75
C LEU A 25 -10.02 45.08 -34.00
N GLY A 26 -10.95 45.15 -33.05
CA GLY A 26 -11.39 44.01 -32.26
C GLY A 26 -12.79 44.13 -31.68
N ILE A 27 -13.27 43.02 -31.11
CA ILE A 27 -14.56 42.92 -30.41
C ILE A 27 -14.29 42.74 -28.91
N TRP A 28 -15.04 43.45 -28.05
CA TRP A 28 -15.01 43.30 -26.59
C TRP A 28 -16.43 43.26 -26.00
N TYR A 29 -16.53 42.80 -24.74
CA TYR A 29 -17.78 42.88 -23.98
C TYR A 29 -18.11 44.32 -23.59
N ASN A 30 -19.37 44.75 -23.73
CA ASN A 30 -19.84 46.10 -23.38
C ASN A 30 -19.99 46.34 -21.85
N ASN A 31 -19.49 45.42 -21.03
CA ASN A 31 -19.75 45.38 -19.59
C ASN A 31 -18.56 45.95 -18.81
N ASN A 32 -18.77 47.15 -18.25
CA ASN A 32 -17.86 47.93 -17.40
C ASN A 32 -16.69 48.64 -18.14
N PRO A 33 -16.62 49.99 -18.16
CA PRO A 33 -15.63 50.73 -18.96
C PRO A 33 -14.19 50.72 -18.41
N VAL A 34 -13.93 50.04 -17.29
CA VAL A 34 -12.61 50.04 -16.61
C VAL A 34 -11.63 49.03 -17.22
N ASP A 35 -12.11 47.87 -17.71
CA ASP A 35 -11.28 46.79 -18.26
C ASP A 35 -11.88 46.27 -19.58
N GLN A 36 -11.31 46.67 -20.72
CA GLN A 36 -11.77 46.22 -22.05
C GLN A 36 -11.37 44.75 -22.30
N THR A 37 -12.26 43.83 -21.96
CA THR A 37 -12.07 42.39 -22.23
C THR A 37 -12.30 42.08 -23.71
N VAL A 38 -11.23 42.15 -24.50
CA VAL A 38 -11.23 41.87 -25.95
C VAL A 38 -11.31 40.36 -26.20
N VAL A 39 -12.30 39.93 -27.00
CA VAL A 39 -12.57 38.52 -27.35
C VAL A 39 -12.16 38.15 -28.78
N TRP A 40 -11.97 39.12 -29.68
CA TRP A 40 -11.54 38.89 -31.06
C TRP A 40 -10.74 40.08 -31.61
N VAL A 41 -9.78 39.82 -32.52
CA VAL A 41 -8.92 40.84 -33.15
C VAL A 41 -8.70 40.49 -34.63
N ALA A 42 -8.96 41.45 -35.52
CA ALA A 42 -8.84 41.25 -36.98
C ALA A 42 -7.38 41.28 -37.46
N ASN A 43 -6.73 42.44 -37.34
CA ASN A 43 -5.43 42.74 -37.93
C ASN A 43 -4.25 42.34 -37.03
N ARG A 44 -4.38 41.23 -36.28
CA ARG A 44 -3.41 40.83 -35.25
C ARG A 44 -1.99 40.51 -35.77
N LEU A 45 -1.83 40.25 -37.07
CA LEU A 45 -0.53 40.09 -37.74
C LEU A 45 0.02 41.41 -38.30
N ASN A 46 -0.86 42.35 -38.63
CA ASN A 46 -0.57 43.60 -39.34
C ASN A 46 -1.11 44.78 -38.51
N PRO A 47 -0.40 45.19 -37.43
CA PRO A 47 -0.78 46.37 -36.64
C PRO A 47 -0.91 47.63 -37.52
N ILE A 48 -1.84 48.52 -37.14
CA ILE A 48 -1.89 49.86 -37.71
C ILE A 48 -0.99 50.75 -36.87
N ASN A 49 0.10 51.22 -37.46
CA ASN A 49 1.05 52.14 -36.82
C ASN A 49 0.69 53.62 -37.07
N ASP A 50 -0.32 53.89 -37.90
CA ASP A 50 -0.89 55.22 -38.10
C ASP A 50 -1.73 55.69 -36.91
N SER A 51 -1.90 57.01 -36.79
CA SER A 51 -2.80 57.65 -35.82
C SER A 51 -4.28 57.24 -35.98
N SER A 52 -4.67 56.76 -37.17
CA SER A 52 -6.03 56.32 -37.49
C SER A 52 -6.06 55.24 -38.57
N GLY A 53 -7.14 54.47 -38.59
CA GLY A 53 -7.42 53.45 -39.59
C GLY A 53 -8.91 53.44 -39.97
N VAL A 54 -9.22 52.88 -41.13
CA VAL A 54 -10.57 52.90 -41.72
C VAL A 54 -11.03 51.48 -42.02
N LEU A 55 -12.13 51.06 -41.39
CA LEU A 55 -12.85 49.84 -41.76
C LEU A 55 -13.96 50.21 -42.75
N MET A 56 -13.96 49.60 -43.93
CA MET A 56 -14.95 49.87 -44.97
C MET A 56 -15.22 48.63 -45.82
N VAL A 57 -16.35 48.60 -46.52
CA VAL A 57 -16.54 47.66 -47.62
C VAL A 57 -16.02 48.29 -48.91
N ASN A 58 -15.21 47.56 -49.68
CA ASN A 58 -14.64 48.03 -50.94
C ASN A 58 -15.61 47.83 -52.12
N SER A 59 -15.22 48.30 -53.31
CA SER A 59 -15.99 48.15 -54.56
C SER A 59 -16.18 46.70 -55.03
N SER A 60 -15.39 45.73 -54.53
CA SER A 60 -15.61 44.29 -54.78
C SER A 60 -16.52 43.62 -53.74
N GLY A 61 -17.18 44.40 -52.89
CA GLY A 61 -18.09 43.93 -51.84
C GLY A 61 -17.40 43.21 -50.67
N SER A 62 -16.09 43.36 -50.54
CA SER A 62 -15.27 42.74 -49.49
C SER A 62 -15.00 43.71 -48.34
N LEU A 63 -15.02 43.22 -47.10
CA LEU A 63 -14.68 44.02 -45.93
C LEU A 63 -13.16 44.21 -45.85
N VAL A 64 -12.69 45.45 -45.78
CA VAL A 64 -11.28 45.84 -45.81
C VAL A 64 -10.97 46.83 -44.69
N LEU A 65 -9.82 46.65 -44.05
CA LEU A 65 -9.24 47.55 -43.06
C LEU A 65 -7.99 48.22 -43.65
N LEU A 66 -8.02 49.55 -43.74
CA LEU A 66 -6.96 50.38 -44.30
C LEU A 66 -6.24 51.18 -43.20
N SER A 67 -4.92 51.34 -43.36
CA SER A 67 -4.12 52.31 -42.60
C SER A 67 -4.21 53.68 -43.28
N GLN A 68 -4.60 54.73 -42.54
CA GLN A 68 -5.14 55.94 -43.20
C GLN A 68 -4.09 56.80 -43.92
N ASN A 69 -2.82 56.80 -43.50
CA ASN A 69 -1.79 57.62 -44.15
C ASN A 69 -1.08 56.85 -45.27
N SER A 70 -0.80 55.56 -45.07
CA SER A 70 -0.10 54.72 -46.06
C SER A 70 -1.00 54.12 -47.13
N SER A 71 -2.34 54.21 -46.99
CA SER A 71 -3.33 53.54 -47.86
C SER A 71 -3.15 52.02 -48.00
N THR A 72 -2.39 51.39 -47.09
CA THR A 72 -2.13 49.95 -47.13
C THR A 72 -3.28 49.15 -46.52
N VAL A 73 -3.56 47.97 -47.09
CA VAL A 73 -4.51 47.01 -46.52
C VAL A 73 -3.85 46.31 -45.33
N ALA A 74 -4.27 46.68 -44.12
CA ALA A 74 -3.86 46.00 -42.90
C ALA A 74 -4.53 44.62 -42.78
N TRP A 75 -5.81 44.52 -43.18
CA TRP A 75 -6.57 43.26 -43.17
C TRP A 75 -7.72 43.30 -44.18
N SER A 76 -8.13 42.14 -44.70
CA SER A 76 -9.33 42.01 -45.52
C SER A 76 -10.00 40.64 -45.34
N ALA A 77 -11.32 40.61 -45.55
CA ALA A 77 -12.10 39.38 -45.55
C ALA A 77 -12.13 38.77 -46.96
N ASN A 78 -11.47 37.62 -47.14
CA ASN A 78 -11.57 36.81 -48.37
C ASN A 78 -12.96 36.15 -48.45
N SER A 79 -13.93 36.81 -49.10
CA SER A 79 -15.23 36.22 -49.40
C SER A 79 -15.16 35.31 -50.62
N THR A 80 -15.67 34.09 -50.51
CA THR A 80 -15.85 33.17 -51.64
C THR A 80 -17.16 33.41 -52.42
N LYS A 81 -17.92 34.44 -52.06
CA LYS A 81 -19.19 34.82 -52.71
C LYS A 81 -19.27 36.35 -52.87
N GLN A 82 -19.56 36.82 -54.08
CA GLN A 82 -19.91 38.21 -54.31
C GLN A 82 -21.34 38.47 -53.82
N ALA A 83 -21.56 39.63 -53.19
CA ALA A 83 -22.86 40.08 -52.74
C ALA A 83 -23.13 41.49 -53.30
N LEU A 84 -24.32 41.70 -53.87
CA LEU A 84 -24.70 42.97 -54.52
C LEU A 84 -24.91 44.12 -53.52
N ASN A 85 -25.31 43.81 -52.28
CA ASN A 85 -25.47 44.77 -51.19
C ASN A 85 -24.92 44.16 -49.87
N PRO A 86 -23.59 44.22 -49.64
CA PRO A 86 -22.95 43.68 -48.45
C PRO A 86 -23.22 44.56 -47.21
N ILE A 87 -23.76 43.97 -46.15
CA ILE A 87 -24.01 44.62 -44.86
C ILE A 87 -23.06 44.04 -43.81
N VAL A 88 -22.37 44.90 -43.07
CA VAL A 88 -21.55 44.52 -41.91
C VAL A 88 -22.38 44.67 -40.65
N GLN A 89 -22.68 43.56 -39.97
CA GLN A 89 -23.47 43.54 -38.74
C GLN A 89 -22.75 42.75 -37.65
N LEU A 90 -22.71 43.30 -36.44
CA LEU A 90 -22.32 42.57 -35.23
C LEU A 90 -23.57 41.84 -34.69
N LEU A 91 -23.47 40.52 -34.53
CA LEU A 91 -24.54 39.67 -34.01
C LEU A 91 -24.44 39.53 -32.48
N ASP A 92 -25.58 39.34 -31.82
CA ASP A 92 -25.71 39.19 -30.36
C ASP A 92 -24.93 37.99 -29.79
N SER A 93 -24.56 37.02 -30.64
CA SER A 93 -23.70 35.89 -30.27
C SER A 93 -22.20 36.19 -30.26
N GLY A 94 -21.76 37.33 -30.83
CA GLY A 94 -20.35 37.61 -31.16
C GLY A 94 -19.72 36.66 -32.20
N ASN A 95 -20.44 35.61 -32.60
CA ASN A 95 -20.09 34.56 -33.57
C ASN A 95 -18.62 34.06 -33.57
N LEU A 96 -18.09 33.74 -32.39
CA LEU A 96 -16.93 32.85 -32.26
C LEU A 96 -17.39 31.38 -32.32
N VAL A 97 -16.89 30.61 -33.29
CA VAL A 97 -17.15 29.16 -33.41
C VAL A 97 -15.82 28.41 -33.28
N LEU A 98 -15.83 27.29 -32.54
CA LEU A 98 -14.69 26.38 -32.40
C LEU A 98 -15.10 24.97 -32.84
N GLY A 99 -14.31 24.33 -33.69
CA GLY A 99 -14.69 23.08 -34.34
C GLY A 99 -14.01 22.85 -35.68
N TRP A 100 -14.49 21.86 -36.42
CA TRP A 100 -14.05 21.55 -37.79
C TRP A 100 -15.27 21.50 -38.71
N ASP A 101 -15.28 22.28 -39.80
CA ASP A 101 -16.34 22.14 -40.82
C ASP A 101 -15.89 21.17 -41.92
N SER A 102 -16.42 19.94 -41.88
CA SER A 102 -16.07 18.87 -42.80
C SER A 102 -16.53 19.09 -44.25
N ARG A 103 -17.31 20.15 -44.52
CA ARG A 103 -17.77 20.51 -45.87
C ARG A 103 -16.80 21.43 -46.61
N ILE A 104 -15.95 22.15 -45.85
CA ILE A 104 -14.96 23.10 -46.39
C ILE A 104 -13.52 22.83 -45.93
N GLY A 105 -13.30 21.85 -45.05
CA GLY A 105 -11.96 21.41 -44.63
C GLY A 105 -11.24 22.35 -43.65
N LEU A 106 -11.97 23.24 -42.97
CA LEU A 106 -11.41 24.29 -42.13
C LEU A 106 -11.42 23.91 -40.63
N GLU A 107 -10.29 24.07 -39.94
CA GLU A 107 -10.17 23.97 -38.47
C GLU A 107 -10.27 25.35 -37.80
N TRP A 108 -11.28 25.53 -36.96
CA TRP A 108 -11.42 26.69 -36.08
C TRP A 108 -10.74 26.40 -34.73
N HIS A 109 -9.54 26.94 -34.54
CA HIS A 109 -8.72 26.79 -33.35
C HIS A 109 -8.47 28.14 -32.67
N LEU A 110 -8.19 28.12 -31.37
CA LEU A 110 -7.71 29.30 -30.63
C LEU A 110 -6.18 29.42 -30.76
N SER A 111 -5.68 30.64 -30.86
CA SER A 111 -4.25 30.96 -30.77
C SER A 111 -4.07 32.15 -29.83
N ALA A 112 -3.27 31.95 -28.78
CA ALA A 112 -3.06 32.93 -27.71
C ALA A 112 -2.50 34.26 -28.25
N TRP A 113 -2.62 35.32 -27.45
CA TRP A 113 -1.84 36.55 -27.67
C TRP A 113 -0.37 36.27 -27.29
N LYS A 114 0.55 37.05 -27.86
CA LYS A 114 1.99 36.92 -27.62
C LYS A 114 2.42 37.59 -26.30
N SER A 115 1.73 38.64 -25.88
CA SER A 115 1.76 39.19 -24.51
C SER A 115 0.43 39.88 -24.17
N LEU A 116 0.35 40.54 -23.02
CA LEU A 116 -0.79 41.41 -22.66
C LEU A 116 -0.89 42.65 -23.57
N ASP A 117 0.25 43.15 -24.06
CA ASP A 117 0.36 44.32 -24.94
C ASP A 117 0.47 43.97 -26.44
N ASP A 118 0.62 42.69 -26.79
CA ASP A 118 0.84 42.20 -28.16
C ASP A 118 -0.17 41.08 -28.53
N PRO A 119 -1.25 41.43 -29.27
CA PRO A 119 -2.29 40.48 -29.66
C PRO A 119 -1.91 39.57 -30.83
N SER A 120 -0.69 39.67 -31.37
CA SER A 120 -0.22 38.76 -32.42
C SER A 120 -0.21 37.29 -31.95
N PRO A 121 -0.17 36.30 -32.86
CA PRO A 121 -0.20 34.89 -32.48
C PRO A 121 1.00 34.50 -31.62
N GLY A 122 0.74 34.20 -30.35
CA GLY A 122 1.71 33.62 -29.42
C GLY A 122 1.94 32.13 -29.67
N GLU A 123 2.92 31.55 -28.99
CA GLU A 123 3.37 30.17 -29.21
C GLU A 123 2.32 29.10 -28.87
N LEU A 124 1.26 29.44 -28.13
CA LEU A 124 0.24 28.51 -27.65
C LEU A 124 -1.02 28.52 -28.53
N THR A 125 -1.39 27.35 -29.06
CA THR A 125 -2.65 27.12 -29.77
C THR A 125 -3.49 26.05 -29.08
N ASN A 126 -4.81 26.08 -29.24
CA ASN A 126 -5.76 25.16 -28.63
C ASN A 126 -6.86 24.83 -29.65
N GLY A 127 -6.76 23.64 -30.25
CA GLY A 127 -7.57 23.20 -31.40
C GLY A 127 -8.15 21.80 -31.19
N ILE A 128 -8.65 21.20 -32.27
CA ILE A 128 -9.23 19.85 -32.28
C ILE A 128 -8.42 18.98 -33.22
N GLU A 129 -7.51 18.21 -32.64
CA GLU A 129 -6.71 17.27 -33.41
C GLU A 129 -7.51 16.01 -33.71
N ARG A 130 -7.53 15.60 -34.98
CA ARG A 130 -8.27 14.44 -35.45
C ARG A 130 -7.30 13.36 -35.93
N HIS A 131 -7.26 12.27 -35.18
CA HIS A 131 -6.73 10.99 -35.66
C HIS A 131 -7.94 10.07 -35.85
N ASN A 132 -8.07 9.00 -35.07
CA ASN A 132 -9.26 8.12 -35.13
C ASN A 132 -10.49 8.70 -34.39
N TYR A 133 -10.29 9.69 -33.52
CA TYR A 133 -11.34 10.50 -32.90
C TYR A 133 -10.90 11.98 -32.85
N ALA A 134 -11.82 12.87 -32.47
CA ALA A 134 -11.56 14.29 -32.26
C ALA A 134 -11.18 14.56 -30.79
N GLU A 135 -9.92 14.92 -30.53
CA GLU A 135 -9.41 15.26 -29.20
C GLU A 135 -9.07 16.75 -29.14
N LYS A 136 -9.46 17.44 -28.04
CA LYS A 136 -9.06 18.83 -27.83
C LYS A 136 -7.62 18.88 -27.30
N VAL A 137 -6.73 19.54 -28.05
CA VAL A 137 -5.28 19.55 -27.81
C VAL A 137 -4.76 20.98 -27.78
N MET A 138 -4.00 21.31 -26.74
CA MET A 138 -3.18 22.51 -26.68
C MET A 138 -1.76 22.18 -27.14
N LYS A 139 -1.23 22.96 -28.08
CA LYS A 139 0.13 22.81 -28.62
C LYS A 139 0.97 24.05 -28.29
N LYS A 140 2.27 23.86 -28.06
CA LYS A 140 3.27 24.93 -28.02
C LYS A 140 4.16 24.79 -29.25
N GLY A 141 4.02 25.70 -30.22
CA GLY A 141 4.53 25.50 -31.57
C GLY A 141 3.99 24.19 -32.17
N SER A 142 4.87 23.32 -32.67
CA SER A 142 4.51 21.99 -33.18
C SER A 142 4.29 20.93 -32.09
N LYS A 143 4.76 21.16 -30.85
CA LYS A 143 4.77 20.15 -29.77
C LYS A 143 3.41 20.13 -29.05
N LYS A 144 2.78 18.96 -28.91
CA LYS A 144 1.60 18.78 -28.03
C LYS A 144 2.01 19.12 -26.58
N TYR A 145 1.32 20.05 -25.94
CA TYR A 145 1.61 20.54 -24.58
C TYR A 145 0.60 20.00 -23.56
N PHE A 146 -0.68 19.92 -23.92
CA PHE A 146 -1.74 19.36 -23.08
C PHE A 146 -2.84 18.71 -23.93
N ARG A 147 -3.35 17.54 -23.51
CA ARG A 147 -4.48 16.86 -24.13
C ARG A 147 -5.67 16.82 -23.17
N THR A 148 -6.82 17.36 -23.58
CA THR A 148 -8.07 17.40 -22.79
C THR A 148 -8.74 16.00 -22.68
N GLY A 149 -8.33 15.05 -23.52
CA GLY A 149 -8.91 13.71 -23.62
C GLY A 149 -10.08 13.65 -24.62
N LEU A 150 -10.69 12.47 -24.72
CA LEU A 150 -11.81 12.17 -25.61
C LEU A 150 -13.12 12.78 -25.10
N TRP A 151 -14.01 13.19 -25.99
CA TRP A 151 -15.42 13.39 -25.64
C TRP A 151 -16.10 12.04 -25.41
N ASN A 152 -16.79 11.87 -24.28
CA ASN A 152 -17.43 10.62 -23.89
C ASN A 152 -18.97 10.65 -23.93
N GLY A 153 -19.56 11.61 -24.66
CA GLY A 153 -21.00 11.84 -24.69
C GLY A 153 -21.47 12.89 -23.69
N ASN A 154 -20.92 12.87 -22.46
CA ASN A 154 -21.32 13.77 -21.38
C ASN A 154 -20.28 14.88 -21.11
N TYR A 155 -18.98 14.58 -21.22
CA TYR A 155 -17.86 15.50 -20.96
C TYR A 155 -16.58 15.07 -21.71
N PHE A 156 -15.52 15.89 -21.67
CA PHE A 156 -14.18 15.46 -22.05
C PHE A 156 -13.53 14.66 -20.92
N SER A 157 -12.99 13.47 -21.21
CA SER A 157 -12.55 12.48 -20.21
C SER A 157 -11.41 12.95 -19.29
N GLY A 158 -10.65 13.99 -19.68
CA GLY A 158 -9.63 14.63 -18.85
C GLY A 158 -10.11 15.88 -18.09
N VAL A 159 -11.35 16.36 -18.30
CA VAL A 159 -11.94 17.53 -17.62
C VAL A 159 -13.42 17.25 -17.29
N PRO A 160 -13.71 16.45 -16.25
CA PRO A 160 -15.07 16.01 -15.92
C PRO A 160 -15.95 17.08 -15.26
N ALA A 161 -15.39 18.23 -14.88
CA ALA A 161 -16.17 19.37 -14.38
C ALA A 161 -17.16 19.94 -15.42
N LEU A 162 -16.96 19.61 -16.71
CA LEU A 162 -17.78 20.03 -17.86
C LEU A 162 -19.14 19.29 -17.95
N LYS A 163 -19.82 19.05 -16.82
CA LYS A 163 -21.22 18.59 -16.84
C LYS A 163 -22.15 19.77 -17.16
N ALA A 164 -23.18 19.51 -17.98
CA ALA A 164 -24.12 20.54 -18.43
C ALA A 164 -24.90 21.15 -17.24
N ASN A 165 -25.09 22.48 -17.28
CA ASN A 165 -25.84 23.25 -16.29
C ASN A 165 -26.65 24.35 -17.01
N THR A 166 -27.79 24.74 -16.45
CA THR A 166 -28.88 25.46 -17.13
C THR A 166 -28.59 26.92 -17.53
N VAL A 167 -27.39 27.45 -17.22
CA VAL A 167 -27.02 28.86 -17.42
C VAL A 167 -25.84 29.05 -18.40
N PHE A 168 -25.22 27.97 -18.87
CA PHE A 168 -24.18 27.92 -19.92
C PHE A 168 -23.19 29.09 -20.03
N ASN A 169 -22.04 29.00 -19.34
CA ASN A 169 -20.77 29.05 -20.06
C ASN A 169 -19.62 28.36 -19.30
N TYR A 170 -18.60 27.89 -20.02
CA TYR A 170 -17.49 27.14 -19.42
C TYR A 170 -16.33 28.06 -19.03
N ILE A 171 -16.16 28.31 -17.73
CA ILE A 171 -14.93 28.95 -17.21
C ILE A 171 -13.78 27.95 -17.33
N PHE A 172 -12.89 28.17 -18.29
CA PHE A 172 -11.61 27.45 -18.36
C PHE A 172 -10.67 28.03 -17.28
N VAL A 173 -10.90 27.68 -16.02
CA VAL A 173 -9.87 27.86 -14.99
C VAL A 173 -8.68 27.02 -15.44
N SER A 174 -7.58 27.68 -15.80
CA SER A 174 -6.34 26.97 -16.04
C SER A 174 -5.81 26.49 -14.69
N ASN A 175 -6.18 25.27 -14.31
CA ASN A 175 -5.37 24.40 -13.45
C ASN A 175 -4.08 24.08 -14.22
N LYS A 176 -3.25 25.11 -14.35
CA LYS A 176 -1.83 24.98 -14.56
C LYS A 176 -1.29 24.15 -13.40
N ASP A 177 -0.31 23.32 -13.70
CA ASP A 177 0.76 23.04 -12.75
C ASP A 177 0.44 22.11 -11.56
N GLU A 178 -0.57 21.24 -11.72
CA GLU A 178 -0.56 19.93 -11.06
C GLU A 178 0.59 19.09 -11.64
N SER A 179 1.66 18.91 -10.86
CA SER A 179 2.71 17.91 -11.10
C SER A 179 2.35 16.60 -10.36
N PRO A 180 1.62 15.64 -10.97
CA PRO A 180 1.39 14.35 -10.33
C PRO A 180 2.70 13.55 -10.29
N VAL A 181 3.06 13.03 -9.11
CA VAL A 181 4.08 11.98 -9.00
C VAL A 181 3.61 10.78 -9.82
N CYS A 182 4.37 10.40 -10.86
CA CYS A 182 4.03 9.24 -11.67
C CYS A 182 3.97 7.98 -10.80
N GLN A 183 2.98 7.11 -11.01
CA GLN A 183 2.87 5.84 -10.28
C GLN A 183 2.44 4.73 -11.25
N CYS A 184 3.13 3.59 -11.19
CA CYS A 184 2.71 2.41 -11.94
C CYS A 184 1.35 1.89 -11.46
N LEU A 185 0.48 1.56 -12.41
CA LEU A 185 -0.82 0.95 -12.13
C LEU A 185 -0.66 -0.36 -11.34
N GLU A 186 -1.73 -0.73 -10.61
CA GLU A 186 -1.79 -2.01 -9.90
C GLU A 186 -1.50 -3.19 -10.85
N GLY A 187 -0.52 -4.02 -10.49
CA GLY A 187 -0.03 -5.12 -11.33
C GLY A 187 1.02 -4.75 -12.39
N PHE A 188 1.44 -3.48 -12.44
CA PHE A 188 2.63 -3.02 -13.18
C PHE A 188 3.80 -2.74 -12.22
N LYS A 189 5.00 -2.60 -12.75
CA LYS A 189 6.24 -2.22 -12.06
C LYS A 189 7.03 -1.22 -12.91
N PRO A 190 7.96 -0.44 -12.32
CA PRO A 190 8.95 0.32 -13.07
C PRO A 190 9.69 -0.54 -14.12
N LYS A 191 10.13 0.09 -15.21
CA LYS A 191 10.86 -0.58 -16.29
C LYS A 191 12.33 -0.85 -15.92
N SER A 192 12.93 0.06 -15.17
CA SER A 192 14.23 -0.03 -14.49
C SER A 192 14.03 -0.32 -12.99
N SER A 193 15.05 -0.83 -12.31
CA SER A 193 14.97 -1.34 -10.92
C SER A 193 15.59 -0.42 -9.85
N GLU A 194 16.22 0.67 -10.26
CA GLU A 194 16.76 1.69 -9.37
C GLU A 194 15.67 2.69 -8.96
N THR A 195 16.01 3.72 -8.18
CA THR A 195 15.01 4.53 -7.48
C THR A 195 14.13 5.33 -8.44
N TRP A 196 12.81 5.16 -8.32
CA TRP A 196 11.76 5.78 -9.14
C TRP A 196 11.68 7.32 -8.97
N ASN A 197 12.66 8.01 -9.56
CA ASN A 197 12.90 9.45 -9.51
C ASN A 197 12.32 10.17 -10.76
N PRO A 198 12.31 11.52 -10.81
CA PRO A 198 11.74 12.28 -11.93
C PRO A 198 12.28 11.89 -13.32
N ASP A 199 13.54 11.47 -13.39
CA ASP A 199 14.26 11.17 -14.62
C ASP A 199 13.91 9.78 -15.16
N GLU A 200 13.81 8.80 -14.25
CA GLU A 200 13.38 7.43 -14.50
C GLU A 200 11.90 7.32 -14.94
N TRP A 201 11.03 8.26 -14.53
CA TRP A 201 9.61 8.25 -14.93
C TRP A 201 9.41 8.23 -16.45
N SER A 202 10.36 8.81 -17.20
CA SER A 202 10.42 8.78 -18.67
C SER A 202 10.42 7.36 -19.27
N LYS A 203 10.96 6.37 -18.55
CA LYS A 203 11.06 4.96 -18.97
C LYS A 203 9.74 4.20 -18.79
N GLY A 204 8.80 4.75 -18.01
CA GLY A 204 7.46 4.20 -17.81
C GLY A 204 7.41 2.89 -17.01
N CYS A 205 6.29 2.18 -17.14
CA CYS A 205 5.97 0.99 -16.37
C CYS A 205 5.65 -0.22 -17.26
N VAL A 206 6.12 -1.40 -16.87
CA VAL A 206 5.82 -2.69 -17.53
C VAL A 206 4.93 -3.56 -16.65
N ARG A 207 4.21 -4.53 -17.23
CA ARG A 207 3.43 -5.49 -16.43
C ARG A 207 4.36 -6.31 -15.52
N LYS A 208 3.90 -6.68 -14.32
CA LYS A 208 4.67 -7.57 -13.42
C LYS A 208 4.84 -8.98 -13.98
N ARG A 209 3.86 -9.45 -14.77
CA ARG A 209 3.86 -10.72 -15.49
C ARG A 209 3.71 -10.45 -17.00
N GLN A 210 4.45 -11.19 -17.82
CA GLN A 210 4.26 -11.19 -19.27
C GLN A 210 2.98 -11.97 -19.65
N LEU A 211 2.33 -11.60 -20.75
CA LEU A 211 1.11 -12.26 -21.24
C LEU A 211 1.42 -12.98 -22.56
N SER A 212 1.14 -14.29 -22.62
CA SER A 212 1.09 -15.03 -23.90
C SER A 212 -0.34 -15.07 -24.42
N CYS A 213 -0.55 -14.84 -25.71
CA CYS A 213 -1.89 -14.86 -26.32
C CYS A 213 -2.46 -16.28 -26.48
N GLN A 214 -1.64 -17.32 -26.36
CA GLN A 214 -2.07 -18.72 -26.47
C GLN A 214 -2.91 -19.15 -25.26
N ASP A 215 -2.56 -18.66 -24.07
CA ASP A 215 -3.25 -18.95 -22.81
C ASP A 215 -4.50 -18.07 -22.62
N LYS A 216 -5.51 -18.18 -23.50
CA LYS A 216 -6.73 -17.34 -23.42
C LYS A 216 -7.42 -17.41 -22.05
N ASP A 217 -7.44 -18.59 -21.43
CA ASP A 217 -8.10 -18.82 -20.13
C ASP A 217 -7.33 -18.24 -18.93
N LYS A 218 -6.07 -17.87 -19.12
CA LYS A 218 -5.23 -17.20 -18.10
C LYS A 218 -5.19 -15.68 -18.28
N ILE A 219 -5.98 -15.13 -19.21
CA ILE A 219 -6.10 -13.69 -19.50
C ILE A 219 -7.44 -13.17 -19.01
N GLY A 220 -7.45 -11.98 -18.40
CA GLY A 220 -8.67 -11.23 -18.15
C GLY A 220 -8.44 -9.72 -18.21
N PHE A 221 -9.43 -8.98 -17.71
CA PHE A 221 -9.41 -7.51 -17.70
C PHE A 221 -9.63 -6.96 -16.31
N VAL A 222 -8.74 -6.08 -15.86
CA VAL A 222 -8.93 -5.31 -14.63
C VAL A 222 -9.62 -4.00 -14.98
N LYS A 223 -10.79 -3.79 -14.36
CA LYS A 223 -11.55 -2.55 -14.39
C LYS A 223 -10.89 -1.47 -13.54
N PHE A 224 -10.65 -0.31 -14.15
CA PHE A 224 -10.28 0.93 -13.50
C PHE A 224 -11.37 1.98 -13.75
N VAL A 225 -11.60 2.86 -12.77
CA VAL A 225 -12.64 3.90 -12.76
C VAL A 225 -11.99 5.17 -12.21
N GLY A 226 -12.42 6.35 -12.65
CA GLY A 226 -11.72 7.60 -12.29
C GLY A 226 -10.38 7.77 -13.01
N ILE A 227 -10.32 7.41 -14.30
CA ILE A 227 -9.11 7.56 -15.13
C ILE A 227 -9.43 8.35 -16.40
N LYS A 228 -8.58 9.33 -16.73
CA LYS A 228 -8.47 9.96 -18.05
C LYS A 228 -8.08 8.89 -19.07
N LEU A 229 -8.95 8.64 -20.06
CA LEU A 229 -8.68 7.64 -21.10
C LEU A 229 -7.34 7.90 -21.82
N PRO A 230 -6.61 6.85 -22.24
CA PRO A 230 -5.31 7.00 -22.90
C PRO A 230 -5.38 7.78 -24.22
N ASP A 231 -4.22 8.19 -24.73
CA ASP A 231 -4.07 8.73 -26.09
C ASP A 231 -4.63 7.75 -27.15
N THR A 232 -5.29 8.27 -28.20
CA THR A 232 -5.99 7.44 -29.19
C THR A 232 -5.22 7.16 -30.48
N THR A 233 -3.97 7.59 -30.60
CA THR A 233 -3.11 7.38 -31.80
C THR A 233 -2.97 5.90 -32.16
N ASN A 234 -2.93 5.00 -31.17
CA ASN A 234 -2.86 3.54 -31.38
C ASN A 234 -4.17 2.85 -30.91
N SER A 235 -5.33 3.38 -31.31
CA SER A 235 -6.65 2.84 -30.95
C SER A 235 -7.57 2.58 -32.15
N TRP A 236 -8.58 1.74 -31.96
CA TRP A 236 -9.68 1.49 -32.91
C TRP A 236 -11.02 1.67 -32.20
N MET A 237 -12.04 2.16 -32.92
CA MET A 237 -13.34 2.48 -32.35
C MET A 237 -14.50 2.07 -33.27
N ASN A 238 -15.62 1.64 -32.68
CA ASN A 238 -16.89 1.45 -33.37
C ASN A 238 -18.06 1.90 -32.48
N ARG A 239 -18.84 2.89 -32.92
CA ARG A 239 -19.96 3.46 -32.16
C ARG A 239 -21.15 2.50 -32.01
N SER A 240 -21.28 1.51 -32.88
CA SER A 240 -22.43 0.58 -32.90
C SER A 240 -22.24 -0.66 -32.03
N MET A 241 -21.03 -0.93 -31.53
CA MET A 241 -20.74 -2.10 -30.69
C MET A 241 -21.02 -1.84 -29.21
N ASN A 242 -21.50 -2.86 -28.49
CA ASN A 242 -21.64 -2.78 -27.03
C ASN A 242 -20.32 -3.16 -26.29
N LEU A 243 -20.30 -2.98 -24.96
CA LEU A 243 -19.12 -3.20 -24.13
C LEU A 243 -18.64 -4.67 -24.13
N GLU A 244 -19.56 -5.63 -24.30
CA GLU A 244 -19.24 -7.05 -24.25
C GLU A 244 -18.68 -7.55 -25.59
N GLU A 245 -19.24 -7.08 -26.71
CA GLU A 245 -18.60 -7.21 -28.04
C GLU A 245 -17.20 -6.59 -28.05
N CYS A 246 -17.03 -5.45 -27.37
CA CYS A 246 -15.73 -4.80 -27.20
C CYS A 246 -14.74 -5.69 -26.43
N ARG A 247 -15.19 -6.31 -25.32
CA ARG A 247 -14.41 -7.28 -24.54
C ARG A 247 -14.00 -8.48 -25.39
N VAL A 248 -14.94 -9.10 -26.11
CA VAL A 248 -14.69 -10.29 -26.95
C VAL A 248 -13.73 -9.94 -28.10
N LYS A 249 -13.90 -8.79 -28.74
CA LYS A 249 -13.01 -8.34 -29.83
C LYS A 249 -11.60 -8.01 -29.34
N CYS A 250 -11.46 -7.39 -28.16
CA CYS A 250 -10.16 -7.16 -27.54
C CYS A 250 -9.49 -8.48 -27.09
N LEU A 251 -10.24 -9.41 -26.48
CA LEU A 251 -9.70 -10.69 -26.02
C LEU A 251 -9.12 -11.51 -27.18
N ASN A 252 -9.83 -11.56 -28.31
CA ASN A 252 -9.41 -12.29 -29.51
C ASN A 252 -8.31 -11.59 -30.32
N ASN A 253 -8.00 -10.31 -30.08
CA ASN A 253 -6.89 -9.61 -30.71
C ASN A 253 -5.67 -9.60 -29.77
N CYS A 254 -4.61 -10.34 -30.11
CA CYS A 254 -3.42 -10.47 -29.27
C CYS A 254 -2.73 -9.13 -28.95
N SER A 255 -2.81 -8.15 -29.85
CA SER A 255 -2.20 -6.82 -29.69
C SER A 255 -3.02 -5.91 -28.77
N CYS A 256 -4.25 -6.28 -28.40
CA CYS A 256 -5.09 -5.44 -27.53
C CYS A 256 -4.49 -5.34 -26.12
N THR A 257 -4.37 -4.10 -25.62
CA THR A 257 -3.87 -3.79 -24.27
C THR A 257 -4.96 -3.27 -23.32
N ALA A 258 -5.99 -2.60 -23.82
CA ALA A 258 -7.16 -2.15 -23.05
C ALA A 258 -8.39 -1.88 -23.93
N TYR A 259 -9.58 -1.79 -23.32
CA TYR A 259 -10.81 -1.30 -23.97
C TYR A 259 -11.68 -0.44 -23.04
N SER A 260 -12.64 0.30 -23.60
CA SER A 260 -13.57 1.19 -22.90
C SER A 260 -14.89 1.33 -23.68
N ASN A 261 -15.96 1.73 -22.99
CA ASN A 261 -17.12 2.35 -23.64
C ASN A 261 -16.69 3.70 -24.28
N SER A 262 -17.21 3.98 -25.46
CA SER A 262 -16.91 5.20 -26.23
C SER A 262 -17.79 6.39 -25.85
N ASN A 263 -19.01 6.09 -25.44
CA ASN A 263 -20.03 6.98 -24.95
C ASN A 263 -20.50 6.45 -23.58
N ILE A 264 -20.73 7.32 -22.60
CA ILE A 264 -21.25 6.96 -21.27
C ILE A 264 -22.68 7.48 -21.01
N SER A 265 -23.28 8.20 -21.97
CA SER A 265 -24.72 8.51 -21.94
C SER A 265 -25.55 7.21 -21.96
N ASP A 266 -26.73 7.25 -21.34
CA ASP A 266 -27.78 6.22 -21.43
C ASP A 266 -27.34 4.78 -21.10
N GLY A 267 -26.44 4.62 -20.11
CA GLY A 267 -25.92 3.32 -19.66
C GLY A 267 -24.63 2.87 -20.36
N GLY A 268 -24.22 3.59 -21.41
CA GLY A 268 -22.93 3.44 -22.08
C GLY A 268 -22.97 2.62 -23.37
N SER A 269 -22.37 3.16 -24.43
CA SER A 269 -22.47 2.64 -25.80
C SER A 269 -21.22 2.88 -26.64
N GLY A 270 -21.03 2.05 -27.67
CA GLY A 270 -19.88 2.08 -28.55
C GLY A 270 -18.59 1.60 -27.89
N CYS A 271 -17.68 1.06 -28.69
CA CYS A 271 -16.45 0.40 -28.26
C CYS A 271 -15.21 1.20 -28.65
N ILE A 272 -14.24 1.36 -27.75
CA ILE A 272 -12.86 1.79 -28.04
C ILE A 272 -11.88 0.72 -27.55
N ILE A 273 -10.91 0.37 -28.39
CA ILE A 273 -9.87 -0.64 -28.13
C ILE A 273 -8.49 -0.02 -28.36
N TRP A 274 -7.55 -0.20 -27.43
CA TRP A 274 -6.15 0.22 -27.56
C TRP A 274 -5.22 -0.95 -27.85
N TYR A 275 -4.16 -0.67 -28.61
CA TYR A 275 -3.09 -1.59 -28.94
C TYR A 275 -1.76 -0.88 -28.66
N ARG A 276 -0.75 -1.56 -28.08
CA ARG A 276 0.47 -0.95 -27.50
C ARG A 276 0.19 -0.13 -26.22
N ASP A 277 1.16 0.67 -25.80
CA ASP A 277 1.22 1.30 -24.47
C ASP A 277 0.15 2.39 -24.25
N LEU A 278 -0.25 2.55 -22.99
CA LEU A 278 -1.32 3.45 -22.57
C LEU A 278 -0.74 4.80 -22.11
N ILE A 279 -0.60 5.73 -23.06
CA ILE A 279 0.06 7.02 -22.87
C ILE A 279 -0.93 8.09 -22.38
N ASP A 280 -0.45 9.03 -21.57
CA ASP A 280 -1.23 10.19 -21.03
C ASP A 280 -2.52 9.78 -20.31
N ILE A 281 -2.41 8.73 -19.50
CA ILE A 281 -3.41 8.35 -18.49
C ILE A 281 -3.16 9.12 -17.19
N ARG A 282 -4.24 9.49 -16.49
CA ARG A 282 -4.19 10.18 -15.19
C ARG A 282 -5.38 9.76 -14.33
N GLN A 283 -5.20 9.61 -13.03
CA GLN A 283 -6.32 9.43 -12.09
C GLN A 283 -7.04 10.77 -11.84
N ILE A 284 -8.37 10.75 -11.88
CA ILE A 284 -9.25 11.89 -11.64
C ILE A 284 -10.41 11.41 -10.75
N SER A 285 -10.75 12.18 -9.72
CA SER A 285 -11.89 11.85 -8.85
C SER A 285 -13.23 11.98 -9.59
N ALA A 286 -14.12 11.01 -9.37
CA ALA A 286 -15.52 11.01 -9.79
C ALA A 286 -15.83 10.99 -11.31
N ASN A 287 -15.01 10.33 -12.14
CA ASN A 287 -15.48 9.90 -13.49
C ASN A 287 -16.33 8.63 -13.40
N GLU A 288 -17.45 8.60 -14.14
CA GLU A 288 -18.26 7.40 -14.39
C GLU A 288 -17.64 6.48 -15.45
N GLN A 289 -16.67 6.98 -16.23
CA GLN A 289 -16.07 6.22 -17.34
C GLN A 289 -15.06 5.18 -16.87
N GLU A 290 -15.05 4.03 -17.56
CA GLU A 290 -14.44 2.79 -17.10
C GLU A 290 -13.43 2.25 -18.13
N LEU A 291 -12.19 2.04 -17.71
CA LEU A 291 -11.11 1.51 -18.54
C LEU A 291 -10.78 0.07 -18.13
N TYR A 292 -10.81 -0.85 -19.08
CA TYR A 292 -10.59 -2.29 -18.88
C TYR A 292 -9.23 -2.69 -19.44
N ILE A 293 -8.24 -2.89 -18.58
CA ILE A 293 -6.84 -3.16 -18.99
C ILE A 293 -6.56 -4.67 -18.94
N ARG A 294 -5.93 -5.21 -20.00
CA ARG A 294 -5.61 -6.63 -20.14
C ARG A 294 -4.51 -7.06 -19.15
N MET A 295 -4.77 -8.12 -18.39
CA MET A 295 -3.93 -8.62 -17.29
C MET A 295 -4.03 -10.15 -17.16
N SER A 296 -3.19 -10.76 -16.30
CA SER A 296 -3.28 -12.20 -16.01
C SER A 296 -4.43 -12.49 -15.03
N ALA A 297 -5.00 -13.70 -15.11
CA ALA A 297 -6.00 -14.19 -14.17
C ALA A 297 -5.51 -14.11 -12.71
N SER A 298 -4.26 -14.51 -12.46
CA SER A 298 -3.63 -14.46 -11.14
C SER A 298 -3.50 -13.05 -10.53
N ASP A 299 -3.41 -12.00 -11.36
CA ASP A 299 -3.40 -10.61 -10.85
C ASP A 299 -4.82 -10.09 -10.56
N ILE A 300 -5.86 -10.69 -11.17
CA ILE A 300 -7.28 -10.35 -10.98
C ILE A 300 -7.81 -10.95 -9.65
N GLU A 301 -7.36 -12.17 -9.31
CA GLU A 301 -7.75 -12.87 -8.08
C GLU A 301 -7.29 -12.11 -6.82
N ALA A 302 -6.05 -11.62 -6.82
CA ALA A 302 -5.51 -10.78 -5.75
C ALA A 302 -6.42 -9.56 -5.44
N LYS A 303 -6.98 -8.93 -6.49
CA LYS A 303 -7.85 -7.76 -6.37
C LYS A 303 -9.26 -8.09 -5.86
N LYS A 304 -9.80 -9.30 -6.15
CA LYS A 304 -11.07 -9.77 -5.56
C LYS A 304 -10.94 -10.00 -4.04
N GLY A 305 -9.81 -10.54 -3.59
CA GLY A 305 -9.56 -10.89 -2.18
C GLY A 305 -9.67 -9.75 -1.17
N HIS A 306 -9.58 -8.48 -1.62
CA HIS A 306 -9.63 -7.32 -0.73
C HIS A 306 -11.03 -6.69 -0.59
N LYS A 307 -11.89 -6.75 -1.62
CA LYS A 307 -13.25 -6.19 -1.56
C LYS A 307 -14.26 -7.14 -0.94
N MET A 308 -14.13 -8.45 -1.18
CA MET A 308 -15.11 -9.43 -0.71
C MET A 308 -15.17 -9.50 0.83
N LYS A 309 -14.03 -9.28 1.52
CA LYS A 309 -13.94 -9.28 2.98
C LYS A 309 -14.86 -8.27 3.66
N LEU A 310 -15.07 -7.07 3.10
CA LEU A 310 -15.87 -6.03 3.76
C LEU A 310 -17.38 -6.32 3.65
N ALA A 311 -17.86 -6.75 2.48
CA ALA A 311 -19.26 -7.11 2.28
C ALA A 311 -19.65 -8.37 3.07
N VAL A 312 -18.80 -9.40 3.03
CA VAL A 312 -19.02 -10.64 3.79
C VAL A 312 -19.01 -10.38 5.29
N VAL A 313 -18.13 -9.53 5.81
CA VAL A 313 -18.16 -9.18 7.26
C VAL A 313 -19.44 -8.46 7.67
N VAL A 314 -20.01 -7.57 6.84
CA VAL A 314 -21.29 -6.90 7.20
C VAL A 314 -22.48 -7.87 7.18
N VAL A 315 -22.57 -8.74 6.17
CA VAL A 315 -23.65 -9.74 6.08
C VAL A 315 -23.48 -10.85 7.12
N ALA A 316 -22.25 -11.30 7.37
CA ALA A 316 -21.95 -12.24 8.45
C ALA A 316 -22.21 -11.61 9.83
N ALA A 317 -21.98 -10.30 10.02
CA ALA A 317 -22.30 -9.62 11.28
C ALA A 317 -23.81 -9.49 11.52
N THR A 318 -24.62 -9.15 10.50
CA THR A 318 -26.08 -9.12 10.68
C THR A 318 -26.66 -10.51 10.89
N LEU A 319 -26.18 -11.51 10.14
CA LEU A 319 -26.56 -12.91 10.37
C LEU A 319 -26.07 -13.42 11.73
N ALA A 320 -24.86 -13.08 12.18
CA ALA A 320 -24.35 -13.44 13.50
C ALA A 320 -25.00 -12.66 14.66
N VAL A 321 -25.68 -11.53 14.41
CA VAL A 321 -26.54 -10.87 15.41
C VAL A 321 -27.92 -11.50 15.46
N VAL A 322 -28.50 -11.92 14.32
CA VAL A 322 -29.79 -12.65 14.32
C VAL A 322 -29.61 -14.06 14.88
N PHE A 323 -28.65 -14.82 14.36
CA PHE A 323 -28.22 -16.11 14.90
C PHE A 323 -27.66 -15.94 16.32
N GLY A 324 -27.04 -14.81 16.64
CA GLY A 324 -26.58 -14.46 17.98
C GLY A 324 -27.69 -14.20 18.98
N MET A 325 -28.80 -13.56 18.61
CA MET A 325 -29.95 -13.40 19.51
C MET A 325 -30.77 -14.69 19.65
N LEU A 326 -30.89 -15.48 18.58
CA LEU A 326 -31.43 -16.85 18.65
C LEU A 326 -30.57 -17.75 19.55
N LEU A 327 -29.24 -17.68 19.39
CA LEU A 327 -28.29 -18.37 20.27
C LEU A 327 -28.33 -17.81 21.69
N ILE A 328 -28.45 -16.50 21.94
CA ILE A 328 -28.57 -15.96 23.31
C ILE A 328 -29.83 -16.48 23.98
N GLY A 329 -30.98 -16.53 23.28
CA GLY A 329 -32.19 -17.20 23.77
C GLY A 329 -32.00 -18.68 24.07
N PHE A 330 -31.15 -19.37 23.30
CA PHE A 330 -30.82 -20.80 23.48
C PHE A 330 -29.72 -21.05 24.53
N TYR A 331 -28.82 -20.09 24.75
CA TYR A 331 -27.59 -20.17 25.55
C TYR A 331 -27.84 -19.75 27.00
N ILE A 332 -28.69 -18.73 27.21
CA ILE A 332 -29.35 -18.46 28.51
C ILE A 332 -30.06 -19.72 29.03
N CYS A 333 -30.45 -20.64 28.13
CA CYS A 333 -31.11 -21.90 28.45
C CYS A 333 -30.19 -23.15 28.38
N ARG A 334 -28.88 -23.06 28.05
CA ARG A 334 -28.08 -24.31 27.86
C ARG A 334 -26.55 -24.35 28.11
N SER A 335 -25.81 -23.29 28.43
CA SER A 335 -24.42 -23.53 28.93
C SER A 335 -23.80 -22.47 29.84
N ARG A 336 -23.39 -22.96 31.01
CA ARG A 336 -22.45 -22.37 31.95
C ARG A 336 -21.16 -23.23 31.87
N THR A 337 -20.00 -22.64 31.56
CA THR A 337 -18.63 -23.09 31.90
C THR A 337 -17.66 -22.12 31.21
N ASN A 338 -16.76 -21.37 31.88
CA ASN A 338 -15.72 -21.69 32.87
C ASN A 338 -14.36 -21.98 32.20
N LEU A 339 -13.52 -20.94 32.14
CA LEU A 339 -12.06 -21.08 32.08
C LEU A 339 -11.61 -21.56 33.47
N LYS A 340 -10.90 -22.70 33.60
CA LYS A 340 -10.22 -23.08 34.86
C LYS A 340 -8.80 -22.49 34.85
N ASP A 341 -8.35 -21.94 35.97
CA ASP A 341 -7.06 -21.25 36.09
C ASP A 341 -5.90 -22.22 36.33
N LEU A 342 -4.66 -21.75 36.12
CA LEU A 342 -3.45 -22.51 36.41
C LEU A 342 -3.36 -22.90 37.90
N SER A 343 -3.85 -22.05 38.82
CA SER A 343 -3.96 -22.39 40.24
C SER A 343 -4.85 -23.62 40.49
N THR A 344 -6.02 -23.70 39.84
CA THR A 344 -6.93 -24.84 39.93
C THR A 344 -6.29 -26.13 39.42
N ILE A 345 -5.52 -26.06 38.32
CA ILE A 345 -4.84 -27.23 37.73
C ILE A 345 -3.64 -27.68 38.59
N ALA A 346 -2.92 -26.73 39.20
CA ALA A 346 -1.85 -27.04 40.15
C ALA A 346 -2.41 -27.72 41.42
N GLY A 347 -3.47 -27.17 42.02
CA GLY A 347 -4.15 -27.79 43.16
C GLY A 347 -4.67 -29.19 42.85
N ALA A 348 -5.37 -29.35 41.72
CA ALA A 348 -5.92 -30.64 41.29
C ALA A 348 -4.87 -31.74 41.04
N THR A 349 -3.60 -31.40 40.81
CA THR A 349 -2.51 -32.37 40.53
C THR A 349 -1.50 -32.51 41.68
N ASP A 350 -1.82 -31.94 42.85
CA ASP A 350 -0.89 -31.73 43.98
C ASP A 350 0.44 -31.11 43.51
N ASN A 351 0.35 -29.93 42.90
CA ASN A 351 1.47 -29.17 42.34
C ASN A 351 2.35 -29.94 41.35
N PHE A 352 1.75 -30.91 40.63
CA PHE A 352 2.45 -31.88 39.76
C PHE A 352 3.41 -32.80 40.53
N ALA A 353 3.02 -33.27 41.72
CA ALA A 353 3.77 -34.23 42.52
C ALA A 353 4.18 -35.48 41.71
N ILE A 354 5.39 -36.00 41.96
CA ILE A 354 5.92 -37.16 41.22
C ILE A 354 5.06 -38.41 41.43
N ASN A 355 4.43 -38.55 42.59
CA ASN A 355 3.51 -39.65 42.92
C ASN A 355 2.24 -39.66 42.04
N ASN A 356 1.87 -38.51 41.47
CA ASN A 356 0.74 -38.38 40.56
C ASN A 356 1.15 -38.58 39.08
N LYS A 357 2.43 -38.82 38.77
CA LYS A 357 2.90 -38.98 37.38
C LYS A 357 2.44 -40.31 36.79
N LEU A 358 1.54 -40.24 35.81
CA LEU A 358 1.03 -41.40 35.05
C LEU A 358 2.00 -41.89 33.97
N GLY A 359 2.95 -41.05 33.54
CA GLY A 359 3.95 -41.42 32.54
C GLY A 359 4.66 -40.21 31.93
N GLU A 360 5.54 -40.47 30.96
CA GLU A 360 6.25 -39.44 30.20
C GLU A 360 6.53 -39.92 28.77
N GLY A 361 6.51 -38.99 27.82
CA GLY A 361 6.85 -39.26 26.41
C GLY A 361 7.51 -38.06 25.76
N GLY A 362 7.63 -38.07 24.43
CA GLY A 362 8.41 -37.08 23.65
C GLY A 362 7.97 -35.60 23.77
N PHE A 363 6.84 -35.31 24.42
CA PHE A 363 6.39 -33.95 24.75
C PHE A 363 6.39 -33.63 26.26
N GLY A 364 6.87 -34.53 27.12
CA GLY A 364 6.90 -34.37 28.57
C GLY A 364 5.93 -35.27 29.35
N SER A 365 5.82 -35.00 30.65
CA SER A 365 5.11 -35.82 31.64
C SER A 365 3.59 -35.62 31.64
N ILE A 366 2.87 -36.69 31.96
CA ILE A 366 1.42 -36.72 32.21
C ILE A 366 1.18 -36.99 33.70
N TYR A 367 0.30 -36.22 34.32
CA TYR A 367 -0.06 -36.34 35.74
C TYR A 367 -1.54 -36.65 35.89
N LYS A 368 -1.90 -37.51 36.85
CA LYS A 368 -3.27 -37.62 37.36
C LYS A 368 -3.60 -36.36 38.15
N GLY A 369 -4.85 -35.95 38.10
CA GLY A 369 -5.41 -34.97 39.02
C GLY A 369 -6.88 -35.26 39.30
N VAL A 370 -7.41 -34.65 40.36
CA VAL A 370 -8.81 -34.68 40.74
C VAL A 370 -9.28 -33.25 40.95
N LEU A 371 -10.36 -32.87 40.28
CA LEU A 371 -10.95 -31.53 40.37
C LEU A 371 -11.90 -31.42 41.58
N GLU A 372 -12.26 -30.19 41.94
CA GLU A 372 -13.22 -29.87 43.03
C GLU A 372 -14.62 -30.50 42.82
N ASP A 373 -14.94 -30.92 41.59
CA ASP A 373 -16.16 -31.61 41.19
C ASP A 373 -15.97 -33.16 41.17
N GLU A 374 -14.99 -33.67 41.94
CA GLU A 374 -14.53 -35.07 42.02
C GLU A 374 -14.10 -35.71 40.68
N GLN A 375 -14.06 -34.94 39.59
CA GLN A 375 -13.71 -35.44 38.28
C GLN A 375 -12.20 -35.75 38.18
N GLU A 376 -11.86 -37.02 37.97
CA GLU A 376 -10.51 -37.43 37.60
C GLU A 376 -10.12 -36.89 36.21
N ILE A 377 -8.89 -36.38 36.10
CA ILE A 377 -8.33 -35.83 34.86
C ILE A 377 -6.88 -36.28 34.66
N ALA A 378 -6.46 -36.30 33.39
CA ALA A 378 -5.06 -36.49 33.00
C ALA A 378 -4.50 -35.16 32.44
N VAL A 379 -3.45 -34.62 33.08
CA VAL A 379 -2.84 -33.33 32.75
C VAL A 379 -1.48 -33.55 32.12
N LYS A 380 -1.39 -33.39 30.79
CA LYS A 380 -0.14 -33.47 30.01
C LYS A 380 0.58 -32.12 30.03
N ARG A 381 1.77 -32.07 30.64
CA ARG A 381 2.59 -30.86 30.81
C ARG A 381 3.78 -30.88 29.86
N LEU A 382 3.89 -29.86 29.00
CA LEU A 382 5.00 -29.72 28.05
C LEU A 382 6.34 -29.60 28.79
N SER A 383 7.31 -30.46 28.46
CA SER A 383 8.68 -30.36 29.00
C SER A 383 9.47 -29.24 28.31
N ARG A 384 10.45 -28.66 29.02
CA ARG A 384 11.47 -27.79 28.39
C ARG A 384 12.55 -28.56 27.62
N SER A 385 12.65 -29.88 27.82
CA SER A 385 13.66 -30.75 27.20
C SER A 385 13.14 -31.56 26.00
N SER A 386 11.88 -31.38 25.57
CA SER A 386 11.35 -32.08 24.41
C SER A 386 11.96 -31.55 23.12
N GLY A 387 12.69 -32.40 22.38
CA GLY A 387 13.21 -32.10 21.03
C GLY A 387 12.13 -32.00 19.93
N GLN A 388 10.85 -31.89 20.29
CA GLN A 388 9.72 -31.62 19.39
C GLN A 388 9.04 -30.33 19.88
N GLY A 389 8.76 -29.43 18.94
CA GLY A 389 8.51 -28.03 19.22
C GLY A 389 7.09 -27.64 19.62
N LEU A 390 6.92 -26.33 19.83
CA LEU A 390 5.67 -25.69 20.22
C LEU A 390 4.57 -25.80 19.13
N ASN A 391 4.94 -26.04 17.86
CA ASN A 391 3.98 -26.14 16.75
C ASN A 391 3.39 -27.56 16.67
N GLU A 392 4.20 -28.56 16.97
CA GLU A 392 3.86 -29.97 16.98
C GLU A 392 2.89 -30.27 18.14
N PHE A 393 3.17 -29.72 19.33
CA PHE A 393 2.21 -29.75 20.45
C PHE A 393 0.89 -29.02 20.13
N LYS A 394 0.93 -27.88 19.43
CA LYS A 394 -0.28 -27.19 18.94
C LYS A 394 -1.06 -28.02 17.94
N ASN A 395 -0.40 -28.78 17.08
CA ASN A 395 -1.04 -29.65 16.11
C ASN A 395 -1.65 -30.90 16.80
N GLU A 396 -0.98 -31.48 17.80
CA GLU A 396 -1.54 -32.56 18.62
C GLU A 396 -2.85 -32.11 19.31
N VAL A 397 -2.83 -30.95 20.00
CA VAL A 397 -4.02 -30.36 20.64
C VAL A 397 -5.14 -30.09 19.62
N ARG A 398 -4.82 -29.60 18.41
CA ARG A 398 -5.80 -29.36 17.33
C ARG A 398 -6.40 -30.63 16.74
N LEU A 399 -5.67 -31.74 16.73
CA LEU A 399 -6.15 -33.03 16.25
C LEU A 399 -7.06 -33.68 17.30
N ILE A 400 -6.60 -33.75 18.56
CA ILE A 400 -7.41 -34.31 19.67
C ILE A 400 -8.70 -33.50 19.86
N ALA A 401 -8.67 -32.17 19.73
CA ALA A 401 -9.87 -31.32 19.80
C ALA A 401 -10.90 -31.58 18.68
N LYS A 402 -10.53 -32.28 17.60
CA LYS A 402 -11.43 -32.67 16.48
C LYS A 402 -11.85 -34.13 16.51
N LEU A 403 -11.14 -34.99 17.25
CA LEU A 403 -11.44 -36.41 17.36
C LEU A 403 -12.43 -36.65 18.51
N GLN A 404 -13.66 -37.04 18.17
CA GLN A 404 -14.66 -37.49 19.15
C GLN A 404 -15.09 -38.92 18.82
N HIS A 405 -14.71 -39.86 19.68
CA HIS A 405 -15.12 -41.26 19.62
C HIS A 405 -15.25 -41.80 21.05
N ARG A 406 -16.19 -42.73 21.26
CA ARG A 406 -16.48 -43.34 22.57
C ARG A 406 -15.26 -43.96 23.29
N ASN A 407 -14.24 -44.37 22.53
CA ASN A 407 -13.03 -45.01 23.07
C ASN A 407 -11.80 -44.08 23.07
N LEU A 408 -11.97 -42.75 22.99
CA LEU A 408 -10.87 -41.78 23.01
C LEU A 408 -11.04 -40.76 24.15
N VAL A 409 -9.92 -40.38 24.79
CA VAL A 409 -9.91 -39.43 25.90
C VAL A 409 -10.29 -38.02 25.41
N LYS A 410 -11.37 -37.48 25.97
CA LYS A 410 -11.91 -36.17 25.60
C LYS A 410 -11.06 -35.04 26.19
N LEU A 411 -10.54 -34.15 25.34
CA LEU A 411 -9.88 -32.92 25.78
C LEU A 411 -10.88 -31.98 26.48
N LEU A 412 -10.58 -31.60 27.73
CA LEU A 412 -11.43 -30.70 28.52
C LEU A 412 -10.98 -29.22 28.48
N ALA A 413 -9.66 -28.96 28.51
CA ALA A 413 -9.09 -27.61 28.49
C ALA A 413 -7.62 -27.62 27.98
N TYR A 414 -7.07 -26.44 27.66
CA TYR A 414 -5.64 -26.25 27.36
C TYR A 414 -5.18 -24.82 27.70
N TYR A 415 -3.87 -24.62 27.84
CA TYR A 415 -3.25 -23.33 28.21
C TYR A 415 -1.97 -23.06 27.39
N PHE A 416 -1.68 -21.78 27.06
CA PHE A 416 -0.48 -21.37 26.32
C PHE A 416 0.11 -20.03 26.79
N GLY A 417 1.40 -20.02 27.10
CA GLY A 417 2.24 -18.81 27.13
C GLY A 417 2.95 -18.58 25.78
N MET A 418 3.40 -17.34 25.52
CA MET A 418 4.03 -16.98 24.24
C MET A 418 5.58 -17.09 24.24
N ALA A 419 6.12 -17.66 23.17
CA ALA A 419 7.53 -17.58 22.76
C ALA A 419 7.63 -17.56 21.21
N ARG A 420 8.80 -17.23 20.64
CA ARG A 420 9.00 -16.84 19.22
C ARG A 420 9.49 -17.99 18.30
N THR A 421 10.01 -17.65 17.13
CA THR A 421 9.89 -18.37 15.84
C THR A 421 11.22 -18.62 15.11
N PHE A 422 11.16 -19.57 14.16
CA PHE A 422 12.14 -19.94 13.11
C PHE A 422 13.22 -20.97 13.49
N ALA A 423 13.57 -21.82 12.52
CA ALA A 423 14.55 -22.90 12.56
C ALA A 423 14.91 -23.34 11.13
N GLY A 424 16.12 -23.87 10.91
CA GLY A 424 16.56 -24.47 9.65
C GLY A 424 18.06 -24.24 9.37
N ASP A 425 18.83 -25.31 9.33
CA ASP A 425 20.29 -25.25 9.14
C ASP A 425 20.68 -24.98 7.67
N GLN A 426 21.36 -23.86 7.44
CA GLN A 426 22.23 -23.63 6.28
C GLN A 426 23.48 -22.89 6.79
N SER A 427 24.67 -23.44 6.54
CA SER A 427 25.95 -22.88 7.03
C SER A 427 26.53 -21.78 6.14
N GLU A 428 26.12 -21.72 4.87
CA GLU A 428 26.48 -20.68 3.91
C GLU A 428 25.46 -20.62 2.76
N GLY A 429 25.24 -19.44 2.19
CA GLY A 429 24.33 -19.24 1.06
C GLY A 429 23.98 -17.78 0.78
N ASN A 430 23.20 -17.55 -0.27
CA ASN A 430 22.69 -16.21 -0.63
C ASN A 430 21.17 -16.14 -0.42
N THR A 431 20.69 -15.04 0.18
CA THR A 431 19.26 -14.76 0.33
C THR A 431 18.86 -13.40 -0.25
N ASN A 432 17.85 -13.42 -1.13
CA ASN A 432 17.18 -12.20 -1.63
C ASN A 432 16.31 -11.50 -0.55
N ARG A 433 16.46 -11.90 0.72
CA ARG A 433 15.71 -11.38 1.87
C ARG A 433 16.59 -11.43 3.13
N VAL A 434 17.34 -10.35 3.35
CA VAL A 434 18.07 -10.10 4.60
C VAL A 434 17.07 -9.96 5.75
N VAL A 435 17.26 -10.74 6.83
CA VAL A 435 16.41 -10.71 8.04
C VAL A 435 17.30 -10.87 9.26
N GLY A 436 17.65 -9.75 9.91
CA GLY A 436 18.49 -9.81 11.11
C GLY A 436 18.51 -8.53 11.93
N THR A 437 19.30 -8.56 12.98
CA THR A 437 19.39 -7.50 13.98
C THR A 437 20.42 -6.47 13.52
N TYR A 438 19.98 -5.45 12.78
CA TYR A 438 20.80 -4.28 12.36
C TYR A 438 21.78 -3.82 13.45
N GLY A 439 23.07 -3.72 13.15
CA GLY A 439 24.15 -3.49 14.12
C GLY A 439 24.92 -4.75 14.55
N TYR A 440 24.31 -5.94 14.42
CA TYR A 440 24.97 -7.25 14.64
C TYR A 440 25.19 -8.01 13.32
N MET A 441 24.44 -7.67 12.27
CA MET A 441 24.58 -8.29 10.94
C MET A 441 25.94 -7.95 10.33
N ALA A 442 26.64 -8.96 9.81
CA ALA A 442 27.89 -8.77 9.08
C ALA A 442 27.70 -7.97 7.77
N PRO A 443 28.73 -7.26 7.26
CA PRO A 443 28.63 -6.46 6.03
C PRO A 443 28.09 -7.24 4.82
N GLU A 444 28.64 -8.42 4.55
CA GLU A 444 28.26 -9.25 3.40
C GLU A 444 26.79 -9.72 3.49
N TYR A 445 26.30 -10.03 4.70
CA TYR A 445 24.90 -10.37 4.90
C TYR A 445 23.98 -9.14 4.81
N ALA A 446 24.44 -7.99 5.30
CA ALA A 446 23.64 -6.78 5.37
C ALA A 446 23.45 -6.09 4.01
N PHE A 447 24.47 -6.14 3.13
CA PHE A 447 24.47 -5.45 1.83
C PHE A 447 24.24 -6.38 0.64
N GLU A 448 24.85 -7.57 0.63
CA GLU A 448 24.85 -8.49 -0.52
C GLU A 448 23.88 -9.67 -0.33
N GLY A 449 23.43 -9.91 0.90
CA GLY A 449 22.53 -11.03 1.25
C GLY A 449 23.25 -12.36 1.40
N HIS A 450 24.58 -12.37 1.39
CA HIS A 450 25.41 -13.54 1.59
C HIS A 450 25.54 -13.84 3.09
N PHE A 451 25.06 -14.99 3.55
CA PHE A 451 25.29 -15.47 4.92
C PHE A 451 26.30 -16.61 4.90
N SER A 452 27.14 -16.67 5.92
CA SER A 452 28.08 -17.76 6.14
C SER A 452 28.36 -17.95 7.63
N THR A 453 29.03 -19.03 8.00
CA THR A 453 29.60 -19.18 9.36
C THR A 453 30.51 -18.02 9.79
N LYS A 454 31.08 -17.23 8.84
CA LYS A 454 31.84 -16.01 9.13
C LYS A 454 30.95 -14.81 9.47
N SER A 455 29.68 -14.83 9.06
CA SER A 455 28.67 -13.84 9.44
C SER A 455 28.18 -14.06 10.88
N ASP A 456 28.14 -15.31 11.33
CA ASP A 456 27.90 -15.67 12.73
C ASP A 456 29.08 -15.26 13.63
N VAL A 457 30.32 -15.48 13.18
CA VAL A 457 31.54 -15.00 13.88
C VAL A 457 31.48 -13.49 14.10
N PHE A 458 31.09 -12.71 13.07
CA PHE A 458 30.90 -11.26 13.22
C PHE A 458 29.84 -10.93 14.27
N SER A 459 28.68 -11.59 14.22
CA SER A 459 27.58 -11.40 15.19
C SER A 459 28.02 -11.72 16.63
N PHE A 460 28.85 -12.74 16.81
CA PHE A 460 29.43 -13.12 18.10
C PHE A 460 30.45 -12.09 18.61
N GLY A 461 31.29 -11.53 17.72
CA GLY A 461 32.21 -10.45 18.06
C GLY A 461 31.49 -9.20 18.58
N ILE A 462 30.35 -8.84 18.00
CA ILE A 462 29.49 -7.76 18.52
C ILE A 462 28.95 -8.12 19.91
N LEU A 463 28.47 -9.34 20.11
CA LEU A 463 27.94 -9.79 21.39
C LEU A 463 29.00 -9.74 22.51
N LEU A 464 30.25 -10.11 22.23
CA LEU A 464 31.35 -9.95 23.19
C LEU A 464 31.59 -8.47 23.53
N LEU A 465 31.64 -7.56 22.54
CA LEU A 465 31.76 -6.12 22.82
C LEU A 465 30.60 -5.58 23.69
N GLU A 466 29.37 -6.06 23.49
CA GLU A 466 28.22 -5.68 24.34
C GLU A 466 28.32 -6.24 25.77
N ILE A 467 28.84 -7.46 25.94
CA ILE A 467 29.07 -8.08 27.26
C ILE A 467 30.18 -7.33 28.02
N ILE A 468 31.30 -7.04 27.34
CA ILE A 468 32.46 -6.37 27.94
C ILE A 468 32.12 -4.92 28.33
N SER A 469 31.33 -4.23 27.51
CA SER A 469 31.09 -2.78 27.68
C SER A 469 29.77 -2.38 28.32
N GLY A 470 28.87 -3.35 28.57
CA GLY A 470 27.49 -3.13 29.04
C GLY A 470 26.57 -2.37 28.06
N LYS A 471 27.14 -1.82 26.98
CA LYS A 471 26.50 -0.89 26.06
C LYS A 471 26.02 -1.65 24.82
N LYS A 472 24.77 -1.40 24.42
CA LYS A 472 24.20 -2.03 23.21
C LYS A 472 24.63 -1.28 21.95
N CYS A 473 25.25 -1.97 21.00
CA CYS A 473 25.73 -1.44 19.72
C CYS A 473 24.63 -0.74 18.90
N ARG A 474 23.36 -1.14 19.10
CA ARG A 474 22.18 -0.47 18.50
C ARG A 474 21.83 0.90 19.07
N ALA A 475 22.28 1.21 20.29
CA ALA A 475 21.95 2.42 21.02
C ALA A 475 23.19 3.29 21.33
N PHE A 476 24.39 2.78 21.04
CA PHE A 476 25.64 3.46 21.31
C PHE A 476 26.18 4.17 20.05
N PHE A 477 26.18 5.50 20.11
CA PHE A 477 26.96 6.38 19.24
C PHE A 477 27.88 7.22 20.13
N HIS A 478 29.18 7.24 19.85
CA HIS A 478 30.11 8.01 20.67
C HIS A 478 29.92 9.52 20.43
N PRO A 479 29.67 10.36 21.48
CA PRO A 479 29.18 11.73 21.32
C PRO A 479 29.98 12.64 20.39
N ASN A 480 31.29 12.42 20.31
CA ASN A 480 32.20 13.33 19.60
C ASN A 480 32.48 12.93 18.13
N HIS A 481 32.14 11.70 17.70
CA HIS A 481 32.66 11.14 16.43
C HIS A 481 31.67 10.31 15.59
N ASN A 482 30.39 10.20 15.97
CA ASN A 482 29.36 9.43 15.24
C ASN A 482 29.65 7.93 15.02
N HIS A 483 30.74 7.38 15.57
CA HIS A 483 31.04 5.95 15.48
C HIS A 483 30.14 5.12 16.40
N ASN A 484 29.82 3.91 15.93
CA ASN A 484 29.14 2.87 16.72
C ASN A 484 30.11 2.20 17.72
N LEU A 485 29.63 1.20 18.46
CA LEU A 485 30.43 0.48 19.47
C LEU A 485 31.70 -0.16 18.87
N ILE A 486 31.62 -0.67 17.63
CA ILE A 486 32.75 -1.26 16.91
C ILE A 486 33.85 -0.23 16.69
N GLY A 487 33.50 0.93 16.14
CA GLY A 487 34.46 2.00 15.85
C GLY A 487 35.06 2.61 17.11
N HIS A 488 34.29 2.71 18.19
CA HIS A 488 34.80 3.17 19.48
C HIS A 488 35.78 2.16 20.11
N ALA A 489 35.47 0.87 20.09
CA ALA A 489 36.39 -0.19 20.54
C ALA A 489 37.69 -0.23 19.73
N TRP A 490 37.61 -0.03 18.41
CA TRP A 490 38.75 0.05 17.51
C TRP A 490 39.65 1.27 17.79
N ILE A 491 39.06 2.44 18.05
CA ILE A 491 39.80 3.64 18.45
C ILE A 491 40.51 3.42 19.79
N LEU A 492 39.80 2.94 20.82
CA LEU A 492 40.40 2.66 22.13
C LEU A 492 41.51 1.61 22.07
N TRP A 493 41.40 0.60 21.20
CA TRP A 493 42.46 -0.38 20.95
C TRP A 493 43.71 0.28 20.34
N ASN A 494 43.55 1.07 19.28
CA ASN A 494 44.67 1.73 18.59
C ASN A 494 45.31 2.86 19.41
N GLU A 495 44.56 3.51 20.30
CA GLU A 495 45.09 4.47 21.27
C GLU A 495 45.79 3.80 22.47
N GLY A 496 45.81 2.46 22.56
CA GLY A 496 46.41 1.73 23.68
C GLY A 496 45.59 1.79 24.98
N ARG A 497 44.31 2.16 24.89
CA ARG A 497 43.37 2.38 26.00
C ARG A 497 42.14 1.42 25.99
N PRO A 498 42.24 0.14 25.57
CA PRO A 498 41.07 -0.73 25.40
C PRO A 498 40.29 -1.00 26.69
N LEU A 499 40.94 -0.87 27.86
CA LEU A 499 40.30 -1.06 29.17
C LEU A 499 39.21 -0.03 29.48
N GLU A 500 39.21 1.14 28.84
CA GLU A 500 38.14 2.15 28.99
C GLU A 500 36.82 1.72 28.32
N LEU A 501 36.83 0.64 27.54
CA LEU A 501 35.62 0.04 26.97
C LEU A 501 34.78 -0.67 28.05
N VAL A 502 35.41 -1.16 29.12
CA VAL A 502 34.88 -2.16 30.06
C VAL A 502 33.78 -1.56 30.97
N ASP A 503 32.74 -2.34 31.24
CA ASP A 503 31.66 -1.96 32.16
C ASP A 503 32.11 -2.08 33.62
N GLU A 504 31.74 -1.08 34.43
CA GLU A 504 32.09 -0.98 35.85
C GLU A 504 31.56 -2.17 36.67
N CYS A 505 30.46 -2.81 36.22
CA CYS A 505 29.88 -4.00 36.87
C CYS A 505 30.69 -5.29 36.68
N LEU A 506 31.67 -5.32 35.77
CA LEU A 506 32.63 -6.44 35.65
C LEU A 506 33.81 -6.30 36.63
N GLY A 507 33.91 -5.16 37.32
CA GLY A 507 34.95 -4.87 38.31
C GLY A 507 34.83 -5.73 39.57
N ASN A 508 35.40 -6.95 39.51
CA ASN A 508 35.96 -7.80 40.59
C ASN A 508 35.91 -9.31 40.25
N SER A 509 35.29 -9.71 39.14
CA SER A 509 35.02 -11.12 38.80
C SER A 509 35.84 -11.70 37.63
N CYS A 510 36.58 -10.87 36.89
CA CYS A 510 37.47 -11.29 35.80
C CYS A 510 38.87 -10.67 35.98
N THR A 511 39.93 -11.33 35.50
CA THR A 511 41.27 -10.74 35.48
C THR A 511 41.45 -9.77 34.31
N LEU A 512 42.40 -8.84 34.46
CA LEU A 512 42.74 -7.86 33.42
C LEU A 512 43.18 -8.51 32.10
N SER A 513 43.84 -9.67 32.19
CA SER A 513 44.33 -10.43 31.02
C SER A 513 43.17 -11.04 30.24
N GLU A 514 42.22 -11.72 30.90
CA GLU A 514 41.04 -12.30 30.27
C GLU A 514 40.20 -11.24 29.56
N VAL A 515 40.02 -10.05 30.17
CA VAL A 515 39.25 -8.96 29.57
C VAL A 515 39.95 -8.40 28.32
N LEU A 516 41.27 -8.20 28.36
CA LEU A 516 42.05 -7.77 27.19
C LEU A 516 42.00 -8.81 26.05
N HIS A 517 42.14 -10.11 26.38
CA HIS A 517 42.05 -11.22 25.43
C HIS A 517 40.66 -11.28 24.77
N CYS A 518 39.59 -11.07 25.55
CA CYS A 518 38.23 -10.96 25.04
C CYS A 518 38.04 -9.75 24.10
N ILE A 519 38.60 -8.57 24.40
CA ILE A 519 38.54 -7.40 23.49
C ILE A 519 39.31 -7.68 22.19
N HIS A 520 40.51 -8.24 22.27
CA HIS A 520 41.34 -8.61 21.12
C HIS A 520 40.59 -9.59 20.20
N LEU A 521 40.06 -10.67 20.77
CA LEU A 521 39.25 -11.66 20.04
C LEU A 521 37.99 -11.04 19.43
N SER A 522 37.32 -10.13 20.14
CA SER A 522 36.15 -9.42 19.62
C SER A 522 36.49 -8.63 18.36
N LEU A 523 37.60 -7.89 18.37
CA LEU A 523 38.09 -7.11 17.22
C LEU A 523 38.50 -8.01 16.04
N LEU A 524 39.06 -9.19 16.30
CA LEU A 524 39.32 -10.21 15.27
C LEU A 524 38.03 -10.80 14.67
N CYS A 525 36.94 -10.87 15.44
CA CYS A 525 35.66 -11.38 14.94
C CYS A 525 34.91 -10.37 14.05
N VAL A 526 35.03 -9.06 14.30
CA VAL A 526 34.28 -8.00 13.59
C VAL A 526 35.01 -7.40 12.38
N GLN A 527 35.94 -8.14 11.79
CA GLN A 527 36.71 -7.70 10.62
C GLN A 527 35.82 -7.44 9.40
N HIS A 528 36.18 -6.43 8.58
CA HIS A 528 35.37 -6.04 7.42
C HIS A 528 35.16 -7.22 6.45
N ARG A 529 36.24 -7.92 6.12
CA ARG A 529 36.25 -9.04 5.16
C ARG A 529 36.01 -10.39 5.87
N PRO A 530 35.18 -11.31 5.32
CA PRO A 530 34.91 -12.60 5.95
C PRO A 530 36.13 -13.50 6.14
N GLU A 531 37.10 -13.44 5.24
CA GLU A 531 38.34 -14.23 5.29
C GLU A 531 39.30 -13.79 6.39
N ASP A 532 39.24 -12.52 6.80
CA ASP A 532 40.06 -11.96 7.89
C ASP A 532 39.53 -12.30 9.30
N ARG A 533 38.34 -12.90 9.39
CA ARG A 533 37.74 -13.36 10.66
C ARG A 533 38.20 -14.78 10.99
N PRO A 534 38.32 -15.19 12.26
CA PRO A 534 38.53 -16.59 12.65
C PRO A 534 37.35 -17.50 12.23
N SER A 535 37.45 -18.82 12.43
CA SER A 535 36.25 -19.69 12.45
C SER A 535 35.70 -19.78 13.88
N MET A 536 34.42 -20.14 14.07
CA MET A 536 33.88 -20.38 15.41
C MET A 536 34.65 -21.47 16.18
N SER A 537 35.23 -22.46 15.48
CA SER A 537 36.12 -23.44 16.10
C SER A 537 37.41 -22.81 16.65
N SER A 538 38.07 -21.92 15.90
CA SER A 538 39.22 -21.16 16.40
C SER A 538 38.85 -20.22 17.54
N VAL A 539 37.68 -19.55 17.47
CA VAL A 539 37.16 -18.68 18.54
C VAL A 539 37.03 -19.44 19.86
N VAL A 540 36.46 -20.66 19.83
CA VAL A 540 36.32 -21.51 21.03
C VAL A 540 37.68 -21.98 21.57
N VAL A 541 38.64 -22.32 20.72
CA VAL A 541 40.00 -22.69 21.15
C VAL A 541 40.73 -21.51 21.80
N VAL A 542 40.60 -20.30 21.24
CA VAL A 542 41.20 -19.08 21.78
C VAL A 542 40.58 -18.69 23.13
N LEU A 543 39.26 -18.83 23.29
CA LEU A 543 38.60 -18.60 24.58
C LEU A 543 39.03 -19.59 25.67
N GLY A 544 39.60 -20.74 25.30
CA GLY A 544 40.10 -21.77 26.21
C GLY A 544 41.61 -21.83 26.36
N SER A 545 42.39 -20.89 25.79
CA SER A 545 43.85 -20.93 25.87
C SER A 545 44.53 -19.55 25.77
N GLU A 546 45.64 -19.37 26.49
CA GLU A 546 46.50 -18.17 26.47
C GLU A 546 47.39 -18.11 25.21
N SER A 547 46.85 -18.50 24.04
CA SER A 547 47.58 -18.47 22.77
C SER A 547 47.73 -17.04 22.25
N ALA A 548 48.94 -16.64 21.85
CA ALA A 548 49.20 -15.31 21.28
C ALA A 548 48.38 -15.07 20.00
N LEU A 549 47.67 -13.94 19.95
CA LEU A 549 46.73 -13.61 18.87
C LEU A 549 47.31 -12.67 17.81
N PRO A 550 46.92 -12.84 16.52
CA PRO A 550 47.30 -11.90 15.45
C PRO A 550 46.65 -10.53 15.66
N GLN A 551 47.27 -9.46 15.18
CA GLN A 551 46.69 -8.12 15.30
C GLN A 551 45.45 -7.96 14.40
N PRO A 552 44.33 -7.40 14.89
CA PRO A 552 43.14 -7.12 14.09
C PRO A 552 43.40 -6.05 13.03
N LYS A 553 42.73 -6.15 11.88
CA LYS A 553 42.74 -5.14 10.81
C LYS A 553 41.48 -4.25 10.92
N LYS A 554 41.22 -3.43 9.88
CA LYS A 554 40.10 -2.47 9.84
C LYS A 554 38.73 -3.20 9.95
N PRO A 555 37.92 -2.89 10.97
CA PRO A 555 36.66 -3.59 11.22
C PRO A 555 35.53 -3.16 10.27
N GLY A 556 34.48 -3.98 10.20
CA GLY A 556 33.30 -3.71 9.38
C GLY A 556 32.52 -2.47 9.85
N PHE A 557 31.93 -1.75 8.89
CA PHE A 557 31.18 -0.50 9.11
C PHE A 557 31.98 0.67 9.71
N PHE A 558 33.32 0.62 9.72
CA PHE A 558 34.15 1.77 10.08
C PHE A 558 34.31 2.72 8.90
N PHE A 559 33.48 3.78 8.87
CA PHE A 559 33.62 4.87 7.92
C PHE A 559 34.71 5.85 8.39
N GLU A 560 35.77 5.94 7.59
CA GLU A 560 36.84 6.91 7.72
C GLU A 560 36.68 7.92 6.57
N LYS A 561 36.77 9.22 6.86
CA LYS A 561 36.51 10.25 5.84
C LYS A 561 37.81 10.54 5.09
N ASP A 562 38.11 9.74 4.08
CA ASP A 562 39.32 9.84 3.25
C ASP A 562 39.43 11.24 2.60
N SER A 563 40.22 12.12 3.22
CA SER A 563 40.43 13.49 2.79
C SER A 563 41.80 13.65 2.14
N ASN A 564 41.91 13.28 0.86
CA ASN A 564 43.14 13.51 0.07
C ASN A 564 42.86 13.64 -1.43
N GLU A 565 42.19 14.72 -1.83
CA GLU A 565 42.36 15.30 -3.17
C GLU A 565 42.24 16.83 -3.06
N ALA A 566 43.20 17.57 -3.62
CA ALA A 566 43.46 18.96 -3.24
C ALA A 566 43.37 19.92 -4.44
N HIS A 567 42.27 20.69 -4.52
CA HIS A 567 42.11 21.74 -5.51
C HIS A 567 41.46 23.01 -4.94
N GLY A 568 42.22 24.12 -4.99
CA GLY A 568 41.71 25.50 -4.86
C GLY A 568 41.29 25.94 -3.45
N PHE A 569 42.05 26.88 -2.87
CA PHE A 569 41.57 27.65 -1.70
C PHE A 569 40.45 28.61 -2.13
N SER A 570 39.20 28.17 -2.03
CA SER A 570 38.04 29.07 -1.96
C SER A 570 38.05 29.80 -0.61
N ILE A 571 37.75 31.10 -0.63
CA ILE A 571 37.59 31.89 0.58
C ILE A 571 36.12 31.79 1.01
N ASP A 572 35.89 31.17 2.17
CA ASP A 572 34.57 30.99 2.78
C ASP A 572 34.21 32.09 3.79
N SER A 573 35.20 32.89 4.19
CA SER A 573 35.09 33.84 5.29
C SER A 573 35.91 35.11 5.07
N ILE A 574 35.40 36.25 5.55
CA ILE A 574 36.14 37.53 5.61
C ILE A 574 36.29 38.02 7.06
N THR A 575 37.43 38.68 7.28
CA THR A 575 37.84 39.36 8.51
C THR A 575 37.92 40.88 8.29
N PRO A 576 38.11 41.74 9.31
CA PRO A 576 38.07 43.21 9.15
C PRO A 576 39.13 43.84 8.25
N SER A 577 40.18 43.10 7.87
CA SER A 577 41.17 43.53 6.87
C SER A 577 40.78 43.20 5.42
N GLN A 578 39.65 42.51 5.21
CA GLN A 578 39.19 42.00 3.92
C GLN A 578 37.84 42.62 3.54
N TYR A 579 37.58 42.69 2.24
CA TYR A 579 36.35 43.21 1.66
C TYR A 579 35.99 42.46 0.38
N ILE A 580 34.71 42.47 0.03
CA ILE A 580 34.20 41.97 -1.24
C ILE A 580 33.77 43.19 -2.06
N SER A 581 34.35 43.37 -3.24
CA SER A 581 34.00 44.45 -4.17
C SER A 581 33.38 43.89 -5.45
N ASP A 582 32.41 44.63 -5.99
CA ASP A 582 31.70 44.29 -7.22
C ASP A 582 32.66 43.98 -8.39
N GLY A 583 32.28 43.00 -9.22
CA GLY A 583 33.06 42.53 -10.38
C GLY A 583 34.44 41.90 -10.12
N LYS A 584 34.91 41.77 -8.87
CA LYS A 584 36.29 41.31 -8.56
C LYS A 584 36.41 40.11 -7.63
N SER A 585 35.40 39.82 -6.83
CA SER A 585 35.50 38.90 -5.69
C SER A 585 34.15 38.37 -5.27
N SER A 586 34.09 37.12 -4.80
CA SER A 586 32.93 36.48 -4.18
C SER A 586 33.36 35.68 -2.94
N LEU A 587 32.41 35.35 -2.06
CA LEU A 587 32.60 34.38 -0.98
C LEU A 587 31.98 33.05 -1.43
N VAL A 588 32.64 31.92 -1.16
CA VAL A 588 32.22 30.61 -1.67
C VAL A 588 32.21 29.61 -0.52
N SER A 589 31.16 28.81 -0.38
CA SER A 589 31.10 27.76 0.66
C SER A 589 32.25 26.76 0.49
N LYS A 590 32.62 26.04 1.56
CA LYS A 590 33.77 25.12 1.54
C LYS A 590 33.55 23.96 0.58
N ASP A 591 32.31 23.50 0.47
CA ASP A 591 31.89 22.48 -0.48
C ASP A 591 31.68 23.00 -1.92
N GLY A 592 31.78 24.31 -2.13
CA GLY A 592 31.55 24.99 -3.41
C GLY A 592 30.10 25.00 -3.90
N SER A 593 29.10 24.66 -3.08
CA SER A 593 27.68 24.65 -3.49
C SER A 593 27.05 26.04 -3.55
N PHE A 594 27.44 26.95 -2.67
CA PHE A 594 26.89 28.31 -2.59
C PHE A 594 27.96 29.38 -2.81
N GLU A 595 27.52 30.53 -3.32
CA GLU A 595 28.35 31.71 -3.56
C GLU A 595 27.60 32.99 -3.19
N LEU A 596 28.27 33.90 -2.49
CA LEU A 596 27.83 35.24 -2.14
C LEU A 596 28.60 36.25 -2.99
N GLY A 597 27.87 37.14 -3.69
CA GLY A 597 28.49 38.20 -4.47
C GLY A 597 27.51 39.26 -4.91
N PHE A 598 27.99 40.15 -5.77
CA PHE A 598 27.17 41.18 -6.43
C PHE A 598 26.53 40.63 -7.70
N PHE A 599 25.28 41.04 -7.96
CA PHE A 599 24.55 40.65 -9.17
C PHE A 599 23.54 41.73 -9.60
N ASN A 600 23.11 41.63 -10.86
CA ASN A 600 22.04 42.43 -11.46
C ASN A 600 20.92 41.48 -11.94
N PRO A 601 19.69 41.58 -11.42
CA PRO A 601 18.60 40.68 -11.83
C PRO A 601 18.06 41.03 -13.22
N GLY A 602 18.23 40.12 -14.18
CA GLY A 602 17.60 40.19 -15.50
C GLY A 602 18.03 41.42 -16.31
N SER A 603 17.10 42.33 -16.54
CA SER A 603 17.30 43.59 -17.27
C SER A 603 17.59 44.81 -16.36
N SER A 604 17.66 44.59 -15.04
CA SER A 604 17.81 45.65 -14.05
C SER A 604 19.20 46.27 -14.05
N LYS A 605 19.27 47.60 -13.93
CA LYS A 605 20.53 48.36 -13.74
C LYS A 605 20.93 48.49 -12.26
N ASN A 606 20.12 47.96 -11.35
CA ASN A 606 20.36 48.03 -9.92
C ASN A 606 21.30 46.90 -9.50
N HIS A 607 22.29 47.21 -8.66
CA HIS A 607 23.25 46.26 -8.11
C HIS A 607 22.79 45.79 -6.72
N TYR A 608 22.85 44.47 -6.51
CA TYR A 608 22.44 43.83 -5.25
C TYR A 608 23.51 42.84 -4.77
N LEU A 609 23.66 42.72 -3.45
CA LEU A 609 24.40 41.64 -2.81
C LEU A 609 23.46 40.47 -2.53
N GLY A 610 23.80 39.27 -3.02
CA GLY A 610 22.98 38.08 -2.83
C GLY A 610 23.76 36.77 -2.86
N ILE A 611 23.08 35.69 -2.45
CA ILE A 611 23.62 34.32 -2.43
C ILE A 611 22.93 33.51 -3.54
N TRP A 612 23.68 32.70 -4.28
CA TRP A 612 23.17 31.77 -5.29
C TRP A 612 23.82 30.39 -5.19
N TYR A 613 23.22 29.40 -5.85
CA TYR A 613 23.86 28.11 -6.11
C TYR A 613 24.99 28.27 -7.13
N LYS A 614 26.23 27.93 -6.75
CA LYS A 614 27.42 28.11 -7.59
C LYS A 614 27.55 27.03 -8.69
N LYS A 615 27.16 25.79 -8.37
CA LYS A 615 27.24 24.63 -9.27
C LYS A 615 26.19 24.63 -10.40
N ILE A 616 25.22 25.55 -10.33
CA ILE A 616 24.09 25.63 -11.28
C ILE A 616 24.39 26.73 -12.32
N PRO A 617 24.40 26.44 -13.64
CA PRO A 617 24.81 27.40 -14.67
C PRO A 617 23.81 28.55 -14.88
N VAL A 618 22.55 28.37 -14.48
CA VAL A 618 21.54 29.43 -14.48
C VAL A 618 21.55 30.10 -13.11
N GLN A 619 22.10 31.31 -13.00
CA GLN A 619 22.28 32.03 -11.73
C GLN A 619 20.99 32.05 -10.91
N THR A 620 20.94 31.20 -9.88
CA THR A 620 19.73 30.99 -9.08
C THR A 620 19.94 31.59 -7.70
N VAL A 621 19.58 32.86 -7.57
CA VAL A 621 19.64 33.60 -6.30
C VAL A 621 18.61 33.05 -5.32
N VAL A 622 19.01 32.93 -4.06
CA VAL A 622 18.21 32.36 -2.95
C VAL A 622 18.09 33.30 -1.75
N TRP A 623 18.92 34.35 -1.69
CA TRP A 623 18.88 35.37 -0.64
C TRP A 623 19.45 36.70 -1.15
N VAL A 624 18.89 37.84 -0.73
CA VAL A 624 19.33 39.19 -1.13
C VAL A 624 19.37 40.12 0.08
N ALA A 625 20.53 40.74 0.34
CA ALA A 625 20.75 41.60 1.51
C ALA A 625 20.01 42.95 1.39
N ASN A 626 20.35 43.72 0.35
CA ASN A 626 19.93 45.12 0.19
C ASN A 626 18.65 45.26 -0.65
N ARG A 627 17.72 44.31 -0.54
CA ARG A 627 16.52 44.25 -1.40
C ARG A 627 15.60 45.49 -1.35
N LEU A 628 15.65 46.28 -0.27
CA LEU A 628 14.96 47.56 -0.14
C LEU A 628 15.74 48.75 -0.72
N ASN A 629 17.07 48.69 -0.65
CA ASN A 629 17.98 49.78 -1.00
C ASN A 629 18.94 49.28 -2.10
N PRO A 630 18.55 49.31 -3.40
CA PRO A 630 19.47 48.97 -4.49
C PRO A 630 20.71 49.88 -4.49
N ILE A 631 21.84 49.34 -4.94
CA ILE A 631 22.99 50.16 -5.29
C ILE A 631 22.78 50.65 -6.74
N ASN A 632 22.66 51.97 -6.89
CA ASN A 632 22.47 52.62 -8.19
C ASN A 632 23.80 53.16 -8.78
N ASP A 633 24.91 53.03 -8.03
CA ASP A 633 26.27 53.39 -8.42
C ASP A 633 26.95 52.24 -9.19
N SER A 634 28.06 52.52 -9.89
CA SER A 634 28.76 51.53 -10.72
C SER A 634 29.52 50.41 -9.98
N SER A 635 29.53 50.42 -8.64
CA SER A 635 30.15 49.36 -7.83
C SER A 635 29.67 49.41 -6.37
N GLY A 636 29.43 48.24 -5.77
CA GLY A 636 29.29 48.08 -4.31
C GLY A 636 30.56 47.56 -3.60
N LEU A 637 30.60 47.76 -2.28
CA LEU A 637 31.64 47.25 -1.37
C LEU A 637 31.03 46.67 -0.10
N LEU A 638 31.30 45.40 0.21
CA LEU A 638 30.95 44.74 1.48
C LEU A 638 32.21 44.57 2.34
N MET A 639 32.17 45.01 3.59
CA MET A 639 33.28 44.82 4.55
C MET A 639 32.78 44.71 5.99
N ILE A 640 33.66 44.26 6.90
CA ILE A 640 33.47 44.47 8.35
C ILE A 640 34.16 45.79 8.71
N ASN A 641 33.45 46.70 9.36
CA ASN A 641 33.99 48.01 9.74
C ASN A 641 34.82 47.95 11.04
N SER A 642 35.39 49.09 11.45
CA SER A 642 36.16 49.23 12.69
C SER A 642 35.35 49.04 13.99
N THR A 643 34.01 48.96 13.93
CA THR A 643 33.15 48.63 15.08
C THR A 643 32.74 47.15 15.12
N GLY A 644 33.29 46.32 14.21
CA GLY A 644 32.94 44.90 14.08
C GLY A 644 31.61 44.61 13.39
N SER A 645 30.97 45.62 12.81
CA SER A 645 29.70 45.52 12.10
C SER A 645 29.93 45.28 10.60
N VAL A 646 29.18 44.35 10.01
CA VAL A 646 29.15 44.18 8.55
C VAL A 646 28.41 45.36 7.93
N VAL A 647 29.04 46.02 6.96
CA VAL A 647 28.47 47.15 6.21
C VAL A 647 28.59 46.91 4.70
N LEU A 648 27.51 47.21 3.99
CA LEU A 648 27.47 47.29 2.53
C LEU A 648 27.40 48.77 2.15
N MET A 649 28.39 49.22 1.38
CA MET A 649 28.54 50.61 0.96
C MET A 649 28.40 50.77 -0.55
N SER A 650 27.88 51.91 -0.98
CA SER A 650 27.93 52.35 -2.38
C SER A 650 29.30 52.97 -2.71
N GLN A 651 29.58 53.20 -3.99
CA GLN A 651 30.80 53.86 -4.47
C GLN A 651 31.01 55.25 -3.84
N ASN A 652 29.91 55.94 -3.52
CA ASN A 652 29.87 57.22 -2.81
C ASN A 652 30.08 57.12 -1.28
N LYS A 653 30.46 55.94 -0.76
CA LYS A 653 30.65 55.63 0.68
C LYS A 653 29.40 55.82 1.56
N SER A 654 28.22 55.89 0.96
CA SER A 654 26.96 55.80 1.70
C SER A 654 26.74 54.35 2.18
N VAL A 655 26.24 54.16 3.40
CA VAL A 655 25.87 52.82 3.90
C VAL A 655 24.47 52.48 3.38
N VAL A 656 24.39 51.43 2.57
CA VAL A 656 23.19 50.99 1.85
C VAL A 656 22.45 49.90 2.64
N TRP A 657 23.21 49.04 3.33
CA TRP A 657 22.73 47.99 4.23
C TRP A 657 23.79 47.70 5.30
N SER A 658 23.39 47.24 6.49
CA SER A 658 24.34 46.85 7.55
C SER A 658 23.72 45.89 8.56
N ILE A 659 24.57 45.12 9.25
CA ILE A 659 24.17 44.29 10.40
C ILE A 659 24.26 45.13 11.67
N GLY A 660 23.12 45.48 12.23
CA GLY A 660 23.00 46.18 13.51
C GLY A 660 23.27 45.28 14.70
N LEU A 661 24.54 45.08 15.08
CA LEU A 661 24.91 44.54 16.38
C LEU A 661 24.44 45.51 17.48
N GLY A 662 23.51 45.06 18.33
CA GLY A 662 23.02 45.84 19.46
C GLY A 662 24.13 46.19 20.46
N THR A 663 23.94 47.27 21.22
CA THR A 663 24.96 47.94 22.07
C THR A 663 25.59 47.11 23.20
N GLN A 664 25.28 45.82 23.32
CA GLN A 664 25.89 44.87 24.27
C GLN A 664 26.64 43.70 23.61
N LYS A 665 26.74 43.64 22.27
CA LYS A 665 27.44 42.55 21.54
C LYS A 665 28.48 43.07 20.55
N GLN A 666 29.57 43.66 21.06
CA GLN A 666 30.79 43.82 20.28
C GLN A 666 31.57 42.49 20.25
N ALA A 667 31.79 41.95 19.05
CA ALA A 667 32.69 40.82 18.83
C ALA A 667 34.15 41.26 19.01
N LYS A 668 34.99 40.42 19.60
CA LYS A 668 36.43 40.64 19.70
C LYS A 668 37.14 40.36 18.38
N ASN A 669 36.84 39.20 17.77
CA ASN A 669 37.37 38.77 16.48
C ASN A 669 36.21 38.51 15.49
N PRO A 670 35.50 39.55 15.00
CA PRO A 670 34.37 39.39 14.08
C PRO A 670 34.79 38.75 12.75
N MET A 671 34.06 37.70 12.36
CA MET A 671 34.24 36.95 11.11
C MET A 671 32.87 36.74 10.46
N LEU A 672 32.75 37.09 9.18
CA LEU A 672 31.58 36.80 8.35
C LEU A 672 31.90 35.58 7.48
N GLN A 673 31.12 34.50 7.57
CA GLN A 673 31.36 33.23 6.89
C GLN A 673 30.11 32.74 6.14
N LEU A 674 30.28 32.24 4.91
CA LEU A 674 29.24 31.50 4.18
C LEU A 674 29.37 30.00 4.46
N LEU A 675 28.34 29.41 5.05
CA LEU A 675 28.27 27.98 5.35
C LEU A 675 27.78 27.17 4.14
N ASP A 676 28.10 25.88 4.11
CA ASP A 676 27.71 24.93 3.04
C ASP A 676 26.18 24.75 2.91
N SER A 677 25.40 25.18 3.90
CA SER A 677 23.93 25.27 3.84
C SER A 677 23.39 26.50 3.11
N GLY A 678 24.26 27.44 2.69
CA GLY A 678 23.88 28.74 2.16
C GLY A 678 23.53 29.78 3.24
N ASN A 679 23.69 29.44 4.53
CA ASN A 679 23.55 30.38 5.64
C ASN A 679 24.80 31.26 5.77
N LEU A 680 24.63 32.57 5.77
CA LEU A 680 25.70 33.56 5.94
C LEU A 680 25.69 34.02 7.40
N VAL A 681 26.76 33.73 8.14
CA VAL A 681 26.81 33.93 9.59
C VAL A 681 27.90 34.92 9.99
N LEU A 682 27.56 35.87 10.87
CA LEU A 682 28.53 36.73 11.56
C LEU A 682 28.77 36.14 12.95
N ARG A 683 30.02 35.84 13.30
CA ARG A 683 30.40 35.25 14.59
C ARG A 683 31.69 35.88 15.15
N ASP A 684 31.91 35.73 16.44
CA ASP A 684 33.22 36.01 17.05
C ASP A 684 34.07 34.74 16.94
N GLY A 685 35.29 34.84 16.39
CA GLY A 685 36.13 33.69 16.01
C GLY A 685 36.50 32.73 17.15
N ASN A 686 36.37 33.17 18.41
CA ASN A 686 36.60 32.34 19.59
C ASN A 686 35.31 31.66 20.12
N SER A 687 34.19 31.77 19.42
CA SER A 687 32.87 31.27 19.84
C SER A 687 32.15 30.48 18.75
N GLY A 688 31.51 29.37 19.12
CA GLY A 688 30.69 28.57 18.20
C GLY A 688 29.32 29.18 17.88
N THR A 689 28.87 30.15 18.68
CA THR A 689 27.54 30.78 18.55
C THR A 689 27.55 31.95 17.57
N PRO A 690 26.69 31.97 16.53
CA PRO A 690 26.54 33.13 15.67
C PRO A 690 25.91 34.33 16.41
N LEU A 691 26.30 35.52 15.97
CA LEU A 691 25.79 36.81 16.44
C LEU A 691 24.65 37.32 15.53
N TRP A 692 24.70 36.96 14.25
CA TRP A 692 23.66 37.20 13.23
C TRP A 692 23.75 36.11 12.15
N GLU A 693 22.63 35.76 11.53
CA GLU A 693 22.51 34.72 10.50
C GLU A 693 21.54 35.16 9.38
N SER A 694 21.84 34.88 8.11
CA SER A 694 20.93 35.20 7.00
C SER A 694 19.63 34.39 7.06
N PHE A 695 19.66 33.22 7.70
CA PHE A 695 18.48 32.37 7.92
C PHE A 695 17.46 33.00 8.91
N ASP A 696 17.86 33.95 9.76
CA ASP A 696 16.92 34.77 10.55
C ASP A 696 16.15 35.79 9.65
N TYR A 697 16.65 36.07 8.43
CA TYR A 697 16.15 37.10 7.51
C TYR A 697 15.95 36.58 6.06
N PRO A 698 15.08 35.58 5.84
CA PRO A 698 14.86 34.99 4.51
C PRO A 698 14.28 35.98 3.48
N SER A 699 14.50 35.68 2.20
CA SER A 699 13.96 36.45 1.06
C SER A 699 12.64 35.84 0.57
N ASP A 700 12.55 35.45 -0.71
CA ASP A 700 11.44 34.70 -1.32
C ASP A 700 11.61 33.18 -1.25
N THR A 701 12.85 32.72 -1.03
CA THR A 701 13.26 31.31 -1.11
C THR A 701 13.42 30.68 0.28
N PHE A 702 12.95 29.44 0.41
CA PHE A 702 13.03 28.60 1.60
C PHE A 702 13.94 27.39 1.34
N LEU A 703 15.14 27.46 1.91
CA LEU A 703 16.22 26.47 1.77
C LEU A 703 16.08 25.31 2.77
N PRO A 704 16.76 24.17 2.54
CA PRO A 704 16.93 23.13 3.56
C PRO A 704 17.54 23.70 4.84
N GLY A 705 17.08 23.23 6.00
CA GLY A 705 17.51 23.70 7.32
C GLY A 705 16.99 25.09 7.74
N LEU A 706 16.43 25.88 6.83
CA LEU A 706 15.84 27.19 7.18
C LEU A 706 14.55 26.98 7.99
N LYS A 707 14.29 27.86 8.96
CA LYS A 707 13.07 27.84 9.79
C LYS A 707 12.01 28.77 9.20
N MET A 708 10.76 28.35 9.09
CA MET A 708 9.62 29.22 8.78
C MET A 708 8.65 29.18 9.95
N GLY A 709 8.46 30.29 10.65
CA GLY A 709 7.78 30.32 11.94
C GLY A 709 8.21 31.48 12.85
N TRP A 710 8.37 31.19 14.14
CA TRP A 710 8.65 32.18 15.18
C TRP A 710 9.66 31.68 16.23
N ASP A 711 10.61 32.53 16.64
CA ASP A 711 11.29 32.43 17.94
C ASP A 711 10.54 33.31 18.93
N LEU A 712 9.85 32.67 19.90
CA LEU A 712 9.01 33.34 20.88
C LEU A 712 9.82 34.08 21.95
N ARG A 713 11.11 33.75 22.13
CA ARG A 713 12.00 34.41 23.08
C ARG A 713 12.57 35.71 22.49
N LYS A 714 12.89 35.71 21.19
CA LYS A 714 13.35 36.90 20.45
C LYS A 714 12.20 37.78 19.95
N GLY A 715 11.00 37.22 19.78
CA GLY A 715 9.89 37.85 19.04
C GLY A 715 10.11 37.87 17.52
N THR A 716 11.04 37.07 16.99
CA THR A 716 11.45 37.08 15.58
C THR A 716 10.53 36.19 14.74
N LYS A 717 10.02 36.72 13.61
CA LYS A 717 9.16 36.00 12.67
C LYS A 717 9.89 35.62 11.37
N TRP A 718 10.26 34.36 11.23
CA TRP A 718 10.83 33.82 9.99
C TRP A 718 9.71 33.58 8.97
N HIS A 719 9.66 34.38 7.91
CA HIS A 719 8.64 34.29 6.87
C HIS A 719 9.19 34.75 5.52
N LEU A 720 8.75 34.11 4.44
CA LEU A 720 9.13 34.50 3.09
C LEU A 720 8.38 35.76 2.68
N THR A 721 9.02 36.60 1.88
CA THR A 721 8.41 37.74 1.20
C THR A 721 8.87 37.73 -0.25
N ALA A 722 7.92 37.57 -1.18
CA ALA A 722 8.18 37.41 -2.61
C ALA A 722 9.03 38.55 -3.18
N TRP A 723 9.73 38.28 -4.28
CA TRP A 723 10.23 39.36 -5.15
C TRP A 723 9.03 40.02 -5.85
N LYS A 724 9.18 41.30 -6.16
CA LYS A 724 8.11 42.09 -6.77
C LYS A 724 7.94 41.79 -8.27
N SER A 725 9.04 41.48 -8.95
CA SER A 725 9.11 40.87 -10.28
C SER A 725 10.44 40.10 -10.45
N PRO A 726 10.68 39.36 -11.56
CA PRO A 726 11.97 38.70 -11.81
C PRO A 726 13.17 39.66 -11.90
N ASP A 727 12.93 40.92 -12.29
CA ASP A 727 13.93 42.00 -12.39
C ASP A 727 13.98 42.91 -11.14
N ASP A 728 13.07 42.72 -10.16
CA ASP A 728 12.92 43.57 -8.97
C ASP A 728 12.80 42.70 -7.69
N PRO A 729 13.92 42.44 -6.97
CA PRO A 729 13.94 41.64 -5.75
C PRO A 729 13.36 42.36 -4.53
N SER A 730 12.89 43.61 -4.66
CA SER A 730 12.24 44.30 -3.55
C SER A 730 10.98 43.57 -3.05
N PRO A 731 10.52 43.82 -1.82
CA PRO A 731 9.34 43.16 -1.27
C PRO A 731 8.09 43.33 -2.15
N GLY A 732 7.52 42.20 -2.57
CA GLY A 732 6.18 42.14 -3.17
C GLY A 732 5.05 42.08 -2.14
N ASP A 733 3.81 42.06 -2.61
CA ASP A 733 2.59 41.92 -1.82
C ASP A 733 2.49 40.56 -1.11
N PHE A 734 3.15 39.55 -1.66
CA PHE A 734 3.03 38.16 -1.20
C PHE A 734 4.01 37.84 -0.07
N THR A 735 3.48 37.36 1.06
CA THR A 735 4.26 36.83 2.17
C THR A 735 3.77 35.43 2.58
N TYR A 736 4.66 34.58 3.08
CA TYR A 736 4.34 33.21 3.54
C TYR A 736 5.03 32.89 4.87
N GLY A 737 4.24 32.54 5.89
CA GLY A 737 4.75 32.17 7.20
C GLY A 737 3.67 31.55 8.08
N ILE A 738 4.00 31.25 9.33
CA ILE A 738 3.03 30.68 10.29
C ILE A 738 2.20 31.80 10.93
N GLU A 739 0.88 31.62 10.94
CA GLU A 739 -0.08 32.38 11.72
C GLU A 739 -0.27 31.70 13.09
N MET A 740 -0.24 32.50 14.17
CA MET A 740 -0.13 32.00 15.54
C MET A 740 -1.48 32.12 16.25
N HIS A 741 -2.19 31.00 16.30
CA HIS A 741 -3.42 30.78 17.06
C HIS A 741 -3.20 29.63 18.07
N SER A 742 -4.25 29.22 18.79
CA SER A 742 -4.23 28.00 19.61
C SER A 742 -3.81 26.74 18.83
N TYR A 743 -3.94 26.74 17.49
CA TYR A 743 -3.53 25.66 16.60
C TYR A 743 -2.79 26.25 15.38
N PRO A 744 -1.46 26.50 15.45
CA PRO A 744 -0.75 27.29 14.43
C PRO A 744 -0.79 26.69 13.02
N GLU A 745 -0.87 27.55 12.01
CA GLU A 745 -0.97 27.12 10.60
C GLU A 745 -0.18 28.01 9.61
N PRO A 746 0.46 27.44 8.57
CA PRO A 746 1.12 28.23 7.53
C PRO A 746 0.11 28.90 6.58
N VAL A 747 0.28 30.20 6.31
CA VAL A 747 -0.64 31.02 5.51
C VAL A 747 0.13 31.94 4.56
N ILE A 748 -0.24 31.91 3.28
CA ILE A 748 0.19 32.89 2.27
C ILE A 748 -0.80 34.06 2.30
N TRP A 749 -0.26 35.26 2.43
CA TRP A 749 -1.01 36.52 2.39
C TRP A 749 -0.72 37.26 1.09
N LYS A 750 -1.69 38.03 0.60
CA LYS A 750 -1.50 39.08 -0.41
C LYS A 750 -1.88 40.42 0.22
N GLY A 751 -0.88 41.22 0.56
CA GLY A 751 -1.05 42.35 1.48
C GLY A 751 -1.66 41.88 2.80
N THR A 752 -2.78 42.50 3.22
CA THR A 752 -3.49 42.18 4.46
C THR A 752 -4.56 41.08 4.32
N LYS A 753 -4.67 40.40 3.17
CA LYS A 753 -5.68 39.35 2.94
C LYS A 753 -5.03 37.96 2.90
N LYS A 754 -5.58 36.99 3.66
CA LYS A 754 -5.25 35.57 3.48
C LYS A 754 -5.58 35.16 2.03
N PHE A 755 -4.63 34.59 1.32
CA PHE A 755 -4.75 34.18 -0.09
C PHE A 755 -4.82 32.66 -0.21
N TYR A 756 -3.95 31.96 0.52
CA TYR A 756 -3.91 30.51 0.64
C TYR A 756 -3.58 30.12 2.08
N ARG A 757 -4.19 29.05 2.58
CA ARG A 757 -3.99 28.52 3.94
C ARG A 757 -3.63 27.04 3.84
N THR A 758 -2.51 26.63 4.41
CA THR A 758 -2.04 25.23 4.37
C THR A 758 -2.81 24.35 5.37
N GLY A 759 -3.44 24.95 6.38
CA GLY A 759 -4.10 24.25 7.48
C GLY A 759 -3.13 23.85 8.60
N PRO A 760 -3.62 23.57 9.81
CA PRO A 760 -2.78 23.23 10.96
C PRO A 760 -2.12 21.85 10.84
N TRP A 761 -1.06 21.66 11.62
CA TRP A 761 -0.25 20.43 11.68
C TRP A 761 -0.89 19.34 12.56
N ASN A 762 -1.10 18.15 12.01
CA ASN A 762 -1.84 17.07 12.65
C ASN A 762 -0.98 15.93 13.26
N GLY A 763 0.26 16.23 13.61
CA GLY A 763 1.25 15.24 14.08
C GLY A 763 2.00 14.50 12.96
N LEU A 764 1.46 14.47 11.73
CA LEU A 764 2.11 13.88 10.54
C LEU A 764 2.33 14.87 9.39
N ARG A 765 1.44 15.87 9.24
CA ARG A 765 1.43 16.85 8.13
C ARG A 765 0.43 17.98 8.38
N PHE A 766 0.48 19.00 7.54
CA PHE A 766 -0.58 20.02 7.49
C PHE A 766 -1.86 19.46 6.86
N SER A 767 -3.03 19.77 7.45
CA SER A 767 -4.31 19.18 7.04
C SER A 767 -4.77 19.52 5.61
N GLY A 768 -4.30 20.63 5.03
CA GLY A 768 -4.49 20.98 3.62
C GLY A 768 -3.48 20.37 2.65
N SER A 769 -2.46 19.66 3.15
CA SER A 769 -1.39 19.04 2.35
C SER A 769 -1.38 17.50 2.50
N PRO A 770 -2.43 16.78 2.05
CA PRO A 770 -2.48 15.31 2.09
C PRO A 770 -1.44 14.64 1.18
N ASP A 771 -0.80 15.42 0.30
CA ASP A 771 0.29 15.01 -0.57
C ASP A 771 1.64 14.98 0.15
N LEU A 772 1.77 15.73 1.27
CA LEU A 772 2.94 15.69 2.14
C LEU A 772 2.98 14.34 2.86
N LYS A 773 3.99 13.55 2.53
CA LYS A 773 4.26 12.17 2.94
C LYS A 773 5.79 11.97 2.97
N PRO A 774 6.32 10.97 3.69
CA PRO A 774 7.74 10.62 3.66
C PRO A 774 8.23 10.47 2.22
N ASN A 775 9.25 11.25 1.86
CA ASN A 775 9.76 11.39 0.50
C ASN A 775 11.20 10.85 0.40
N PRO A 776 11.65 10.28 -0.72
CA PRO A 776 13.06 9.88 -0.88
C PRO A 776 14.04 11.06 -0.93
N VAL A 777 13.60 12.25 -1.35
CA VAL A 777 14.47 13.44 -1.50
C VAL A 777 14.64 14.20 -0.18
N TYR A 778 13.58 14.35 0.61
CA TYR A 778 13.60 15.18 1.82
C TYR A 778 12.77 14.59 2.97
N ASP A 779 13.21 14.89 4.20
CA ASP A 779 12.37 14.84 5.39
C ASP A 779 11.93 16.25 5.80
N TYR A 780 10.92 16.32 6.65
CA TYR A 780 10.32 17.57 7.11
C TYR A 780 9.89 17.45 8.56
N ASN A 781 9.95 18.55 9.30
CA ASN A 781 9.58 18.60 10.71
C ASN A 781 8.78 19.87 11.02
N PHE A 782 7.89 19.77 12.01
CA PHE A 782 7.16 20.87 12.59
C PHE A 782 7.38 20.84 14.09
N VAL A 783 8.08 21.85 14.61
CA VAL A 783 8.33 22.05 16.02
C VAL A 783 7.32 23.06 16.55
N SER A 784 6.71 22.76 17.68
CA SER A 784 5.83 23.67 18.40
C SER A 784 6.11 23.56 19.89
N THR A 785 6.68 24.61 20.47
CA THR A 785 7.11 24.67 21.88
C THR A 785 6.83 26.07 22.44
N GLU A 786 6.99 26.23 23.76
CA GLU A 786 6.92 27.55 24.41
C GLU A 786 8.03 28.53 23.98
N PHE A 787 9.12 28.03 23.37
CA PHE A 787 10.26 28.84 22.93
C PHE A 787 10.27 29.16 21.44
N GLU A 788 9.78 28.23 20.61
CA GLU A 788 9.74 28.39 19.16
C GLU A 788 8.68 27.48 18.51
N VAL A 789 8.08 28.00 17.43
CA VAL A 789 7.08 27.30 16.60
C VAL A 789 7.48 27.48 15.15
N TYR A 790 7.94 26.41 14.48
CA TYR A 790 8.44 26.50 13.11
C TYR A 790 8.31 25.20 12.30
N TYR A 791 8.19 25.37 10.99
CA TYR A 791 8.37 24.32 9.99
C TYR A 791 9.79 24.37 9.40
N THR A 792 10.37 23.21 9.12
CA THR A 792 11.63 23.07 8.37
C THR A 792 11.66 21.78 7.55
N TYR A 793 12.60 21.67 6.61
CA TYR A 793 12.87 20.44 5.86
C TYR A 793 14.37 20.25 5.65
N THR A 794 14.78 19.00 5.49
CA THR A 794 16.18 18.59 5.27
C THR A 794 16.25 17.64 4.10
N LEU A 795 17.37 17.63 3.38
CA LEU A 795 17.61 16.70 2.27
C LEU A 795 18.10 15.36 2.83
N LYS A 796 17.71 14.25 2.20
CA LYS A 796 18.19 12.89 2.55
C LYS A 796 19.50 12.51 1.87
N ASN A 797 19.72 13.09 0.70
CA ASN A 797 20.95 13.00 -0.05
C ASN A 797 21.37 14.43 -0.39
N GLU A 798 22.55 14.83 0.06
CA GLU A 798 23.10 16.16 -0.14
C GLU A 798 23.36 16.47 -1.62
N SER A 799 23.45 15.44 -2.48
CA SER A 799 23.57 15.62 -3.94
C SER A 799 22.28 16.07 -4.63
N VAL A 800 21.12 16.10 -3.95
CA VAL A 800 19.82 16.43 -4.58
C VAL A 800 19.36 17.84 -4.18
N ILE A 801 19.61 18.81 -5.06
CA ILE A 801 19.29 20.21 -4.78
C ILE A 801 17.77 20.45 -4.89
N SER A 802 17.15 20.98 -3.83
CA SER A 802 15.74 21.41 -3.83
C SER A 802 15.53 22.70 -3.04
N ARG A 803 14.59 23.52 -3.50
CA ARG A 803 14.18 24.80 -2.90
C ARG A 803 12.66 24.98 -2.98
N ILE A 804 12.07 25.77 -2.09
CA ILE A 804 10.71 26.31 -2.24
C ILE A 804 10.82 27.81 -2.47
N VAL A 805 10.00 28.39 -3.37
CA VAL A 805 10.02 29.82 -3.71
C VAL A 805 8.60 30.39 -3.71
N LEU A 806 8.43 31.59 -3.16
CA LEU A 806 7.18 32.36 -3.22
C LEU A 806 7.24 33.39 -4.35
N ASN A 807 6.51 33.14 -5.45
CA ASN A 807 6.58 33.91 -6.69
C ASN A 807 5.31 34.77 -6.89
N GLN A 808 5.49 36.09 -6.88
CA GLN A 808 4.41 37.06 -7.10
C GLN A 808 3.86 37.04 -8.53
N THR A 809 4.71 36.90 -9.54
CA THR A 809 4.33 37.04 -10.95
C THR A 809 3.41 35.90 -11.40
N SER A 810 3.61 34.69 -10.88
CA SER A 810 2.71 33.56 -11.05
C SER A 810 1.60 33.47 -9.99
N ASN A 811 1.71 34.21 -8.87
CA ASN A 811 0.85 34.13 -7.68
C ASN A 811 0.87 32.72 -7.02
N THR A 812 2.04 32.07 -7.00
CA THR A 812 2.23 30.67 -6.54
C THR A 812 3.38 30.54 -5.54
N CYS A 813 3.35 29.49 -4.73
CA CYS A 813 4.50 29.00 -3.97
C CYS A 813 4.90 27.62 -4.48
N GLU A 814 6.12 27.48 -5.00
CA GLU A 814 6.54 26.35 -5.83
C GLU A 814 7.79 25.66 -5.25
N ARG A 815 7.75 24.33 -5.12
CA ARG A 815 8.95 23.52 -4.85
C ARG A 815 9.60 23.14 -6.18
N TYR A 816 10.88 23.47 -6.32
CA TYR A 816 11.73 23.00 -7.41
C TYR A 816 12.72 21.94 -6.92
N ILE A 817 13.08 21.02 -7.82
CA ILE A 817 14.20 20.09 -7.70
C ILE A 817 15.08 20.34 -8.93
N TRP A 818 16.40 20.39 -8.74
CA TRP A 818 17.35 20.50 -9.83
C TRP A 818 17.55 19.13 -10.49
N ILE A 819 17.55 19.09 -11.82
CA ILE A 819 17.79 17.88 -12.61
C ILE A 819 19.09 18.04 -13.39
N GLU A 820 20.10 17.26 -13.04
CA GLU A 820 21.46 17.38 -13.58
C GLU A 820 21.51 17.03 -15.08
N ASP A 821 20.94 15.89 -15.48
CA ASP A 821 20.89 15.40 -16.88
C ASP A 821 20.29 16.42 -17.87
N SER A 822 19.43 17.32 -17.40
CA SER A 822 18.74 18.31 -18.24
C SER A 822 19.15 19.76 -17.95
N GLN A 823 19.95 20.00 -16.91
CA GLN A 823 20.33 21.32 -16.41
C GLN A 823 19.11 22.26 -16.22
N VAL A 824 18.02 21.74 -15.66
CA VAL A 824 16.75 22.47 -15.48
C VAL A 824 16.17 22.29 -14.07
N TRP A 825 15.64 23.39 -13.52
CA TRP A 825 14.79 23.36 -12.33
C TRP A 825 13.42 22.75 -12.63
N HIS A 826 13.27 21.45 -12.42
CA HIS A 826 11.98 20.78 -12.52
C HIS A 826 11.10 21.12 -11.33
N ARG A 827 9.86 21.57 -11.59
CA ARG A 827 8.90 21.90 -10.52
C ARG A 827 8.19 20.66 -10.00
N TYR A 828 8.42 20.35 -8.74
CA TYR A 828 7.87 19.19 -8.05
C TYR A 828 6.43 19.41 -7.55
N THR A 829 6.12 20.58 -6.97
CA THR A 829 4.76 20.93 -6.49
C THR A 829 4.52 22.44 -6.56
N SER A 830 3.27 22.86 -6.69
CA SER A 830 2.80 24.26 -6.58
C SER A 830 1.63 24.36 -5.60
N VAL A 831 1.47 25.51 -4.94
CA VAL A 831 0.23 25.93 -4.26
C VAL A 831 -0.12 27.38 -4.66
N PRO A 832 -1.40 27.75 -4.87
CA PRO A 832 -2.60 26.90 -4.95
C PRO A 832 -2.51 25.80 -6.03
N ARG A 833 -3.01 24.58 -5.75
CA ARG A 833 -3.01 23.46 -6.73
C ARG A 833 -4.21 23.52 -7.69
N ASP A 834 -5.34 23.97 -7.17
CA ASP A 834 -6.61 24.06 -7.86
C ASP A 834 -7.45 25.21 -7.26
N TYR A 835 -8.62 25.47 -7.84
CA TYR A 835 -9.52 26.54 -7.38
C TYR A 835 -9.99 26.37 -5.92
N CYS A 836 -9.94 25.16 -5.35
CA CYS A 836 -10.32 24.91 -3.95
C CYS A 836 -9.22 25.18 -2.92
N ASP A 837 -8.04 25.63 -3.35
CA ASP A 837 -6.98 26.09 -2.44
C ASP A 837 -7.05 27.59 -2.12
N TYR A 838 -7.80 28.40 -2.90
CA TYR A 838 -8.01 29.82 -2.59
C TYR A 838 -8.81 29.98 -1.29
N TYR A 839 -8.27 30.79 -0.37
CA TYR A 839 -8.81 30.92 0.98
C TYR A 839 -10.28 31.37 1.00
N GLY A 840 -11.14 30.54 1.60
CA GLY A 840 -12.52 30.90 1.93
C GLY A 840 -13.51 30.90 0.76
N LEU A 841 -13.15 30.34 -0.40
CA LEU A 841 -13.94 30.40 -1.66
C LEU A 841 -15.45 30.13 -1.48
N CYS A 842 -15.81 29.13 -0.68
CA CYS A 842 -17.20 28.68 -0.51
C CYS A 842 -17.98 29.37 0.62
N GLY A 843 -17.44 30.46 1.19
CA GLY A 843 -17.99 31.12 2.37
C GLY A 843 -17.94 30.25 3.63
N SER A 844 -18.69 30.63 4.67
CA SER A 844 -18.80 29.85 5.89
C SER A 844 -19.72 28.64 5.74
N ASN A 845 -19.35 27.53 6.39
CA ASN A 845 -20.03 26.22 6.36
C ASN A 845 -20.23 25.63 4.94
N GLY A 846 -19.54 26.18 3.94
CA GLY A 846 -19.37 25.61 2.61
C GLY A 846 -18.19 24.64 2.57
N ASN A 847 -18.24 23.71 1.62
CA ASN A 847 -17.21 22.72 1.34
C ASN A 847 -16.84 22.80 -0.14
N CYS A 848 -15.54 22.97 -0.42
CA CYS A 848 -15.03 23.02 -1.78
C CYS A 848 -14.66 21.62 -2.29
N ILE A 849 -15.21 21.21 -3.43
CA ILE A 849 -14.94 19.92 -4.08
C ILE A 849 -14.44 20.21 -5.49
N SER A 850 -13.14 20.01 -5.76
CA SER A 850 -12.52 20.46 -7.02
C SER A 850 -12.97 19.71 -8.29
N THR A 851 -13.65 18.57 -8.14
CA THR A 851 -14.38 17.88 -9.23
C THR A 851 -15.91 18.01 -9.12
N GLY A 852 -16.41 18.92 -8.27
CA GLY A 852 -17.82 19.28 -8.19
C GLY A 852 -18.22 20.29 -9.27
N SER A 853 -19.48 20.23 -9.70
CA SER A 853 -20.13 21.27 -10.51
C SER A 853 -21.54 21.49 -9.96
N PRO A 854 -21.82 22.59 -9.23
CA PRO A 854 -20.87 23.61 -8.78
C PRO A 854 -19.76 23.07 -7.86
N VAL A 855 -18.63 23.78 -7.85
CA VAL A 855 -17.41 23.45 -7.09
C VAL A 855 -17.65 23.59 -5.58
N CYS A 856 -18.41 24.61 -5.16
CA CYS A 856 -18.82 24.81 -3.78
C CYS A 856 -20.17 24.17 -3.48
N GLN A 857 -20.26 23.46 -2.36
CA GLN A 857 -21.46 22.77 -1.88
C GLN A 857 -21.61 22.99 -0.37
N CYS A 858 -22.83 23.12 0.13
CA CYS A 858 -23.03 23.25 1.59
C CYS A 858 -22.74 21.93 2.31
N LEU A 859 -22.19 22.02 3.54
CA LEU A 859 -22.01 20.86 4.41
C LEU A 859 -23.35 20.16 4.69
N GLN A 860 -23.33 18.83 4.84
CA GLN A 860 -24.55 18.03 4.95
C GLN A 860 -25.33 18.34 6.24
N GLY A 861 -26.46 19.04 6.11
CA GLY A 861 -27.23 19.62 7.23
C GLY A 861 -27.32 21.14 7.20
N PHE A 862 -26.70 21.77 6.19
CA PHE A 862 -26.74 23.19 5.87
C PHE A 862 -27.35 23.41 4.46
N LYS A 863 -27.75 24.65 4.18
CA LYS A 863 -28.30 25.16 2.92
C LYS A 863 -27.70 26.53 2.60
N PRO A 864 -27.71 27.00 1.33
CA PRO A 864 -27.20 28.32 0.97
C PRO A 864 -27.88 29.44 1.76
N LYS A 865 -27.12 30.50 2.12
CA LYS A 865 -27.66 31.67 2.81
C LYS A 865 -28.54 32.55 1.89
N SER A 866 -28.19 32.63 0.61
CA SER A 866 -29.04 33.11 -0.48
C SER A 866 -28.98 32.11 -1.64
N LEU A 867 -30.14 31.59 -2.06
CA LEU A 867 -30.23 30.63 -3.17
C LEU A 867 -29.99 31.29 -4.54
N GLU A 868 -30.37 32.56 -4.68
CA GLU A 868 -30.18 33.37 -5.88
C GLU A 868 -28.70 33.57 -6.19
N LYS A 869 -27.94 34.14 -5.23
CA LYS A 869 -26.48 34.29 -5.33
C LYS A 869 -25.78 32.95 -5.58
N TRP A 870 -26.18 31.90 -4.87
CA TRP A 870 -25.60 30.56 -5.04
C TRP A 870 -25.84 29.98 -6.45
N SER A 871 -26.97 30.30 -7.07
CA SER A 871 -27.29 29.92 -8.45
C SER A 871 -26.52 30.72 -9.50
N LEU A 872 -26.13 31.95 -9.15
CA LEU A 872 -25.21 32.81 -9.92
C LEU A 872 -23.72 32.53 -9.63
N MET A 873 -23.39 31.42 -8.95
CA MET A 873 -22.04 31.03 -8.51
C MET A 873 -21.36 31.99 -7.50
N ASP A 874 -22.12 32.90 -6.88
CA ASP A 874 -21.65 33.71 -5.75
C ASP A 874 -21.88 32.95 -4.43
N TRP A 875 -20.82 32.30 -3.95
CA TRP A 875 -20.81 31.56 -2.70
C TRP A 875 -20.35 32.38 -1.48
N SER A 876 -20.07 33.68 -1.65
CA SER A 876 -19.48 34.55 -0.61
C SER A 876 -20.28 34.60 0.70
N GLN A 877 -21.61 34.42 0.62
CA GLN A 877 -22.51 34.41 1.78
C GLN A 877 -22.52 33.09 2.55
N GLY A 878 -21.90 32.02 2.02
CA GLY A 878 -21.82 30.72 2.65
C GLY A 878 -23.18 30.03 2.86
N CYS A 879 -23.21 29.16 3.86
CA CYS A 879 -24.30 28.25 4.18
C CYS A 879 -24.75 28.39 5.63
N VAL A 880 -26.06 28.29 5.84
CA VAL A 880 -26.72 28.30 7.16
C VAL A 880 -27.34 26.94 7.47
N ARG A 881 -27.51 26.60 8.75
CA ARG A 881 -28.05 25.31 9.18
C ARG A 881 -29.50 25.11 8.71
N ASN A 882 -29.87 23.86 8.40
CA ASN A 882 -31.25 23.48 8.09
C ASN A 882 -32.19 23.60 9.31
N LYS A 883 -31.63 23.36 10.51
CA LYS A 883 -32.30 23.43 11.81
C LYS A 883 -31.38 24.15 12.82
N PRO A 884 -31.93 24.96 13.74
CA PRO A 884 -31.14 25.56 14.81
C PRO A 884 -30.60 24.48 15.77
N LEU A 885 -29.48 24.79 16.42
CA LEU A 885 -28.95 23.97 17.51
C LEU A 885 -29.77 24.16 18.79
N SER A 886 -29.75 23.14 19.65
CA SER A 886 -30.49 23.08 20.92
C SER A 886 -29.58 23.05 22.15
N CYS A 887 -28.26 23.00 21.93
CA CYS A 887 -27.23 22.60 22.88
C CYS A 887 -27.42 21.19 23.44
N HIS A 888 -28.46 20.97 24.25
CA HIS A 888 -28.64 19.77 25.10
C HIS A 888 -29.15 18.52 24.38
N LYS A 889 -29.83 18.66 23.23
CA LYS A 889 -30.26 17.53 22.39
C LYS A 889 -29.43 17.38 21.11
N ASP A 890 -28.31 18.10 21.01
CA ASP A 890 -27.47 18.05 19.83
C ASP A 890 -26.62 16.77 19.78
N GLY A 891 -26.06 16.47 18.61
CA GLY A 891 -25.05 15.44 18.43
C GLY A 891 -24.10 15.82 17.31
N PHE A 892 -23.27 14.88 16.86
CA PHE A 892 -22.21 15.16 15.88
C PHE A 892 -22.32 14.28 14.64
N VAL A 893 -22.08 14.88 13.47
CA VAL A 893 -21.89 14.17 12.20
C VAL A 893 -20.41 14.18 11.86
N LYS A 894 -19.87 12.99 11.60
CA LYS A 894 -18.50 12.79 11.17
C LYS A 894 -18.36 13.07 9.67
N PHE A 895 -17.51 14.02 9.33
CA PHE A 895 -16.98 14.27 8.00
C PHE A 895 -15.58 13.66 7.90
N VAL A 896 -15.18 13.25 6.69
CA VAL A 896 -13.91 12.56 6.43
C VAL A 896 -13.26 13.11 5.16
N ASP A 897 -11.94 12.94 5.05
CA ASP A 897 -11.12 13.39 3.92
C ASP A 897 -11.21 14.90 3.64
N ILE A 898 -11.38 15.74 4.68
CA ILE A 898 -11.41 17.21 4.52
C ILE A 898 -10.14 17.90 5.02
N LYS A 899 -9.87 19.10 4.50
CA LYS A 899 -9.03 20.12 5.13
C LYS A 899 -9.77 20.62 6.38
N LEU A 900 -9.08 20.72 7.52
CA LEU A 900 -9.66 21.29 8.73
C LEU A 900 -9.94 22.78 8.53
N PRO A 901 -11.03 23.37 9.06
CA PRO A 901 -11.35 24.79 8.91
C PRO A 901 -10.27 25.71 9.51
N ASP A 902 -10.36 27.01 9.19
CA ASP A 902 -9.51 28.06 9.76
C ASP A 902 -9.48 28.02 11.30
N THR A 903 -8.31 28.25 11.90
CA THR A 903 -8.05 28.02 13.33
C THR A 903 -8.22 29.25 14.22
N THR A 904 -8.55 30.42 13.67
CA THR A 904 -8.67 31.70 14.40
C THR A 904 -9.58 31.59 15.64
N TYR A 905 -10.65 30.81 15.54
CA TYR A 905 -11.59 30.54 16.65
C TYR A 905 -11.53 29.09 17.11
N SER A 906 -10.32 28.61 17.45
CA SER A 906 -10.08 27.25 17.94
C SER A 906 -9.46 27.20 19.35
N TRP A 907 -9.65 26.06 20.02
CA TRP A 907 -9.01 25.71 21.29
C TRP A 907 -8.39 24.31 21.18
N VAL A 908 -7.19 24.14 21.73
CA VAL A 908 -6.42 22.88 21.68
C VAL A 908 -6.08 22.40 23.09
N ASN A 909 -6.07 21.08 23.27
CA ASN A 909 -5.46 20.42 24.43
C ASN A 909 -4.93 19.04 23.99
N GLU A 910 -3.63 18.80 24.17
CA GLU A 910 -2.97 17.61 23.62
C GLU A 910 -3.12 16.34 24.48
N SER A 911 -3.44 16.47 25.77
CA SER A 911 -3.63 15.32 26.67
C SER A 911 -5.05 14.74 26.62
N MET A 912 -6.04 15.53 26.22
CA MET A 912 -7.46 15.17 26.15
C MET A 912 -7.74 14.12 25.07
N GLY A 913 -8.51 13.07 25.39
CA GLY A 913 -8.89 12.04 24.41
C GLY A 913 -10.14 12.41 23.59
N LEU A 914 -10.29 11.87 22.37
CA LEU A 914 -11.42 12.19 21.47
C LEU A 914 -12.83 12.04 22.10
N LYS A 915 -13.02 11.06 23.00
CA LYS A 915 -14.30 10.88 23.74
C LYS A 915 -14.58 12.01 24.71
N GLU A 916 -13.55 12.45 25.43
CA GLU A 916 -13.61 13.58 26.37
C GLU A 916 -13.78 14.90 25.61
N CYS A 917 -13.08 15.07 24.49
CA CYS A 917 -13.24 16.16 23.53
C CYS A 917 -14.70 16.28 23.05
N SER A 918 -15.32 15.14 22.68
CA SER A 918 -16.74 15.07 22.31
C SER A 918 -17.68 15.53 23.44
N ALA A 919 -17.45 15.06 24.67
CA ALA A 919 -18.25 15.46 25.83
C ALA A 919 -18.07 16.95 26.18
N LYS A 920 -16.84 17.45 26.14
CA LYS A 920 -16.53 18.87 26.40
C LYS A 920 -17.12 19.80 25.33
N CYS A 921 -17.08 19.39 24.07
CA CYS A 921 -17.74 20.11 22.98
C CYS A 921 -19.27 20.08 23.11
N LEU A 922 -19.87 18.94 23.50
CA LEU A 922 -21.31 18.87 23.72
C LEU A 922 -21.76 19.80 24.86
N ASN A 923 -21.03 19.80 25.97
CA ASN A 923 -21.33 20.63 27.15
C ASN A 923 -21.10 22.13 26.91
N ASN A 924 -20.25 22.52 25.94
CA ASN A 924 -20.06 23.91 25.53
C ASN A 924 -21.00 24.25 24.36
N CYS A 925 -22.06 25.00 24.61
CA CYS A 925 -23.08 25.34 23.59
C CYS A 925 -22.53 26.12 22.39
N SER A 926 -21.39 26.80 22.51
CA SER A 926 -20.73 27.53 21.42
C SER A 926 -19.82 26.64 20.55
N CYS A 927 -19.50 25.42 20.99
CA CYS A 927 -18.67 24.50 20.22
C CYS A 927 -19.43 23.97 18.99
N MET A 928 -18.85 24.18 17.82
CA MET A 928 -19.46 23.90 16.51
C MET A 928 -18.87 22.66 15.84
N ALA A 929 -17.60 22.33 16.08
CA ALA A 929 -16.97 21.09 15.63
C ALA A 929 -15.77 20.70 16.52
N TYR A 930 -15.37 19.43 16.49
CA TYR A 930 -14.14 18.94 17.14
C TYR A 930 -13.40 17.85 16.34
N THR A 931 -12.12 17.62 16.65
CA THR A 931 -11.29 16.49 16.16
C THR A 931 -10.05 16.25 17.05
N ASN A 932 -9.21 15.27 16.72
CA ASN A 932 -7.90 15.09 17.36
C ASN A 932 -6.88 16.13 16.85
N SER A 933 -5.96 16.60 17.70
CA SER A 933 -4.81 17.41 17.24
C SER A 933 -3.72 16.56 16.61
N ASP A 934 -3.50 15.34 17.11
CA ASP A 934 -2.54 14.38 16.55
C ASP A 934 -3.28 13.15 16.00
N ILE A 935 -3.02 12.76 14.75
CA ILE A 935 -3.61 11.57 14.12
C ILE A 935 -2.70 10.32 14.17
N ARG A 936 -1.53 10.40 14.82
CA ARG A 936 -0.61 9.27 14.99
C ARG A 936 -1.20 8.19 15.91
N LYS A 937 -0.76 6.94 15.72
CA LYS A 937 -1.20 5.75 16.48
C LYS A 937 -2.72 5.54 16.41
N SER A 938 -3.46 5.90 17.45
CA SER A 938 -4.93 5.83 17.56
C SER A 938 -5.61 7.19 17.42
N GLY A 939 -4.84 8.26 17.23
CA GLY A 939 -5.24 9.63 17.45
C GLY A 939 -5.19 10.03 18.94
N SER A 940 -4.81 11.28 19.21
CA SER A 940 -4.71 11.89 20.54
C SER A 940 -4.88 13.41 20.50
N GLY A 941 -5.15 14.00 21.66
CA GLY A 941 -5.45 15.41 21.80
C GLY A 941 -6.86 15.79 21.32
N CYS A 942 -7.22 17.03 21.55
CA CYS A 942 -8.52 17.62 21.26
C CYS A 942 -8.34 18.99 20.62
N VAL A 943 -9.06 19.23 19.53
CA VAL A 943 -9.26 20.55 18.94
C VAL A 943 -10.75 20.81 18.87
N MET A 944 -11.21 21.99 19.32
CA MET A 944 -12.59 22.46 19.19
C MET A 944 -12.62 23.78 18.40
N TRP A 945 -13.64 23.97 17.57
CA TRP A 945 -13.93 25.22 16.86
C TRP A 945 -15.21 25.87 17.37
N PHE A 946 -15.21 27.20 17.42
CA PHE A 946 -16.34 28.03 17.87
C PHE A 946 -16.80 28.95 16.73
N GLY A 947 -18.11 29.02 16.50
CA GLY A 947 -18.67 29.80 15.39
C GLY A 947 -18.60 29.13 14.02
N ASP A 948 -18.64 29.95 12.97
CA ASP A 948 -18.78 29.53 11.57
C ASP A 948 -17.50 28.86 11.03
N LEU A 949 -17.64 27.72 10.35
CA LEU A 949 -16.50 26.94 9.86
C LEU A 949 -16.08 27.41 8.47
N VAL A 950 -14.90 28.03 8.34
CA VAL A 950 -14.42 28.67 7.10
C VAL A 950 -13.28 27.88 6.46
N ASP A 951 -13.17 27.98 5.13
CA ASP A 951 -12.06 27.43 4.32
C ASP A 951 -11.91 25.89 4.40
N ILE A 952 -13.04 25.18 4.30
CA ILE A 952 -13.08 23.72 4.16
C ILE A 952 -13.07 23.32 2.68
N ARG A 953 -12.19 22.38 2.34
CA ARG A 953 -12.22 21.62 1.08
C ARG A 953 -12.23 20.12 1.35
N GLN A 954 -12.78 19.36 0.43
CA GLN A 954 -12.71 17.90 0.44
C GLN A 954 -11.63 17.40 -0.53
N PHE A 955 -10.92 16.36 -0.10
CA PHE A 955 -9.95 15.63 -0.89
C PHE A 955 -10.53 14.28 -1.35
N PRO A 956 -10.03 13.71 -2.47
CA PRO A 956 -10.42 12.36 -2.88
C PRO A 956 -9.98 11.26 -1.90
N SER A 957 -8.90 11.50 -1.15
CA SER A 957 -8.42 10.67 -0.04
C SER A 957 -7.32 11.38 0.75
N GLY A 958 -7.13 11.02 2.02
CA GLY A 958 -6.00 11.43 2.84
C GLY A 958 -6.18 12.75 3.59
N GLY A 959 -7.37 13.36 3.56
CA GLY A 959 -7.70 14.47 4.45
C GLY A 959 -7.92 13.99 5.89
N GLN A 960 -8.43 14.86 6.76
CA GLN A 960 -8.69 14.57 8.16
C GLN A 960 -10.18 14.39 8.46
N GLU A 961 -10.47 13.79 9.61
CA GLU A 961 -11.83 13.66 10.15
C GLU A 961 -12.23 14.93 10.93
N LEU A 962 -13.50 15.32 10.86
CA LEU A 962 -14.06 16.41 11.66
C LEU A 962 -15.47 16.06 12.12
N TYR A 963 -15.77 16.28 13.39
CA TYR A 963 -17.04 15.97 14.02
C TYR A 963 -17.83 17.26 14.20
N ILE A 964 -18.75 17.54 13.27
CA ILE A 964 -19.52 18.81 13.21
C ILE A 964 -20.84 18.64 13.96
N ARG A 965 -21.17 19.58 14.86
CA ARG A 965 -22.40 19.57 15.66
C ARG A 965 -23.63 19.73 14.77
N MET A 966 -24.72 19.04 15.08
CA MET A 966 -26.01 19.07 14.41
C MET A 966 -27.15 18.97 15.44
N SER A 967 -28.34 19.45 15.12
CA SER A 967 -29.49 19.35 16.03
C SER A 967 -29.96 17.90 16.19
N GLY A 968 -30.50 17.58 17.36
CA GLY A 968 -31.15 16.29 17.61
C GLY A 968 -32.22 15.98 16.58
N SER A 969 -33.03 16.96 16.19
CA SER A 969 -34.09 16.80 15.18
C SER A 969 -33.58 16.45 13.77
N GLU A 970 -32.40 16.93 13.35
CA GLU A 970 -31.77 16.56 12.07
C GLU A 970 -31.22 15.12 12.14
N LEU A 971 -30.70 14.72 13.31
CA LEU A 971 -30.23 13.35 13.59
C LEU A 971 -31.40 12.37 13.71
N GLU A 972 -32.50 12.76 14.37
CA GLU A 972 -33.75 12.03 14.48
C GLU A 972 -34.43 11.88 13.13
N ALA A 973 -34.43 12.88 12.24
CA ALA A 973 -34.95 12.73 10.88
C ALA A 973 -34.20 11.64 10.11
N ARG A 974 -32.86 11.60 10.23
CA ARG A 974 -32.03 10.50 9.70
C ARG A 974 -32.33 9.17 10.40
N HIS A 975 -32.56 9.19 11.71
CA HIS A 975 -32.85 7.99 12.51
C HIS A 975 -34.24 7.42 12.19
N VAL A 976 -35.26 8.24 11.96
CA VAL A 976 -36.60 7.86 11.52
C VAL A 976 -36.57 7.34 10.08
N HIS A 977 -35.76 7.91 9.19
CA HIS A 977 -35.61 7.36 7.84
C HIS A 977 -34.86 6.01 7.84
N LYS A 978 -33.85 5.84 8.72
CA LYS A 978 -33.24 4.53 9.01
C LYS A 978 -34.22 3.55 9.64
N ILE A 979 -35.02 3.98 10.62
CA ILE A 979 -36.04 3.15 11.30
C ILE A 979 -37.10 2.72 10.30
N LYS A 980 -37.62 3.59 9.42
CA LYS A 980 -38.59 3.17 8.40
C LYS A 980 -38.05 2.07 7.47
N LYS A 981 -36.76 2.13 7.09
CA LYS A 981 -36.10 1.04 6.34
C LYS A 981 -35.89 -0.21 7.20
N ALA A 982 -35.47 -0.07 8.46
CA ALA A 982 -35.26 -1.19 9.36
C ALA A 982 -36.56 -1.91 9.75
N VAL A 983 -37.64 -1.17 10.03
CA VAL A 983 -38.97 -1.69 10.36
C VAL A 983 -39.58 -2.42 9.16
N ALA A 984 -39.38 -1.94 7.93
CA ALA A 984 -39.80 -2.70 6.74
C ALA A 984 -39.09 -4.07 6.64
N VAL A 985 -37.78 -4.11 6.94
CA VAL A 985 -37.01 -5.36 6.98
C VAL A 985 -37.44 -6.27 8.14
N VAL A 986 -37.64 -5.71 9.34
CA VAL A 986 -38.07 -6.47 10.53
C VAL A 986 -39.50 -7.00 10.37
N ALA A 987 -40.42 -6.24 9.77
CA ALA A 987 -41.78 -6.70 9.47
C ALA A 987 -41.78 -7.86 8.46
N ALA A 988 -40.94 -7.79 7.41
CA ALA A 988 -40.76 -8.89 6.47
C ALA A 988 -40.20 -10.16 7.15
N LEU A 989 -39.18 -10.01 8.00
CA LEU A 989 -38.59 -11.12 8.77
C LEU A 989 -39.59 -11.72 9.78
N ALA A 990 -40.39 -10.89 10.44
CA ALA A 990 -41.44 -11.33 11.37
C ALA A 990 -42.56 -12.10 10.64
N ALA A 991 -42.98 -11.65 9.45
CA ALA A 991 -43.95 -12.38 8.62
C ALA A 991 -43.42 -13.75 8.17
N VAL A 992 -42.16 -13.83 7.74
CA VAL A 992 -41.51 -15.11 7.39
C VAL A 992 -41.41 -16.03 8.61
N SER A 993 -41.00 -15.50 9.77
CA SER A 993 -40.91 -16.29 11.01
C SER A 993 -42.27 -16.79 11.48
N GLY A 994 -43.32 -15.98 11.36
CA GLY A 994 -44.70 -16.37 11.67
C GLY A 994 -45.20 -17.50 10.77
N MET A 995 -44.97 -17.40 9.45
CA MET A 995 -45.35 -18.47 8.51
C MET A 995 -44.59 -19.78 8.78
N LEU A 996 -43.31 -19.71 9.16
CA LEU A 996 -42.52 -20.90 9.54
C LEU A 996 -43.03 -21.55 10.83
N LEU A 997 -43.43 -20.77 11.84
CA LEU A 997 -44.01 -21.29 13.08
C LEU A 997 -45.39 -21.92 12.87
N VAL A 998 -46.25 -21.31 12.03
CA VAL A 998 -47.53 -21.91 11.63
C VAL A 998 -47.32 -23.20 10.84
N GLY A 999 -46.37 -23.23 9.90
CA GLY A 999 -45.99 -24.44 9.19
C GLY A 999 -45.49 -25.56 10.11
N PHE A 1000 -44.66 -25.22 11.10
CA PHE A 1000 -44.17 -26.17 12.11
C PHE A 1000 -45.31 -26.72 12.99
N TYR A 1001 -46.27 -25.89 13.38
CA TYR A 1001 -47.44 -26.33 14.15
C TYR A 1001 -48.34 -27.29 13.35
N ILE A 1002 -48.57 -27.00 12.07
CA ILE A 1002 -49.34 -27.87 11.15
C ILE A 1002 -48.60 -29.18 10.85
N CYS A 1003 -47.27 -29.14 10.77
CA CYS A 1003 -46.47 -30.36 10.60
C CYS A 1003 -46.53 -31.24 11.85
N ARG A 1004 -46.37 -30.66 13.04
CA ARG A 1004 -46.42 -31.36 14.34
C ARG A 1004 -47.81 -31.93 14.66
N SER A 1005 -48.90 -31.34 14.18
CA SER A 1005 -50.25 -31.89 14.39
C SER A 1005 -50.55 -33.10 13.50
N ARG A 1006 -49.86 -33.26 12.36
CA ARG A 1006 -50.05 -34.39 11.43
C ARG A 1006 -49.21 -35.62 11.79
N THR A 1007 -48.07 -35.47 12.47
CA THR A 1007 -47.19 -36.59 12.82
C THR A 1007 -47.70 -37.49 13.96
N ASN A 1008 -48.76 -37.10 14.67
CA ASN A 1008 -49.32 -37.88 15.79
C ASN A 1008 -50.41 -38.89 15.38
N LEU A 1009 -50.72 -39.06 14.08
CA LEU A 1009 -51.94 -39.78 13.65
C LEU A 1009 -51.75 -40.84 12.56
N GLN A 1010 -50.59 -41.53 12.49
CA GLN A 1010 -50.44 -42.71 11.63
C GLN A 1010 -49.38 -43.71 12.14
N VAL A 1011 -49.80 -44.60 13.05
CA VAL A 1011 -49.06 -45.82 13.43
C VAL A 1011 -49.99 -47.02 13.26
N LYS A 1012 -50.00 -47.63 12.06
CA LYS A 1012 -50.42 -49.04 11.83
C LYS A 1012 -50.22 -49.53 10.39
N THR A 1013 -49.45 -50.61 10.27
CA THR A 1013 -49.60 -51.74 9.31
C THR A 1013 -49.33 -51.56 7.81
N GLU A 1014 -48.42 -52.40 7.28
CA GLU A 1014 -48.40 -52.93 5.90
C GLU A 1014 -47.92 -54.40 5.90
N ARG A 1015 -48.25 -55.21 4.86
CA ARG A 1015 -47.65 -56.55 4.61
C ARG A 1015 -47.97 -57.12 3.20
N SER A 1016 -46.95 -57.64 2.48
CA SER A 1016 -47.04 -58.47 1.23
C SER A 1016 -47.35 -57.68 -0.07
N ARG A 1017 -46.97 -58.03 -1.32
CA ARG A 1017 -46.09 -59.04 -2.02
C ARG A 1017 -46.15 -58.72 -3.56
N SER A 1018 -45.39 -59.23 -4.54
CA SER A 1018 -43.98 -59.74 -4.72
C SER A 1018 -43.80 -60.34 -6.15
N ILE A 1019 -42.56 -60.46 -6.66
CA ILE A 1019 -42.10 -61.31 -7.81
C ILE A 1019 -42.42 -60.83 -9.25
N ASP A 1020 -41.66 -61.12 -10.32
CA ASP A 1020 -40.19 -61.03 -10.63
C ASP A 1020 -39.84 -61.62 -12.04
N TYR A 1021 -38.71 -61.20 -12.67
CA TYR A 1021 -37.97 -61.83 -13.82
C TYR A 1021 -38.62 -61.91 -15.24
N GLN A 1022 -37.94 -62.11 -16.40
CA GLN A 1022 -36.54 -62.37 -16.88
C GLN A 1022 -36.46 -62.01 -18.42
N ASN A 1023 -35.39 -62.00 -19.28
CA ASN A 1023 -33.90 -62.08 -19.27
C ASN A 1023 -33.34 -61.60 -20.67
N ASN A 1024 -32.02 -61.76 -20.92
CA ASN A 1024 -31.25 -61.79 -22.22
C ASN A 1024 -30.93 -60.49 -23.00
N GLU A 1025 -29.77 -60.35 -23.70
CA GLU A 1025 -28.35 -60.67 -23.38
C GLU A 1025 -27.34 -60.10 -24.43
N GLY A 1026 -26.04 -60.00 -24.10
CA GLY A 1026 -24.91 -59.73 -25.02
C GLY A 1026 -24.68 -58.25 -25.38
N GLN A 1027 -23.85 -57.43 -24.69
CA GLN A 1027 -22.56 -57.57 -23.98
C GLN A 1027 -21.29 -57.36 -24.85
N LYS A 1028 -20.56 -56.27 -24.53
CA LYS A 1028 -19.10 -56.14 -24.61
C LYS A 1028 -18.66 -54.99 -23.70
N GLU A 1029 -17.49 -55.12 -23.07
CA GLU A 1029 -17.07 -54.30 -21.92
C GLU A 1029 -15.76 -53.55 -22.20
N ASP A 1030 -15.61 -52.38 -21.58
CA ASP A 1030 -14.41 -51.99 -20.82
C ASP A 1030 -14.81 -50.87 -19.83
N LEU A 1031 -14.15 -50.79 -18.66
CA LEU A 1031 -14.75 -50.10 -17.50
C LEU A 1031 -14.59 -48.57 -17.46
N GLU A 1032 -15.69 -47.86 -17.73
CA GLU A 1032 -15.95 -46.55 -17.11
C GLU A 1032 -16.61 -46.70 -15.72
N LEU A 1033 -16.66 -45.62 -14.94
CA LEU A 1033 -17.64 -45.49 -13.85
C LEU A 1033 -19.04 -45.72 -14.44
N PRO A 1034 -19.90 -46.56 -13.86
CA PRO A 1034 -21.09 -47.08 -14.53
C PRO A 1034 -21.98 -45.95 -15.05
N PHE A 1035 -21.96 -45.74 -16.37
CA PHE A 1035 -22.66 -44.65 -17.03
C PHE A 1035 -24.13 -45.02 -17.19
N LEU A 1036 -24.83 -45.10 -16.06
CA LEU A 1036 -26.28 -45.29 -15.99
C LEU A 1036 -26.93 -44.21 -16.86
N ASP A 1037 -27.60 -44.63 -17.93
CA ASP A 1037 -28.23 -43.71 -18.86
C ASP A 1037 -29.35 -42.93 -18.17
N LEU A 1038 -29.74 -41.79 -18.74
CA LEU A 1038 -30.79 -40.96 -18.14
C LEU A 1038 -32.14 -41.68 -18.10
N SER A 1039 -32.40 -42.67 -18.98
CA SER A 1039 -33.59 -43.51 -18.93
C SER A 1039 -33.55 -44.52 -17.78
N THR A 1040 -32.43 -45.20 -17.51
CA THR A 1040 -32.25 -46.08 -16.34
C THR A 1040 -32.34 -45.28 -15.04
N ILE A 1041 -31.63 -44.14 -14.94
CA ILE A 1041 -31.70 -43.26 -13.76
C ILE A 1041 -33.12 -42.72 -13.55
N ALA A 1042 -33.83 -42.34 -14.63
CA ALA A 1042 -35.23 -41.95 -14.54
C ALA A 1042 -36.08 -43.13 -14.07
N CYS A 1043 -36.02 -44.31 -14.70
CA CYS A 1043 -36.82 -45.48 -14.35
C CYS A 1043 -36.63 -45.88 -12.87
N ALA A 1044 -35.38 -46.03 -12.45
CA ALA A 1044 -35.00 -46.36 -11.06
C ALA A 1044 -35.54 -45.36 -10.04
N THR A 1045 -35.60 -44.06 -10.38
CA THR A 1045 -36.17 -43.00 -9.52
C THR A 1045 -37.65 -42.73 -9.75
N ASN A 1046 -38.34 -43.54 -10.55
CA ASN A 1046 -39.70 -43.33 -11.06
C ASN A 1046 -39.89 -41.94 -11.69
N ASN A 1047 -39.12 -41.68 -12.73
CA ASN A 1047 -38.98 -40.42 -13.47
C ASN A 1047 -38.72 -39.20 -12.56
N PHE A 1048 -37.88 -39.37 -11.54
CA PHE A 1048 -37.62 -38.40 -10.47
C PHE A 1048 -38.90 -37.97 -9.71
N ALA A 1049 -39.81 -38.91 -9.45
CA ALA A 1049 -41.04 -38.67 -8.69
C ALA A 1049 -40.74 -38.05 -7.31
N ILE A 1050 -41.57 -37.09 -6.89
CA ILE A 1050 -41.35 -36.36 -5.64
C ILE A 1050 -41.47 -37.27 -4.40
N ASN A 1051 -42.19 -38.38 -4.53
CA ASN A 1051 -42.35 -39.46 -3.55
C ASN A 1051 -41.00 -40.10 -3.18
N ASN A 1052 -40.09 -40.18 -4.16
CA ASN A 1052 -38.77 -40.80 -4.03
C ASN A 1052 -37.70 -39.79 -3.57
N LYS A 1053 -38.05 -38.52 -3.32
CA LYS A 1053 -37.08 -37.48 -2.94
C LYS A 1053 -36.62 -37.66 -1.49
N LEU A 1054 -35.36 -38.05 -1.31
CA LEU A 1054 -34.70 -38.20 -0.01
C LEU A 1054 -34.34 -36.84 0.63
N GLY A 1055 -34.16 -35.79 -0.18
CA GLY A 1055 -33.86 -34.45 0.32
C GLY A 1055 -33.52 -33.46 -0.78
N GLU A 1056 -33.13 -32.24 -0.40
CA GLU A 1056 -32.62 -31.21 -1.31
C GLU A 1056 -31.66 -30.27 -0.58
N GLY A 1057 -30.55 -29.93 -1.25
CA GLY A 1057 -29.55 -28.98 -0.76
C GLY A 1057 -29.18 -27.95 -1.84
N GLY A 1058 -28.14 -27.15 -1.58
CA GLY A 1058 -27.72 -26.06 -2.50
C GLY A 1058 -27.36 -26.51 -3.92
N PHE A 1059 -27.01 -27.78 -4.11
CA PHE A 1059 -26.73 -28.39 -5.41
C PHE A 1059 -27.97 -29.04 -6.07
N GLY A 1060 -29.09 -29.19 -5.39
CA GLY A 1060 -30.33 -29.78 -5.92
C GLY A 1060 -30.88 -30.96 -5.12
N SER A 1061 -31.86 -31.65 -5.71
CA SER A 1061 -32.63 -32.74 -5.09
C SER A 1061 -31.91 -34.09 -5.15
N VAL A 1062 -31.94 -34.83 -4.04
CA VAL A 1062 -31.53 -36.24 -3.97
C VAL A 1062 -32.77 -37.12 -4.03
N TYR A 1063 -32.75 -38.14 -4.87
CA TYR A 1063 -33.81 -39.13 -5.03
C TYR A 1063 -33.29 -40.52 -4.69
N LYS A 1064 -34.11 -41.32 -4.03
CA LYS A 1064 -33.92 -42.77 -3.94
C LYS A 1064 -34.24 -43.35 -5.32
N GLY A 1065 -33.27 -44.05 -5.90
CA GLY A 1065 -33.50 -44.96 -7.00
C GLY A 1065 -33.39 -46.40 -6.49
N ILE A 1066 -34.02 -47.33 -7.19
CA ILE A 1066 -33.71 -48.76 -7.07
C ILE A 1066 -33.40 -49.24 -8.50
N LEU A 1067 -32.20 -49.75 -8.72
CA LEU A 1067 -31.80 -50.31 -10.01
C LEU A 1067 -32.42 -51.69 -10.22
N ASP A 1068 -32.40 -52.18 -11.46
CA ASP A 1068 -33.08 -53.44 -11.84
C ASP A 1068 -32.47 -54.69 -11.18
N ASP A 1069 -31.23 -54.59 -10.67
CA ASP A 1069 -30.55 -55.57 -9.83
C ASP A 1069 -30.99 -55.55 -8.34
N LYS A 1070 -31.95 -54.67 -8.00
CA LYS A 1070 -32.47 -54.37 -6.66
C LYS A 1070 -31.50 -53.58 -5.77
N GLN A 1071 -30.42 -53.01 -6.31
CA GLN A 1071 -29.54 -52.11 -5.55
C GLN A 1071 -30.22 -50.75 -5.30
N GLU A 1072 -30.32 -50.35 -4.03
CA GLU A 1072 -30.78 -49.00 -3.67
C GLU A 1072 -29.69 -47.96 -3.90
N ILE A 1073 -29.99 -46.92 -4.69
CA ILE A 1073 -29.05 -45.85 -5.05
C ILE A 1073 -29.57 -44.46 -4.63
N ALA A 1074 -28.66 -43.53 -4.36
CA ALA A 1074 -28.98 -42.14 -4.02
C ALA A 1074 -28.62 -41.19 -5.17
N VAL A 1075 -29.59 -40.92 -6.05
CA VAL A 1075 -29.43 -40.10 -7.26
C VAL A 1075 -29.54 -38.62 -6.92
N LYS A 1076 -28.39 -37.94 -6.81
CA LYS A 1076 -28.31 -36.49 -6.58
C LYS A 1076 -28.36 -35.73 -7.91
N ARG A 1077 -29.49 -35.09 -8.21
CA ARG A 1077 -29.74 -34.37 -9.47
C ARG A 1077 -29.39 -32.88 -9.34
N LEU A 1078 -28.41 -32.42 -10.12
CA LEU A 1078 -28.02 -31.01 -10.17
C LEU A 1078 -29.22 -30.12 -10.58
N SER A 1079 -29.56 -29.13 -9.75
CA SER A 1079 -30.64 -28.19 -10.07
C SER A 1079 -30.21 -27.18 -11.13
N LYS A 1080 -31.08 -26.91 -12.12
CA LYS A 1080 -30.89 -25.84 -13.12
C LYS A 1080 -30.83 -24.43 -12.52
N SER A 1081 -31.20 -24.25 -11.24
CA SER A 1081 -31.09 -22.99 -10.50
C SER A 1081 -29.92 -22.96 -9.50
N SER A 1082 -29.07 -24.00 -9.43
CA SER A 1082 -27.92 -23.99 -8.52
C SER A 1082 -26.82 -23.06 -9.06
N GLY A 1083 -26.54 -21.97 -8.33
CA GLY A 1083 -25.48 -21.02 -8.65
C GLY A 1083 -24.07 -21.47 -8.28
N GLN A 1084 -23.85 -22.76 -7.97
CA GLN A 1084 -22.60 -23.28 -7.39
C GLN A 1084 -21.80 -24.20 -8.33
N GLY A 1085 -22.15 -24.28 -9.61
CA GLY A 1085 -21.30 -24.91 -10.64
C GLY A 1085 -21.31 -26.45 -10.68
N VAL A 1086 -20.68 -26.99 -11.74
CA VAL A 1086 -20.55 -28.45 -11.98
C VAL A 1086 -19.28 -29.02 -11.35
N ASN A 1087 -18.26 -28.19 -11.10
CA ASN A 1087 -16.96 -28.65 -10.61
C ASN A 1087 -17.00 -28.88 -9.09
N GLU A 1088 -17.60 -27.95 -8.35
CA GLU A 1088 -17.86 -28.06 -6.92
C GLU A 1088 -18.70 -29.31 -6.60
N PHE A 1089 -19.68 -29.64 -7.44
CA PHE A 1089 -20.47 -30.86 -7.35
C PHE A 1089 -19.65 -32.14 -7.46
N LYS A 1090 -18.64 -32.16 -8.34
CA LYS A 1090 -17.70 -33.30 -8.48
C LYS A 1090 -16.73 -33.41 -7.30
N ASN A 1091 -16.38 -32.29 -6.67
CA ASN A 1091 -15.41 -32.26 -5.57
C ASN A 1091 -15.96 -32.86 -4.26
N GLU A 1092 -17.28 -32.87 -4.03
CA GLU A 1092 -17.89 -33.51 -2.85
C GLU A 1092 -17.76 -35.05 -2.81
N MET A 1093 -17.36 -35.70 -3.91
CA MET A 1093 -17.46 -37.16 -4.08
C MET A 1093 -16.18 -37.96 -3.73
N HIS A 1094 -15.16 -37.34 -3.11
CA HIS A 1094 -13.88 -38.00 -2.80
C HIS A 1094 -13.67 -38.23 -1.29
N PRO A 1095 -13.68 -39.48 -0.78
CA PRO A 1095 -13.28 -39.79 0.60
C PRO A 1095 -11.75 -39.70 0.77
N LYS A 1096 -11.30 -39.31 1.96
CA LYS A 1096 -9.86 -39.31 2.35
C LYS A 1096 -9.68 -39.97 3.72
N ILE A 1097 -8.69 -40.85 3.83
CA ILE A 1097 -8.11 -41.37 5.08
C ILE A 1097 -6.58 -41.17 4.94
N SER A 1098 -5.89 -40.80 6.02
CA SER A 1098 -4.43 -40.60 6.01
C SER A 1098 -3.81 -41.03 7.34
N ASP A 1099 -2.60 -41.61 7.31
CA ASP A 1099 -1.95 -42.19 8.47
C ASP A 1099 -1.36 -41.16 9.47
N PHE A 1100 -1.26 -41.58 10.73
CA PHE A 1100 -0.80 -40.79 11.88
C PHE A 1100 0.70 -40.44 11.84
N GLY A 1101 1.50 -41.08 10.99
CA GLY A 1101 2.89 -40.71 10.74
C GLY A 1101 3.02 -39.40 9.96
N MET A 1102 2.71 -39.44 8.66
CA MET A 1102 3.00 -38.32 7.73
C MET A 1102 2.11 -37.08 7.93
N ALA A 1103 0.88 -37.26 8.45
CA ALA A 1103 -0.06 -36.16 8.72
C ALA A 1103 0.45 -35.14 9.78
N ARG A 1104 1.60 -35.40 10.42
CA ARG A 1104 2.23 -34.52 11.41
C ARG A 1104 3.12 -33.42 10.79
N THR A 1105 3.56 -33.57 9.54
CA THR A 1105 4.62 -32.75 8.93
C THR A 1105 4.16 -31.93 7.72
N PHE A 1106 3.23 -32.44 6.91
CA PHE A 1106 2.90 -31.87 5.60
C PHE A 1106 1.54 -31.16 5.56
N GLY A 1107 1.36 -30.26 4.58
CA GLY A 1107 0.06 -29.62 4.31
C GLY A 1107 -0.91 -30.59 3.64
N GLY A 1108 -2.16 -30.66 4.13
CA GLY A 1108 -3.13 -31.73 3.82
C GLY A 1108 -3.64 -31.88 2.38
N ASP A 1109 -3.00 -31.19 1.42
CA ASP A 1109 -3.32 -31.21 0.00
C ASP A 1109 -2.24 -31.88 -0.87
N GLN A 1110 -1.08 -32.24 -0.30
CA GLN A 1110 0.02 -32.92 -1.01
C GLN A 1110 -0.11 -34.45 -0.90
N SER A 1111 -0.23 -35.14 -2.04
CA SER A 1111 -0.32 -36.61 -2.14
C SER A 1111 1.01 -37.30 -2.53
N GLU A 1112 1.99 -36.52 -2.95
CA GLU A 1112 3.33 -36.97 -3.36
C GLU A 1112 4.33 -35.80 -3.25
N GLY A 1113 5.62 -36.12 -3.12
CA GLY A 1113 6.69 -35.12 -3.06
C GLY A 1113 8.02 -35.69 -2.54
N SER A 1114 8.99 -34.81 -2.29
CA SER A 1114 10.28 -35.14 -1.67
C SER A 1114 10.53 -34.23 -0.47
N THR A 1115 11.21 -34.76 0.56
CA THR A 1115 11.61 -34.04 1.78
C THR A 1115 13.09 -34.18 2.07
N ASN A 1116 13.77 -33.04 2.33
CA ASN A 1116 15.17 -32.99 2.77
C ASN A 1116 15.39 -33.61 4.17
N ARG A 1117 14.33 -34.08 4.84
CA ARG A 1117 14.39 -34.77 6.13
C ARG A 1117 13.41 -35.94 6.15
N VAL A 1118 13.95 -37.15 6.19
CA VAL A 1118 13.17 -38.39 6.41
C VAL A 1118 12.70 -38.41 7.87
N VAL A 1119 11.39 -38.58 8.09
CA VAL A 1119 10.78 -38.64 9.42
C VAL A 1119 9.65 -39.67 9.42
N GLY A 1120 9.97 -40.90 9.82
CA GLY A 1120 9.01 -41.99 9.92
C GLY A 1120 9.42 -43.07 10.90
N THR A 1121 8.52 -44.03 11.12
CA THR A 1121 8.80 -45.17 11.99
C THR A 1121 9.67 -46.18 11.25
N TYR A 1122 10.91 -46.39 11.73
CA TYR A 1122 11.82 -47.41 11.20
C TYR A 1122 11.10 -48.77 11.08
N GLY A 1123 11.43 -49.58 10.06
CA GLY A 1123 10.74 -50.85 9.78
C GLY A 1123 9.38 -50.75 9.09
N TYR A 1124 8.76 -49.56 8.99
CA TYR A 1124 7.54 -49.33 8.20
C TYR A 1124 7.75 -48.42 6.98
N MET A 1125 8.80 -47.59 6.99
CA MET A 1125 9.12 -46.69 5.89
C MET A 1125 9.45 -47.46 4.61
N ALA A 1126 8.84 -47.06 3.50
CA ALA A 1126 9.13 -47.59 2.17
C ALA A 1126 10.55 -47.22 1.70
N PRO A 1127 11.23 -48.04 0.86
CA PRO A 1127 12.60 -47.78 0.39
C PRO A 1127 12.81 -46.38 -0.19
N GLU A 1128 11.92 -45.92 -1.08
CA GLU A 1128 12.00 -44.62 -1.75
C GLU A 1128 11.87 -43.44 -0.77
N TYR A 1129 11.17 -43.64 0.35
CA TYR A 1129 11.07 -42.65 1.42
C TYR A 1129 12.27 -42.70 2.37
N ALA A 1130 12.77 -43.91 2.65
CA ALA A 1130 13.87 -44.14 3.58
C ALA A 1130 15.24 -43.69 3.02
N PHE A 1131 15.47 -43.86 1.73
CA PHE A 1131 16.74 -43.49 1.06
C PHE A 1131 16.66 -42.10 0.40
N ASP A 1132 15.65 -41.85 -0.44
CA ASP A 1132 15.59 -40.63 -1.28
C ASP A 1132 14.67 -39.53 -0.73
N GLY A 1133 14.04 -39.77 0.43
CA GLY A 1133 13.06 -38.85 1.02
C GLY A 1133 11.79 -38.64 0.18
N GLN A 1134 11.53 -39.51 -0.80
CA GLN A 1134 10.37 -39.41 -1.69
C GLN A 1134 9.16 -40.07 -1.04
N PHE A 1135 8.06 -39.32 -0.86
CA PHE A 1135 6.81 -39.84 -0.33
C PHE A 1135 5.72 -39.83 -1.40
N SER A 1136 4.84 -40.84 -1.35
CA SER A 1136 3.66 -40.93 -2.20
C SER A 1136 2.60 -41.83 -1.56
N THR A 1137 1.42 -41.90 -2.16
CA THR A 1137 0.39 -42.90 -1.81
C THR A 1137 0.88 -44.35 -1.90
N LYS A 1138 1.96 -44.65 -2.64
CA LYS A 1138 2.61 -45.97 -2.70
C LYS A 1138 3.49 -46.26 -1.48
N SER A 1139 3.93 -45.23 -0.77
CA SER A 1139 4.68 -45.33 0.48
C SER A 1139 3.72 -45.60 1.66
N ASP A 1140 2.50 -45.07 1.61
CA ASP A 1140 1.39 -45.47 2.50
C ASP A 1140 1.00 -46.95 2.30
N VAL A 1141 0.84 -47.39 1.03
CA VAL A 1141 0.53 -48.81 0.70
C VAL A 1141 1.60 -49.77 1.24
N PHE A 1142 2.89 -49.40 1.14
CA PHE A 1142 3.98 -50.19 1.74
C PHE A 1142 3.83 -50.28 3.27
N SER A 1143 3.58 -49.14 3.93
CA SER A 1143 3.38 -49.07 5.39
C SER A 1143 2.20 -49.92 5.87
N PHE A 1144 1.10 -49.94 5.11
CA PHE A 1144 -0.05 -50.83 5.32
C PHE A 1144 0.31 -52.32 5.18
N GLY A 1145 1.11 -52.68 4.17
CA GLY A 1145 1.59 -54.05 3.98
C GLY A 1145 2.40 -54.57 5.16
N ILE A 1146 3.27 -53.72 5.73
CA ILE A 1146 4.01 -54.05 6.97
C ILE A 1146 3.05 -54.28 8.14
N LEU A 1147 2.08 -53.40 8.36
CA LEU A 1147 1.09 -53.53 9.43
C LEU A 1147 0.31 -54.85 9.31
N LEU A 1148 -0.03 -55.27 8.09
CA LEU A 1148 -0.73 -56.54 7.86
C LEU A 1148 0.15 -57.76 8.18
N LEU A 1149 1.45 -57.72 7.86
CA LEU A 1149 2.42 -58.75 8.30
C LEU A 1149 2.58 -58.79 9.84
N GLU A 1150 2.61 -57.63 10.52
CA GLU A 1150 2.68 -57.57 11.99
C GLU A 1150 1.42 -58.16 12.64
N ILE A 1151 0.24 -57.90 12.07
CA ILE A 1151 -1.03 -58.49 12.54
C ILE A 1151 -1.01 -60.01 12.37
N ILE A 1152 -0.67 -60.51 11.17
CA ILE A 1152 -0.70 -61.95 10.87
C ILE A 1152 0.30 -62.73 11.74
N SER A 1153 1.48 -62.16 12.00
CA SER A 1153 2.59 -62.86 12.67
C SER A 1153 2.73 -62.58 14.16
N GLY A 1154 2.02 -61.59 14.71
CA GLY A 1154 2.18 -61.11 16.09
C GLY A 1154 3.51 -60.40 16.37
N LYS A 1155 4.43 -60.34 15.39
CA LYS A 1155 5.82 -59.90 15.57
C LYS A 1155 6.02 -58.49 15.05
N LYS A 1156 6.77 -57.66 15.80
CA LYS A 1156 7.03 -56.25 15.45
C LYS A 1156 8.21 -56.11 14.50
N SER A 1157 7.97 -55.55 13.31
CA SER A 1157 8.95 -55.28 12.24
C SER A 1157 10.21 -54.57 12.75
N ARG A 1158 10.04 -53.61 13.69
CA ARG A 1158 11.14 -52.81 14.28
C ARG A 1158 12.23 -53.61 15.02
N ALA A 1159 11.92 -54.81 15.49
CA ALA A 1159 12.80 -55.61 16.34
C ALA A 1159 12.90 -57.07 15.89
N PHE A 1160 12.22 -57.46 14.81
CA PHE A 1160 12.30 -58.81 14.28
C PHE A 1160 13.54 -58.97 13.38
N CYS A 1161 14.36 -59.96 13.75
CA CYS A 1161 15.41 -60.53 12.92
C CYS A 1161 15.38 -62.04 13.17
N HIS A 1162 15.29 -62.87 12.12
CA HIS A 1162 15.24 -64.32 12.32
C HIS A 1162 16.62 -64.89 12.68
N PRO A 1163 16.76 -65.74 13.71
CA PRO A 1163 18.07 -66.23 14.17
C PRO A 1163 18.92 -66.87 13.06
N ASP A 1164 18.32 -67.75 12.26
CA ASP A 1164 19.07 -68.64 11.35
C ASP A 1164 19.52 -67.95 10.05
N HIS A 1165 18.78 -66.93 9.61
CA HIS A 1165 18.97 -66.31 8.29
C HIS A 1165 19.05 -64.78 8.33
N SER A 1166 19.08 -64.15 9.51
CA SER A 1166 19.33 -62.72 9.73
C SER A 1166 18.45 -61.70 8.98
N HIS A 1167 17.34 -62.12 8.37
CA HIS A 1167 16.42 -61.22 7.64
C HIS A 1167 15.36 -60.62 8.58
N ASN A 1168 14.88 -59.43 8.21
CA ASN A 1168 13.74 -58.75 8.82
C ASN A 1168 12.40 -59.47 8.52
N LEU A 1169 11.29 -58.95 9.06
CA LEU A 1169 9.97 -59.59 8.96
C LEU A 1169 9.51 -59.77 7.51
N ILE A 1170 9.84 -58.80 6.65
CA ILE A 1170 9.56 -58.81 5.22
C ILE A 1170 10.30 -59.98 4.54
N GLY A 1171 11.60 -60.09 4.77
CA GLY A 1171 12.43 -61.14 4.17
C GLY A 1171 12.09 -62.54 4.68
N HIS A 1172 11.72 -62.69 5.96
CA HIS A 1172 11.24 -63.95 6.50
C HIS A 1172 9.89 -64.38 5.89
N ALA A 1173 8.94 -63.45 5.75
CA ALA A 1173 7.67 -63.72 5.06
C ALA A 1173 7.87 -64.08 3.57
N TRP A 1174 8.86 -63.47 2.91
CA TRP A 1174 9.23 -63.76 1.52
C TRP A 1174 9.88 -65.13 1.34
N ILE A 1175 10.79 -65.52 2.24
CA ILE A 1175 11.39 -66.87 2.26
C ILE A 1175 10.29 -67.93 2.44
N LEU A 1176 9.45 -67.78 3.47
CA LEU A 1176 8.34 -68.71 3.72
C LEU A 1176 7.32 -68.77 2.57
N TRP A 1177 7.11 -67.68 1.83
CA TRP A 1177 6.27 -67.67 0.63
C TRP A 1177 6.88 -68.48 -0.52
N ASN A 1178 8.18 -68.29 -0.79
CA ASN A 1178 8.87 -68.97 -1.90
C ASN A 1178 9.18 -70.44 -1.61
N GLU A 1179 9.26 -70.85 -0.33
CA GLU A 1179 9.38 -72.25 0.10
C GLU A 1179 8.03 -72.99 0.18
N ASP A 1180 6.92 -72.37 -0.22
CA ASP A 1180 5.53 -72.89 -0.07
C ASP A 1180 5.14 -73.22 1.39
N ARG A 1181 5.70 -72.45 2.34
CA ARG A 1181 5.49 -72.55 3.79
C ARG A 1181 4.84 -71.30 4.44
N PRO A 1182 4.00 -70.47 3.75
CA PRO A 1182 3.54 -69.19 4.30
C PRO A 1182 2.69 -69.32 5.58
N LEU A 1183 2.08 -70.50 5.84
CA LEU A 1183 1.31 -70.75 7.06
C LEU A 1183 2.15 -70.74 8.35
N GLU A 1184 3.48 -70.88 8.25
CA GLU A 1184 4.39 -70.78 9.41
C GLU A 1184 4.61 -69.32 9.87
N LEU A 1185 4.19 -68.33 9.07
CA LEU A 1185 4.21 -66.93 9.44
C LEU A 1185 3.11 -66.57 10.47
N ILE A 1186 2.06 -67.40 10.61
CA ILE A 1186 0.84 -67.09 11.36
C ILE A 1186 1.03 -67.26 12.87
N ASP A 1187 0.61 -66.26 13.65
CA ASP A 1187 0.61 -66.30 15.12
C ASP A 1187 -0.28 -67.44 15.69
N GLU A 1188 0.16 -68.05 16.80
CA GLU A 1188 -0.51 -69.22 17.38
C GLU A 1188 -1.91 -68.94 17.95
N PHE A 1189 -2.22 -67.69 18.31
CA PHE A 1189 -3.57 -67.28 18.71
C PHE A 1189 -4.48 -67.12 17.49
N LEU A 1190 -4.01 -66.47 16.41
CA LEU A 1190 -4.79 -66.31 15.17
C LEU A 1190 -5.07 -67.65 14.48
N ARG A 1191 -4.16 -68.62 14.60
CA ARG A 1191 -4.28 -69.98 14.05
C ARG A 1191 -5.52 -70.75 14.54
N LYS A 1192 -6.20 -70.28 15.60
CA LYS A 1192 -7.41 -70.87 16.18
C LYS A 1192 -8.72 -70.17 15.78
N SER A 1193 -8.65 -69.01 15.11
CA SER A 1193 -9.81 -68.11 14.89
C SER A 1193 -10.06 -67.67 13.44
N CYS A 1194 -9.18 -68.02 12.49
CA CYS A 1194 -9.20 -67.46 11.14
C CYS A 1194 -9.25 -68.53 10.04
N THR A 1195 -9.93 -68.25 8.93
CA THR A 1195 -9.99 -69.17 7.79
C THR A 1195 -8.65 -69.20 7.06
N VAL A 1196 -8.11 -70.39 6.79
CA VAL A 1196 -6.77 -70.57 6.22
C VAL A 1196 -6.62 -69.86 4.86
N SER A 1197 -7.66 -69.90 4.01
CA SER A 1197 -7.70 -69.21 2.72
C SER A 1197 -7.66 -67.68 2.85
N GLU A 1198 -8.38 -67.11 3.83
CA GLU A 1198 -8.39 -65.67 4.10
C GLU A 1198 -7.01 -65.21 4.59
N VAL A 1199 -6.37 -65.95 5.50
CA VAL A 1199 -5.04 -65.58 6.00
C VAL A 1199 -3.98 -65.71 4.91
N LEU A 1200 -4.01 -66.77 4.09
CA LEU A 1200 -3.13 -66.89 2.92
C LEU A 1200 -3.31 -65.72 1.95
N ARG A 1201 -4.56 -65.32 1.68
CA ARG A 1201 -4.88 -64.15 0.82
C ARG A 1201 -4.35 -62.85 1.41
N CYS A 1202 -4.41 -62.68 2.74
CA CYS A 1202 -3.82 -61.54 3.44
C CYS A 1202 -2.28 -61.56 3.43
N ILE A 1203 -1.61 -62.72 3.52
CA ILE A 1203 -0.14 -62.84 3.35
C ILE A 1203 0.25 -62.44 1.92
N HIS A 1204 -0.42 -63.01 0.92
CA HIS A 1204 -0.21 -62.72 -0.50
C HIS A 1204 -0.35 -61.22 -0.78
N LEU A 1205 -1.43 -60.60 -0.28
CA LEU A 1205 -1.68 -59.18 -0.44
C LEU A 1205 -0.68 -58.31 0.34
N SER A 1206 -0.21 -58.75 1.50
CA SER A 1206 0.86 -58.07 2.25
C SER A 1206 2.13 -58.00 1.42
N LEU A 1207 2.55 -59.13 0.84
CA LEU A 1207 3.73 -59.23 -0.03
C LEU A 1207 3.60 -58.35 -1.29
N LEU A 1208 2.41 -58.29 -1.90
CA LEU A 1208 2.12 -57.35 -2.99
C LEU A 1208 2.25 -55.88 -2.57
N CYS A 1209 1.88 -55.53 -1.32
CA CYS A 1209 1.99 -54.16 -0.82
C CYS A 1209 3.45 -53.75 -0.49
N VAL A 1210 4.31 -54.69 -0.07
CA VAL A 1210 5.70 -54.39 0.35
C VAL A 1210 6.75 -54.60 -0.75
N GLN A 1211 6.36 -54.64 -2.03
CA GLN A 1211 7.29 -54.78 -3.16
C GLN A 1211 8.33 -53.65 -3.24
N GLN A 1212 9.56 -53.96 -3.67
CA GLN A 1212 10.68 -52.99 -3.68
C GLN A 1212 10.35 -51.73 -4.50
N ARG A 1213 9.76 -51.86 -5.70
CA ARG A 1213 9.40 -50.73 -6.57
C ARG A 1213 8.00 -50.18 -6.27
N PRO A 1214 7.80 -48.86 -6.12
CA PRO A 1214 6.48 -48.25 -5.85
C PRO A 1214 5.40 -48.60 -6.89
N GLU A 1215 5.78 -48.65 -8.17
CA GLU A 1215 4.92 -48.94 -9.31
C GLU A 1215 4.42 -50.39 -9.36
N ASP A 1216 5.16 -51.34 -8.76
CA ASP A 1216 4.74 -52.75 -8.68
C ASP A 1216 3.70 -52.99 -7.57
N ARG A 1217 3.65 -52.13 -6.55
CA ARG A 1217 2.68 -52.20 -5.46
C ARG A 1217 1.27 -51.88 -6.01
N PRO A 1218 0.18 -52.47 -5.47
CA PRO A 1218 -1.18 -52.12 -5.84
C PRO A 1218 -1.54 -50.65 -5.48
N SER A 1219 -2.74 -50.20 -5.85
CA SER A 1219 -3.34 -49.00 -5.25
C SER A 1219 -4.17 -49.40 -4.02
N ILE A 1220 -4.46 -48.48 -3.09
CA ILE A 1220 -5.26 -48.82 -1.91
C ILE A 1220 -6.71 -49.22 -2.26
N SER A 1221 -7.27 -48.68 -3.36
CA SER A 1221 -8.55 -49.14 -3.90
C SER A 1221 -8.45 -50.54 -4.51
N SER A 1222 -7.37 -50.86 -5.22
CA SER A 1222 -7.08 -52.23 -5.67
C SER A 1222 -6.98 -53.19 -4.50
N VAL A 1223 -6.30 -52.80 -3.40
CA VAL A 1223 -6.18 -53.60 -2.17
C VAL A 1223 -7.56 -53.92 -1.57
N ILE A 1224 -8.45 -52.94 -1.48
CA ILE A 1224 -9.81 -53.15 -0.95
C ILE A 1224 -10.60 -54.15 -1.82
N VAL A 1225 -10.50 -54.03 -3.15
CA VAL A 1225 -11.14 -54.99 -4.09
C VAL A 1225 -10.50 -56.38 -4.01
N MET A 1226 -9.18 -56.47 -3.86
CA MET A 1226 -8.45 -57.73 -3.71
C MET A 1226 -8.79 -58.46 -2.40
N LEU A 1227 -9.00 -57.73 -1.30
CA LEU A 1227 -9.48 -58.28 -0.03
C LEU A 1227 -10.95 -58.74 -0.11
N GLY A 1228 -11.80 -57.99 -0.81
CA GLY A 1228 -13.26 -58.21 -0.87
C GLY A 1228 -13.77 -59.09 -2.02
N SER A 1229 -12.90 -59.79 -2.75
CA SER A 1229 -13.27 -60.65 -3.90
C SER A 1229 -12.53 -61.99 -3.88
N GLU A 1230 -13.07 -63.01 -4.55
CA GLU A 1230 -12.42 -64.33 -4.69
C GLU A 1230 -11.43 -64.41 -5.88
N SER A 1231 -11.22 -63.30 -6.59
CA SER A 1231 -10.36 -63.23 -7.79
C SER A 1231 -8.92 -63.73 -7.55
N ALA A 1232 -8.30 -64.35 -8.56
CA ALA A 1232 -6.89 -64.75 -8.47
C ALA A 1232 -5.98 -63.52 -8.31
N LEU A 1233 -5.04 -63.57 -7.36
CA LEU A 1233 -4.09 -62.49 -7.11
C LEU A 1233 -2.79 -62.69 -7.93
N PRO A 1234 -2.17 -61.62 -8.45
CA PRO A 1234 -0.90 -61.70 -9.16
C PRO A 1234 0.24 -62.14 -8.23
N GLN A 1235 1.24 -62.86 -8.74
CA GLN A 1235 2.39 -63.25 -7.91
C GLN A 1235 3.22 -62.02 -7.49
N PRO A 1236 3.60 -61.89 -6.21
CA PRO A 1236 4.42 -60.77 -5.74
C PRO A 1236 5.87 -60.87 -6.26
N LYS A 1237 6.50 -59.71 -6.50
CA LYS A 1237 7.93 -59.60 -6.82
C LYS A 1237 8.75 -59.36 -5.54
N GLN A 1238 10.08 -59.37 -5.68
CA GLN A 1238 11.03 -59.13 -4.61
C GLN A 1238 10.66 -57.90 -3.74
N PRO A 1239 10.59 -58.06 -2.42
CA PRO A 1239 10.10 -57.01 -1.53
C PRO A 1239 11.19 -56.04 -1.07
N GLY A 1240 10.73 -54.93 -0.48
CA GLY A 1240 11.57 -53.86 0.03
C GLY A 1240 12.62 -54.35 1.01
N PHE A 1241 13.87 -53.90 0.82
CA PHE A 1241 15.01 -54.21 1.70
C PHE A 1241 15.43 -55.70 1.74
N PHE A 1242 15.05 -56.52 0.75
CA PHE A 1242 15.57 -57.88 0.62
C PHE A 1242 16.96 -57.88 -0.05
N LEU A 1243 18.02 -57.88 0.76
CA LEU A 1243 19.41 -58.05 0.32
C LEU A 1243 19.75 -59.55 0.26
N GLU A 1244 19.96 -60.06 -0.95
CA GLU A 1244 20.49 -61.40 -1.19
C GLU A 1244 21.97 -61.41 -0.78
N LYS A 1245 22.33 -62.23 0.22
CA LYS A 1245 23.58 -62.05 0.98
C LYS A 1245 24.67 -63.02 0.57
N ASP A 1246 25.39 -62.66 -0.51
CA ASP A 1246 26.77 -63.14 -0.68
C ASP A 1246 27.64 -62.72 0.54
N SER A 1247 28.65 -63.52 0.81
CA SER A 1247 29.27 -63.69 2.14
C SER A 1247 29.72 -62.42 2.91
N ASN A 1248 29.56 -62.52 4.24
CA ASN A 1248 30.24 -61.83 5.33
C ASN A 1248 29.71 -60.48 5.88
N GLU A 1249 29.54 -60.51 7.21
CA GLU A 1249 29.48 -59.41 8.19
C GLU A 1249 28.35 -58.37 8.09
N GLY A 1250 28.11 -57.66 9.19
CA GLY A 1250 26.95 -56.78 9.41
C GLY A 1250 26.14 -57.18 10.65
N HIS A 1251 26.47 -56.57 11.79
CA HIS A 1251 25.88 -56.88 13.10
C HIS A 1251 24.43 -56.41 13.26
N CYS A 1252 23.58 -57.27 13.84
CA CYS A 1252 22.38 -56.84 14.55
C CYS A 1252 22.75 -56.40 15.97
N ILE A 1253 22.25 -55.23 16.41
CA ILE A 1253 22.48 -54.72 17.77
C ILE A 1253 21.47 -55.38 18.72
N SER A 1254 21.96 -56.15 19.69
CA SER A 1254 21.13 -56.73 20.75
C SER A 1254 20.71 -55.65 21.76
N SER A 1255 19.40 -55.42 21.88
CA SER A 1255 18.79 -54.76 23.04
C SER A 1255 18.34 -55.80 24.05
N LYS A 1256 18.64 -55.59 25.33
CA LYS A 1256 18.44 -56.54 26.43
C LYS A 1256 16.99 -57.02 26.58
N HIS A 1257 16.81 -58.23 27.11
CA HIS A 1257 15.52 -58.77 27.52
C HIS A 1257 14.83 -57.86 28.55
N GLU A 1258 13.65 -57.36 28.20
CA GLU A 1258 12.53 -57.23 29.13
C GLU A 1258 11.43 -58.19 28.66
N SER A 1259 10.79 -58.90 29.59
CA SER A 1259 9.80 -59.92 29.27
C SER A 1259 8.50 -59.29 28.77
N SER A 1260 8.09 -59.61 27.54
CA SER A 1260 6.83 -59.15 26.96
C SER A 1260 5.64 -59.80 27.66
N SER A 1261 4.93 -59.04 28.51
CA SER A 1261 3.58 -59.42 28.95
C SER A 1261 2.62 -59.38 27.75
N THR A 1262 1.97 -60.51 27.46
CA THR A 1262 0.78 -60.53 26.60
C THR A 1262 -0.30 -59.65 27.23
N ASN A 1263 -0.76 -58.62 26.51
CA ASN A 1263 -1.87 -57.80 26.97
C ASN A 1263 -3.17 -58.64 26.92
N GLU A 1264 -3.64 -59.08 28.08
CA GLU A 1264 -4.92 -59.78 28.21
C GLU A 1264 -6.09 -58.88 27.78
N ILE A 1265 -7.08 -59.48 27.10
CA ILE A 1265 -8.22 -58.76 26.55
C ILE A 1265 -9.14 -58.32 27.70
N THR A 1266 -9.15 -57.01 28.01
CA THR A 1266 -10.04 -56.45 29.02
C THR A 1266 -11.46 -56.33 28.47
N VAL A 1267 -12.26 -57.38 28.63
CA VAL A 1267 -13.69 -57.37 28.27
C VAL A 1267 -14.49 -56.59 29.32
N THR A 1268 -14.83 -55.33 29.02
CA THR A 1268 -15.84 -54.58 29.76
C THR A 1268 -17.23 -54.83 29.17
N LEU A 1269 -18.17 -55.25 30.02
CA LEU A 1269 -19.56 -55.48 29.64
C LEU A 1269 -20.27 -54.17 29.22
N LEU A 1270 -21.27 -54.32 28.35
CA LEU A 1270 -22.24 -53.28 28.04
C LEU A 1270 -23.31 -53.19 29.14
N GLU A 1271 -23.37 -52.07 29.85
CA GLU A 1271 -24.62 -51.52 30.37
C GLU A 1271 -24.77 -50.06 29.92
N ALA A 1272 -26.01 -49.58 29.79
CA ALA A 1272 -26.31 -48.32 29.13
C ALA A 1272 -27.07 -47.34 30.04
N ARG A 1273 -26.65 -46.07 30.02
CA ARG A 1273 -27.41 -44.88 30.44
C ARG A 1273 -26.87 -43.62 29.76
#